data_AF-A0AAD4CF67-F1
#
_entry.id   AF-A0AAD4CF67-F1
#
_cell.length_a   1.000
_cell.length_b   1.000
_cell.length_c   1.000
_cell.angle_alpha   90.00
_cell.angle_beta   90.00
_cell.angle_gamma   90.00
#
_symmetry.space_group_name_H-M   'P 1'
#
loop_
_entity.id
_entity.type
_entity.pdbx_description
1 polymer ?
#
loop_
_entity_poly.entity_id
_entity_poly.type
_entity_poly.pdbx_seq_one_letter_code
_entity_poly.pdbx_strand_id
1 'polypeptide(L)'
;MQLFQACAFALLVSPALAYPNLPPLFQNVTQNCNDDPSLQRRQYYEYSDLRILPLGASITAGQESSNGCGYRKPLRDALRLATFEVDMVGSRRSGSSFKDNDHEGWGGYTIKQVKEKGQQSYRLKPNLVLINAGTNNCRLNEADARLNGMNEMEDMVRDIFNNIPDVTIILSGLLPNKGFGPCNKLLNDQYGVLVKKIADEGKKILYVNLNDGYFTLNDLADGTHPNDEGYRKLAAVWFKAILQGRQLGLYSDPADNGLAPGGSTSVCDKKPGEYDFSAQTQRGSGADDGPYKHNGIEQGYAISLPSVVRLDIIPQTIHFADLDGKGDDALIWYFDPENKKGQYRVYWNWRAGSDDYYEINVNDECIPRGVRWGDVNGDGQDDFICIGPDGNMYVSLNVWQTPDKPTFQNLGLYFKNPMPERSQTHVRLGDIDGDGRLDYCLIDETNGGISCWRNGGTSDKAQYWQPLGVVFTGKGKDNIDGVHLVDINGDHRYDWLYVNDDGSVDTWINNRGHSKSLRPYWANSGRTHAGFNVKGAPEYIKFAKNSAGGRADYIRLTYVWYGAIPVPLDVNIFWWRNDGSGGTMLKALMITSGYLVGIFRNINSPPNWGQHGWYKIKDWDRKLIRIADIDGDGKCDIIYLDENGSVEDWWMTSYDGGRFSFFKAPSVNNALADTCAGQRNGVGLFDLAVRFADLNGDGRADKLCISPEGRVFGVVSNGIGYVDMGQVKKPEGKDRANLRFVDVNNDGKADMIWLDKFGGTSEVWYNVAMEPAAGTDSSMTWRPGGEAYLQSARGEAIHFANLRGSGRADMIDANPRTNEATTWFTTRCGSGGGDDGPIEDPNLPDVPDQPGGGDGDGDGDGDGDGGDNGNPGPGDAPFPPFKRFIALGDSYSAGIGAGDDVPRDTVYDPEGKCYRNQGAYAHQMWKTIQDPQYDFDFISCSGAVIKDMFRGGKKQFEYLQGTQVELMERIPANEYGWATLSIGGNDLKFSAIAKACLYYPFHQGPCRDRLDRAWRVLRQEQPEGSEFYSDLKKIYHEILDTAKTPGFTLVVTGYAQFFGAITDDCNSRSLARVALLGPKLTTQLRREMNELVLKANEAIQRMVEEVNAEYATRPGDGRRYIRFYNIDPNFNGHRICEPGSSGDEWRKNAWFYTPGNNPDPGVGLPGRDDDEDMYWGDLYPFNYNDCPPEGTETDMGIICDIARANDPGPDSHTGLPDRDVTDAMGWVFKMMHPKWAAHTETSRGIKTNWGTSWGFEAAQGPP
;
A
#
# COMPACT_ATOMS: atom_id res chain seq x y z
N MET A 1 25.29 6.88 -42.59
CA MET A 1 25.22 8.24 -43.16
C MET A 1 23.74 8.63 -43.17
N GLN A 2 23.30 9.68 -42.47
CA GLN A 2 23.44 11.11 -42.83
C GLN A 2 22.63 11.46 -44.10
N LEU A 3 21.83 12.55 -44.17
CA LEU A 3 21.53 13.63 -43.21
C LEU A 3 20.19 14.32 -43.54
N PHE A 4 19.41 14.66 -42.49
CA PHE A 4 18.61 15.88 -42.25
C PHE A 4 17.79 16.62 -43.35
N GLN A 5 16.53 16.94 -42.99
CA GLN A 5 15.80 18.25 -43.15
C GLN A 5 15.55 18.86 -44.56
N ALA A 6 14.52 19.70 -44.80
CA ALA A 6 13.23 19.97 -44.13
C ALA A 6 12.34 20.87 -45.05
N CYS A 7 11.03 20.99 -44.74
CA CYS A 7 10.07 21.97 -45.31
C CYS A 7 9.75 21.84 -46.83
N ALA A 8 8.65 22.37 -47.38
CA ALA A 8 7.29 22.69 -46.92
C ALA A 8 6.43 23.03 -48.17
N PHE A 9 5.08 23.00 -48.11
CA PHE A 9 4.18 23.89 -48.87
C PHE A 9 2.71 23.76 -48.37
N ALA A 10 1.78 24.58 -48.86
CA ALA A 10 0.57 24.95 -48.12
C ALA A 10 -0.75 25.07 -48.93
N LEU A 11 -1.86 24.98 -48.19
CA LEU A 11 -3.19 25.62 -48.36
C LEU A 11 -4.20 25.18 -49.44
N LEU A 12 -5.44 24.95 -48.96
CA LEU A 12 -6.76 25.02 -49.64
C LEU A 12 -7.04 23.88 -50.66
N VAL A 13 -8.26 23.32 -50.79
CA VAL A 13 -9.64 23.86 -50.72
C VAL A 13 -10.63 22.86 -50.05
N SER A 14 -11.79 23.32 -49.60
CA SER A 14 -12.99 22.54 -49.22
C SER A 14 -14.24 23.21 -49.83
N PRO A 15 -15.40 22.55 -50.06
CA PRO A 15 -16.30 22.14 -48.96
C PRO A 15 -17.23 20.92 -49.21
N ALA A 16 -18.04 20.59 -48.18
CA ALA A 16 -19.31 19.83 -48.19
C ALA A 16 -19.24 18.31 -48.51
N LEU A 17 -19.91 17.40 -47.79
CA LEU A 17 -20.83 17.45 -46.62
C LEU A 17 -20.21 16.60 -45.46
N ALA A 18 -20.78 16.37 -44.27
CA ALA A 18 -22.14 16.59 -43.72
C ALA A 18 -22.09 16.84 -42.18
N TYR A 19 -23.15 16.47 -41.45
CA TYR A 19 -23.35 16.50 -39.99
C TYR A 19 -24.08 15.20 -39.54
N PRO A 20 -24.21 14.81 -38.25
CA PRO A 20 -23.98 15.59 -37.02
C PRO A 20 -23.18 14.94 -35.85
N ASN A 21 -22.72 15.80 -34.94
CA ASN A 21 -22.61 15.69 -33.46
C ASN A 21 -22.17 14.38 -32.73
N LEU A 22 -20.92 14.41 -32.24
CA LEU A 22 -20.46 14.11 -30.86
C LEU A 22 -20.98 12.87 -30.07
N PRO A 23 -20.06 11.95 -29.73
CA PRO A 23 -19.97 11.26 -28.43
C PRO A 23 -18.74 11.73 -27.60
N PRO A 24 -18.77 11.68 -26.25
CA PRO A 24 -17.67 12.16 -25.40
C PRO A 24 -16.64 11.09 -24.98
N LEU A 25 -15.38 11.51 -24.92
CA LEU A 25 -14.30 11.09 -24.00
C LEU A 25 -14.18 9.59 -23.63
N PHE A 26 -13.30 8.88 -24.37
CA PHE A 26 -12.24 8.05 -23.79
C PHE A 26 -11.08 7.94 -24.81
N GLN A 27 -9.83 8.16 -24.39
CA GLN A 27 -8.65 7.88 -25.22
C GLN A 27 -7.51 7.26 -24.39
N ASN A 28 -6.86 6.28 -25.00
CA ASN A 28 -5.93 5.37 -24.35
C ASN A 28 -4.62 6.04 -23.93
N VAL A 29 -4.07 5.63 -22.77
CA VAL A 29 -2.64 5.72 -22.49
C VAL A 29 -2.08 4.30 -22.37
N THR A 30 -1.49 3.81 -23.46
CA THR A 30 -0.65 2.60 -23.46
C THR A 30 0.80 3.04 -23.39
N GLN A 31 1.45 2.84 -22.25
CA GLN A 31 2.89 3.09 -22.09
C GLN A 31 3.58 1.75 -21.81
N ASN A 32 4.57 1.41 -22.66
CA ASN A 32 5.24 0.11 -22.58
C ASN A 32 6.32 0.13 -21.50
N CYS A 33 6.17 -0.74 -20.49
CA CYS A 33 7.26 -1.12 -19.59
C CYS A 33 7.98 -2.35 -20.16
N ASN A 34 9.31 -2.28 -20.26
CA ASN A 34 10.23 -3.40 -20.42
C ASN A 34 11.57 -3.01 -19.78
N ASP A 35 12.37 -4.01 -19.43
CA ASP A 35 13.73 -3.90 -18.90
C ASP A 35 13.81 -3.26 -17.50
N ASP A 36 13.13 -3.88 -16.52
CA ASP A 36 13.20 -3.55 -15.09
C ASP A 36 13.95 -4.67 -14.32
N PRO A 37 15.14 -4.40 -13.73
CA PRO A 37 15.86 -5.39 -12.92
C PRO A 37 15.31 -5.62 -11.49
N SER A 38 14.27 -4.89 -11.05
CA SER A 38 13.92 -4.77 -9.63
C SER A 38 13.05 -5.90 -9.06
N LEU A 39 13.51 -7.16 -9.21
CA LEU A 39 13.06 -8.31 -8.40
C LEU A 39 13.52 -8.22 -6.93
N GLN A 40 13.20 -7.11 -6.25
CA GLN A 40 13.36 -6.96 -4.81
C GLN A 40 12.08 -6.38 -4.19
N ARG A 41 11.69 -6.92 -3.03
CA ARG A 41 10.54 -6.40 -2.27
C ARG A 41 10.78 -4.92 -1.97
N ARG A 42 9.79 -4.07 -2.26
CA ARG A 42 9.76 -2.72 -1.66
C ARG A 42 9.16 -2.83 -0.28
N GLN A 43 9.99 -2.53 0.71
CA GLN A 43 9.61 -2.27 2.07
C GLN A 43 8.61 -1.12 2.17
N TYR A 44 7.77 -1.24 3.18
CA TYR A 44 7.10 -0.13 3.85
C TYR A 44 8.14 0.66 4.66
N TYR A 45 7.89 1.91 5.04
CA TYR A 45 8.59 2.50 6.21
C TYR A 45 7.90 2.04 7.52
N GLU A 46 7.68 0.73 7.62
CA GLU A 46 7.65 0.01 8.89
C GLU A 46 9.11 -0.30 9.27
N TYR A 47 9.32 -0.61 10.54
CA TYR A 47 10.63 -1.02 11.05
C TYR A 47 10.95 -2.41 10.49
N SER A 48 12.11 -2.61 9.85
CA SER A 48 12.49 -3.91 9.29
C SER A 48 12.43 -4.99 10.37
N ASP A 49 11.48 -5.95 10.30
CA ASP A 49 11.37 -7.10 11.23
C ASP A 49 12.75 -7.76 11.36
N LEU A 50 13.38 -7.74 12.54
CA LEU A 50 14.73 -8.28 12.72
C LEU A 50 14.66 -9.78 13.05
N ARG A 51 14.85 -10.63 12.04
CA ARG A 51 15.14 -12.05 12.25
C ARG A 51 16.65 -12.22 12.49
N ILE A 52 17.02 -12.25 13.75
CA ILE A 52 18.41 -12.24 14.22
C ILE A 52 18.90 -13.67 14.43
N LEU A 53 20.04 -14.03 13.84
CA LEU A 53 20.79 -15.24 14.15
C LEU A 53 22.03 -14.90 14.99
N PRO A 54 21.98 -15.10 16.34
CA PRO A 54 23.16 -15.01 17.19
C PRO A 54 24.07 -16.23 16.93
N LEU A 55 25.15 -16.04 16.18
CA LEU A 55 26.08 -17.10 15.76
C LEU A 55 27.41 -16.99 16.54
N GLY A 56 27.90 -18.09 17.10
CA GLY A 56 29.19 -18.04 17.79
C GLY A 56 29.48 -19.19 18.74
N ALA A 57 30.25 -18.90 19.78
CA ALA A 57 30.70 -19.86 20.77
C ALA A 57 29.90 -19.80 22.11
N SER A 58 30.56 -20.06 23.24
CA SER A 58 29.97 -20.04 24.60
C SER A 58 29.46 -18.66 25.03
N ILE A 59 30.08 -17.57 24.55
CA ILE A 59 29.64 -16.19 24.80
C ILE A 59 28.25 -15.95 24.19
N THR A 60 28.05 -16.35 22.93
CA THR A 60 26.74 -16.31 22.26
C THR A 60 25.69 -17.22 22.94
N ALA A 61 26.13 -18.30 23.59
CA ALA A 61 25.27 -19.18 24.39
C ALA A 61 24.94 -18.65 25.80
N GLY A 62 25.50 -17.50 26.21
CA GLY A 62 25.25 -16.90 27.52
C GLY A 62 25.94 -17.60 28.70
N GLN A 63 27.04 -18.32 28.46
CA GLN A 63 27.77 -19.00 29.54
C GLN A 63 28.30 -17.99 30.59
N GLU A 64 28.25 -18.36 31.87
CA GLU A 64 28.57 -17.52 33.04
C GLU A 64 27.63 -16.31 33.28
N SER A 65 26.53 -16.16 32.52
CA SER A 65 25.42 -15.28 32.93
C SER A 65 24.50 -15.95 33.94
N SER A 66 23.98 -15.20 34.91
CA SER A 66 23.23 -15.76 36.06
C SER A 66 21.92 -16.46 35.69
N ASN A 67 21.31 -16.08 34.57
CA ASN A 67 20.08 -16.68 34.03
C ASN A 67 20.30 -17.52 32.74
N GLY A 68 21.54 -17.59 32.24
CA GLY A 68 21.91 -18.30 31.00
C GLY A 68 21.49 -17.60 29.69
N CYS A 69 20.96 -16.38 29.74
CA CYS A 69 20.49 -15.66 28.54
C CYS A 69 21.64 -14.97 27.78
N GLY A 70 22.71 -14.56 28.48
CA GLY A 70 23.77 -13.73 27.94
C GLY A 70 23.27 -12.37 27.45
N TYR A 71 23.92 -11.81 26.43
CA TYR A 71 23.54 -10.51 25.85
C TYR A 71 22.18 -10.50 25.14
N ARG A 72 21.63 -11.67 24.78
CA ARG A 72 20.51 -11.77 23.82
C ARG A 72 19.19 -11.21 24.37
N LYS A 73 18.90 -11.42 25.66
CA LYS A 73 17.72 -10.86 26.35
C LYS A 73 17.77 -9.32 26.38
N PRO A 74 18.78 -8.66 27.03
CA PRO A 74 18.84 -7.21 27.06
C PRO A 74 19.02 -6.55 25.68
N LEU A 75 19.64 -7.24 24.71
CA LEU A 75 19.67 -6.77 23.31
C LEU A 75 18.27 -6.77 22.69
N ARG A 76 17.50 -7.86 22.86
CA ARG A 76 16.12 -7.93 22.36
C ARG A 76 15.27 -6.83 22.99
N ASP A 77 15.34 -6.68 24.30
CA ASP A 77 14.52 -5.71 25.04
C ASP A 77 14.75 -4.28 24.56
N ALA A 78 16.01 -3.88 24.34
CA ALA A 78 16.34 -2.56 23.78
C ALA A 78 15.88 -2.39 22.32
N LEU A 79 15.96 -3.45 21.50
CA LEU A 79 15.43 -3.41 20.13
C LEU A 79 13.89 -3.32 20.10
N ARG A 80 13.19 -3.99 21.02
CA ARG A 80 11.73 -3.87 21.20
C ARG A 80 11.35 -2.46 21.66
N LEU A 81 12.10 -1.88 22.60
CA LEU A 81 11.94 -0.50 23.06
C LEU A 81 12.20 0.51 21.93
N ALA A 82 13.22 0.25 21.09
CA ALA A 82 13.50 0.98 19.85
C ALA A 82 12.55 0.61 18.68
N THR A 83 11.39 0.02 18.97
CA THR A 83 10.28 -0.27 18.05
C THR A 83 10.58 -1.21 16.88
N PHE A 84 11.63 -2.02 16.96
CA PHE A 84 11.80 -3.18 16.05
C PHE A 84 10.92 -4.35 16.52
N GLU A 85 10.26 -5.04 15.58
CA GLU A 85 9.88 -6.45 15.79
C GLU A 85 11.14 -7.32 15.75
N VAL A 86 11.24 -8.31 16.66
CA VAL A 86 12.46 -9.12 16.82
C VAL A 86 12.12 -10.61 16.98
N ASP A 87 12.74 -11.42 16.13
CA ASP A 87 12.63 -12.87 16.00
C ASP A 87 14.05 -13.47 16.16
N MET A 88 14.40 -13.98 17.35
CA MET A 88 15.66 -14.68 17.55
C MET A 88 15.58 -16.08 16.94
N VAL A 89 16.59 -16.47 16.16
CA VAL A 89 16.61 -17.77 15.48
C VAL A 89 17.92 -18.53 15.66
N GLY A 90 17.83 -19.86 15.59
CA GLY A 90 18.95 -20.80 15.68
C GLY A 90 18.48 -22.22 15.95
N SER A 91 19.41 -23.18 16.06
CA SER A 91 19.10 -24.58 16.37
C SER A 91 19.11 -24.91 17.87
N ARG A 92 19.43 -23.93 18.73
CA ARG A 92 19.64 -24.10 20.16
C ARG A 92 18.86 -23.08 20.98
N ARG A 93 18.58 -23.43 22.24
CA ARG A 93 17.96 -22.56 23.24
C ARG A 93 18.78 -22.54 24.55
N SER A 94 18.95 -21.36 25.14
CA SER A 94 19.47 -21.17 26.50
C SER A 94 19.00 -19.84 27.11
N GLY A 95 18.65 -19.87 28.39
CA GLY A 95 18.09 -18.73 29.13
C GLY A 95 16.77 -19.09 29.81
N SER A 96 16.67 -18.92 31.13
CA SER A 96 15.47 -19.30 31.91
C SER A 96 14.41 -18.20 32.03
N SER A 97 14.79 -16.94 31.83
CA SER A 97 13.94 -15.74 31.93
C SER A 97 13.75 -15.06 30.57
N PHE A 98 13.66 -15.85 29.51
CA PHE A 98 13.68 -15.41 28.13
C PHE A 98 12.90 -16.44 27.29
N LYS A 99 11.83 -16.02 26.61
CA LYS A 99 10.98 -16.89 25.77
C LYS A 99 11.58 -17.08 24.38
N ASP A 100 12.02 -15.97 23.78
CA ASP A 100 12.64 -15.88 22.46
C ASP A 100 14.14 -16.27 22.53
N ASN A 101 14.43 -17.37 23.21
CA ASN A 101 15.78 -17.72 23.67
C ASN A 101 16.59 -18.56 22.69
N ASP A 102 16.24 -18.52 21.41
CA ASP A 102 16.96 -19.19 20.33
C ASP A 102 18.32 -18.54 20.02
N HIS A 103 19.26 -19.36 19.53
CA HIS A 103 20.61 -18.97 19.13
C HIS A 103 21.36 -20.12 18.42
N GLU A 104 22.55 -19.81 17.90
CA GLU A 104 23.48 -20.76 17.31
C GLU A 104 24.87 -20.67 17.97
N GLY A 105 24.88 -20.67 19.31
CA GLY A 105 26.08 -20.56 20.14
C GLY A 105 26.63 -21.92 20.59
N TRP A 106 27.86 -22.28 20.21
CA TRP A 106 28.49 -23.57 20.49
C TRP A 106 29.73 -23.47 21.38
N GLY A 107 29.55 -23.78 22.67
CA GLY A 107 30.62 -23.72 23.67
C GLY A 107 31.85 -24.55 23.30
N GLY A 108 33.02 -23.91 23.36
CA GLY A 108 34.32 -24.54 23.06
C GLY A 108 34.72 -24.65 21.58
N TYR A 109 33.84 -24.30 20.63
CA TYR A 109 34.07 -24.50 19.18
C TYR A 109 34.93 -23.39 18.53
N THR A 110 35.76 -23.75 17.54
CA THR A 110 36.53 -22.82 16.67
C THR A 110 35.65 -22.19 15.57
N ILE A 111 36.14 -21.17 14.86
CA ILE A 111 35.42 -20.48 13.78
C ILE A 111 34.90 -21.49 12.74
N LYS A 112 35.76 -22.37 12.23
CA LYS A 112 35.35 -23.45 11.32
C LYS A 112 34.22 -24.34 11.88
N GLN A 113 34.30 -24.71 13.16
CA GLN A 113 33.26 -25.54 13.79
C GLN A 113 31.95 -24.77 14.03
N VAL A 114 32.02 -23.45 14.24
CA VAL A 114 30.84 -22.57 14.29
C VAL A 114 30.20 -22.47 12.90
N LYS A 115 30.98 -22.34 11.81
CA LYS A 115 30.48 -22.41 10.42
C LYS A 115 29.71 -23.70 10.16
N GLU A 116 30.33 -24.85 10.45
CA GLU A 116 29.75 -26.20 10.28
C GLU A 116 28.43 -26.40 11.06
N LYS A 117 28.16 -25.56 12.08
CA LYS A 117 26.89 -25.51 12.80
C LYS A 117 25.91 -24.46 12.29
N GLY A 118 26.39 -23.26 11.94
CA GLY A 118 25.60 -22.16 11.39
C GLY A 118 24.75 -22.58 10.18
N GLN A 119 25.32 -23.44 9.33
CA GLN A 119 24.66 -24.02 8.16
C GLN A 119 23.30 -24.70 8.47
N GLN A 120 23.10 -25.21 9.69
CA GLN A 120 21.84 -25.88 10.10
C GLN A 120 20.66 -24.90 10.27
N SER A 121 20.97 -23.60 10.45
CA SER A 121 20.00 -22.53 10.63
C SER A 121 19.86 -21.59 9.43
N TYR A 122 20.62 -21.80 8.33
CA TYR A 122 20.43 -21.03 7.08
C TYR A 122 19.01 -21.17 6.51
N ARG A 123 18.36 -22.33 6.72
CA ARG A 123 16.95 -22.58 6.37
C ARG A 123 15.97 -21.59 7.02
N LEU A 124 16.35 -20.94 8.13
CA LEU A 124 15.52 -19.98 8.85
C LEU A 124 15.52 -18.59 8.18
N LYS A 125 16.40 -18.36 7.20
CA LYS A 125 16.56 -17.09 6.44
C LYS A 125 16.55 -15.82 7.33
N PRO A 126 17.52 -15.67 8.26
CA PRO A 126 17.73 -14.42 8.98
C PRO A 126 18.14 -13.29 8.04
N ASN A 127 17.62 -12.07 8.26
CA ASN A 127 18.14 -10.86 7.62
C ASN A 127 19.32 -10.23 8.37
N LEU A 128 19.56 -10.65 9.63
CA LEU A 128 20.67 -10.18 10.46
C LEU A 128 21.41 -11.35 11.12
N VAL A 129 22.73 -11.44 10.93
CA VAL A 129 23.59 -12.41 11.65
C VAL A 129 24.60 -11.66 12.52
N LEU A 130 24.61 -11.96 13.82
CA LEU A 130 25.55 -11.39 14.79
C LEU A 130 26.64 -12.42 15.09
N ILE A 131 27.89 -12.13 14.72
CA ILE A 131 28.99 -13.11 14.78
C ILE A 131 29.95 -12.81 15.92
N ASN A 132 30.13 -13.77 16.85
CA ASN A 132 31.21 -13.77 17.84
C ASN A 132 31.89 -15.16 17.91
N ALA A 133 32.98 -15.33 17.15
CA ALA A 133 33.76 -16.56 17.09
C ALA A 133 35.26 -16.26 16.84
N GLY A 134 36.16 -17.05 17.45
CA GLY A 134 37.62 -16.91 17.32
C GLY A 134 38.40 -17.15 18.62
N THR A 135 37.80 -16.85 19.77
CA THR A 135 38.34 -17.09 21.13
C THR A 135 38.90 -18.51 21.30
N ASN A 136 38.23 -19.54 20.78
CA ASN A 136 38.69 -20.92 20.87
C ASN A 136 39.84 -21.26 19.91
N ASN A 137 39.98 -20.60 18.76
CA ASN A 137 41.15 -20.78 17.89
C ASN A 137 42.41 -20.35 18.67
N CYS A 138 42.39 -19.16 19.28
CA CYS A 138 43.47 -18.68 20.14
C CYS A 138 43.73 -19.60 21.35
N ARG A 139 42.67 -20.10 22.00
CA ARG A 139 42.79 -20.99 23.18
C ARG A 139 43.31 -22.39 22.86
N LEU A 140 43.00 -22.93 21.68
CA LEU A 140 43.32 -24.32 21.30
C LEU A 140 44.61 -24.44 20.48
N ASN A 141 44.87 -23.49 19.57
CA ASN A 141 46.06 -23.48 18.72
C ASN A 141 46.36 -22.06 18.22
N GLU A 142 47.00 -21.24 19.06
CA GLU A 142 47.38 -19.86 18.71
C GLU A 142 48.20 -19.77 17.41
N ALA A 143 49.11 -20.71 17.12
CA ALA A 143 49.94 -20.68 15.92
C ALA A 143 49.11 -20.81 14.64
N ASP A 144 48.10 -21.68 14.65
CA ASP A 144 47.15 -21.84 13.55
C ASP A 144 46.17 -20.66 13.48
N ALA A 145 45.66 -20.19 14.63
CA ALA A 145 44.81 -19.00 14.70
C ALA A 145 45.45 -17.76 14.04
N ARG A 146 46.75 -17.52 14.31
CA ARG A 146 47.52 -16.41 13.73
C ARG A 146 47.67 -16.49 12.21
N LEU A 147 47.70 -17.69 11.65
CA LEU A 147 47.90 -17.94 10.20
C LEU A 147 46.59 -18.06 9.42
N ASN A 148 45.59 -18.72 10.00
CA ASN A 148 44.37 -19.15 9.32
C ASN A 148 43.09 -18.52 9.86
N GLY A 149 43.11 -17.84 11.02
CA GLY A 149 41.90 -17.28 11.65
C GLY A 149 41.14 -16.26 10.79
N MET A 150 41.85 -15.42 10.03
CA MET A 150 41.23 -14.55 9.01
C MET A 150 40.58 -15.35 7.88
N ASN A 151 41.24 -16.42 7.41
CA ASN A 151 40.75 -17.26 6.32
C ASN A 151 39.51 -18.07 6.75
N GLU A 152 39.48 -18.63 7.98
CA GLU A 152 38.28 -19.29 8.53
C GLU A 152 37.12 -18.30 8.69
N MET A 153 37.39 -17.05 9.09
CA MET A 153 36.36 -16.02 9.22
C MET A 153 35.84 -15.56 7.85
N GLU A 154 36.71 -15.37 6.86
CA GLU A 154 36.30 -15.05 5.49
C GLU A 154 35.48 -16.18 4.86
N ASP A 155 35.89 -17.43 5.07
CA ASP A 155 35.16 -18.62 4.62
C ASP A 155 33.79 -18.79 5.31
N MET A 156 33.63 -18.36 6.57
CA MET A 156 32.32 -18.33 7.24
C MET A 156 31.44 -17.16 6.75
N VAL A 157 31.99 -15.95 6.67
CA VAL A 157 31.28 -14.74 6.20
C VAL A 157 30.79 -14.91 4.76
N ARG A 158 31.63 -15.45 3.86
CA ARG A 158 31.22 -15.72 2.47
C ARG A 158 30.22 -16.86 2.35
N ASP A 159 30.30 -17.89 3.19
CA ASP A 159 29.31 -18.97 3.19
C ASP A 159 27.92 -18.48 3.59
N ILE A 160 27.84 -17.59 4.58
CA ILE A 160 26.58 -16.91 4.95
C ILE A 160 26.03 -16.09 3.77
N PHE A 161 26.84 -15.23 3.15
CA PHE A 161 26.42 -14.43 1.98
C PHE A 161 26.09 -15.24 0.71
N ASN A 162 26.58 -16.48 0.59
CA ASN A 162 26.30 -17.35 -0.55
C ASN A 162 25.03 -18.19 -0.36
N ASN A 163 24.61 -18.46 0.89
CA ASN A 163 23.47 -19.33 1.20
C ASN A 163 22.24 -18.58 1.74
N ILE A 164 22.39 -17.36 2.27
CA ILE A 164 21.29 -16.55 2.80
C ILE A 164 21.13 -15.28 1.95
N PRO A 165 20.01 -15.11 1.22
CA PRO A 165 19.81 -13.96 0.35
C PRO A 165 19.59 -12.67 1.15
N ASP A 166 20.19 -11.57 0.68
CA ASP A 166 20.05 -10.20 1.18
C ASP A 166 20.37 -9.94 2.67
N VAL A 167 21.03 -10.91 3.31
CA VAL A 167 21.47 -10.89 4.71
C VAL A 167 22.44 -9.74 5.00
N THR A 168 22.32 -9.14 6.19
CA THR A 168 23.32 -8.26 6.79
C THR A 168 24.10 -9.00 7.87
N ILE A 169 25.42 -8.80 7.92
CA ILE A 169 26.30 -9.39 8.93
C ILE A 169 26.88 -8.27 9.81
N ILE A 170 26.85 -8.45 11.13
CA ILE A 170 27.66 -7.63 12.04
C ILE A 170 28.70 -8.55 12.69
N LEU A 171 29.98 -8.32 12.35
CA LEU A 171 31.10 -9.10 12.88
C LEU A 171 31.72 -8.37 14.07
N SER A 172 31.65 -8.98 15.24
CA SER A 172 32.35 -8.50 16.42
C SER A 172 33.81 -8.96 16.45
N GLY A 173 34.69 -8.09 16.93
CA GLY A 173 35.97 -8.48 17.49
C GLY A 173 35.79 -9.36 18.74
N LEU A 174 36.87 -10.02 19.15
CA LEU A 174 36.96 -10.80 20.36
C LEU A 174 37.22 -9.89 21.56
N LEU A 175 36.52 -10.18 22.66
CA LEU A 175 36.71 -9.53 23.95
C LEU A 175 38.17 -9.62 24.45
N PRO A 176 38.58 -8.74 25.38
CA PRO A 176 39.81 -8.92 26.15
C PRO A 176 39.84 -10.29 26.81
N ASN A 177 41.03 -10.86 27.01
CA ASN A 177 41.16 -12.18 27.60
C ASN A 177 42.40 -12.29 28.48
N LYS A 178 42.24 -12.90 29.66
CA LYS A 178 43.27 -13.05 30.67
C LYS A 178 44.42 -13.99 30.28
N GLY A 179 44.16 -14.98 29.43
CA GLY A 179 45.13 -16.00 29.01
C GLY A 179 45.71 -15.80 27.61
N PHE A 180 44.90 -15.32 26.66
CA PHE A 180 45.25 -15.27 25.23
C PHE A 180 44.87 -13.95 24.54
N GLY A 181 44.77 -12.86 25.31
CA GLY A 181 44.51 -11.50 24.84
C GLY A 181 45.35 -11.03 23.62
N PRO A 182 46.67 -11.29 23.53
CA PRO A 182 47.47 -10.91 22.37
C PRO A 182 47.04 -11.58 21.05
N CYS A 183 46.56 -12.83 21.11
CA CYS A 183 46.00 -13.53 19.95
C CYS A 183 44.61 -12.98 19.60
N ASN A 184 43.75 -12.73 20.61
CA ASN A 184 42.47 -12.08 20.38
C ASN A 184 42.64 -10.73 19.67
N LYS A 185 43.57 -9.87 20.13
CA LYS A 185 43.81 -8.58 19.46
C LYS A 185 44.27 -8.75 18.01
N LEU A 186 45.15 -9.70 17.71
CA LEU A 186 45.57 -9.95 16.32
C LEU A 186 44.40 -10.38 15.43
N LEU A 187 43.49 -11.23 15.94
CA LEU A 187 42.28 -11.60 15.20
C LEU A 187 41.35 -10.40 15.01
N ASN A 188 41.23 -9.50 15.98
CA ASN A 188 40.46 -8.26 15.82
C ASN A 188 41.04 -7.36 14.73
N ASP A 189 42.36 -7.14 14.76
CA ASP A 189 43.09 -6.38 13.75
C ASP A 189 42.90 -6.99 12.34
N GLN A 190 42.83 -8.33 12.24
CA GLN A 190 42.50 -9.05 11.00
C GLN A 190 41.02 -8.93 10.60
N TYR A 191 40.08 -8.97 11.56
CA TYR A 191 38.63 -8.90 11.28
C TYR A 191 38.20 -7.52 10.80
N GLY A 192 38.78 -6.42 11.32
CA GLY A 192 38.52 -5.08 10.78
C GLY A 192 38.95 -4.94 9.32
N VAL A 193 40.12 -5.49 8.96
CA VAL A 193 40.60 -5.55 7.56
C VAL A 193 39.70 -6.42 6.69
N LEU A 194 39.22 -7.56 7.20
CA LEU A 194 38.30 -8.44 6.50
C LEU A 194 36.95 -7.76 6.24
N VAL A 195 36.35 -7.13 7.24
CA VAL A 195 35.07 -6.43 7.06
C VAL A 195 35.20 -5.32 6.02
N LYS A 196 36.25 -4.50 6.09
CA LYS A 196 36.47 -3.46 5.08
C LYS A 196 36.56 -4.05 3.67
N LYS A 197 37.38 -5.10 3.47
CA LYS A 197 37.48 -5.81 2.18
C LYS A 197 36.12 -6.29 1.66
N ILE A 198 35.27 -6.84 2.53
CA ILE A 198 33.95 -7.38 2.16
C ILE A 198 32.93 -6.25 1.92
N ALA A 199 33.04 -5.12 2.62
CA ALA A 199 32.25 -3.91 2.37
C ALA A 199 32.65 -3.22 1.05
N ASP A 200 33.95 -3.14 0.75
CA ASP A 200 34.50 -2.64 -0.53
C ASP A 200 34.03 -3.51 -1.73
N GLU A 201 33.66 -4.78 -1.50
CA GLU A 201 33.00 -5.68 -2.48
C GLU A 201 31.48 -5.44 -2.61
N GLY A 202 30.91 -4.44 -1.91
CA GLY A 202 29.49 -4.08 -1.97
C GLY A 202 28.57 -4.99 -1.15
N LYS A 203 29.08 -5.68 -0.12
CA LYS A 203 28.28 -6.54 0.78
C LYS A 203 27.83 -5.81 2.04
N LYS A 204 26.64 -6.14 2.53
CA LYS A 204 26.03 -5.61 3.77
C LYS A 204 26.75 -6.15 5.01
N ILE A 205 27.87 -5.55 5.40
CA ILE A 205 28.65 -5.95 6.59
C ILE A 205 29.11 -4.76 7.43
N LEU A 206 29.05 -4.90 8.75
CA LEU A 206 29.60 -3.95 9.73
C LEU A 206 30.62 -4.62 10.66
N TYR A 207 31.57 -3.84 11.18
CA TYR A 207 32.55 -4.27 12.16
C TYR A 207 32.31 -3.60 13.51
N VAL A 208 32.51 -4.36 14.59
CA VAL A 208 32.30 -3.91 15.97
C VAL A 208 33.52 -4.27 16.80
N ASN A 209 34.28 -3.30 17.30
CA ASN A 209 35.50 -3.59 18.05
C ASN A 209 35.22 -3.82 19.53
N LEU A 210 35.29 -5.06 20.02
CA LEU A 210 35.13 -5.35 21.46
C LEU A 210 36.42 -5.17 22.29
N ASN A 211 37.46 -4.52 21.75
CA ASN A 211 38.80 -4.42 22.34
C ASN A 211 39.41 -3.02 22.09
N ASP A 212 38.56 -2.01 22.24
CA ASP A 212 38.83 -0.57 22.16
C ASP A 212 39.24 0.04 23.52
N GLY A 213 38.82 -0.58 24.63
CA GLY A 213 39.02 -0.12 26.00
C GLY A 213 37.74 -0.12 26.85
N TYR A 214 36.56 -0.26 26.23
CA TYR A 214 35.25 -0.26 26.91
C TYR A 214 35.02 -1.54 27.75
N PHE A 215 35.54 -2.66 27.27
CA PHE A 215 35.62 -3.92 28.01
C PHE A 215 36.95 -4.06 28.73
N THR A 216 36.89 -4.55 29.97
CA THR A 216 38.01 -4.81 30.85
C THR A 216 38.00 -6.26 31.34
N LEU A 217 39.03 -6.70 32.06
CA LEU A 217 39.03 -8.01 32.70
C LEU A 217 38.06 -8.11 33.90
N ASN A 218 37.49 -6.99 34.38
CA ASN A 218 36.48 -6.99 35.44
C ASN A 218 35.07 -7.28 34.91
N ASP A 219 34.83 -7.10 33.61
CA ASP A 219 33.57 -7.42 32.92
C ASP A 219 33.44 -8.93 32.62
N LEU A 220 34.40 -9.75 33.07
CA LEU A 220 34.51 -11.19 32.80
C LEU A 220 34.41 -12.00 34.10
N ALA A 221 33.60 -13.06 34.11
CA ALA A 221 33.40 -13.92 35.28
C ALA A 221 34.60 -14.84 35.56
N ASP A 222 35.15 -15.48 34.53
CA ASP A 222 36.30 -16.41 34.60
C ASP A 222 37.57 -15.86 33.91
N GLY A 223 37.51 -14.64 33.37
CA GLY A 223 38.55 -14.03 32.53
C GLY A 223 38.47 -14.38 31.04
N THR A 224 37.39 -15.04 30.59
CA THR A 224 37.05 -15.36 29.19
C THR A 224 35.60 -15.05 28.82
N HIS A 225 34.65 -15.46 29.66
CA HIS A 225 33.22 -15.23 29.49
C HIS A 225 32.81 -13.96 30.25
N PRO A 226 31.92 -13.12 29.69
CA PRO A 226 31.35 -12.00 30.43
C PRO A 226 30.62 -12.43 31.71
N ASN A 227 30.59 -11.54 32.70
CA ASN A 227 29.56 -11.57 33.74
C ASN A 227 28.31 -10.80 33.25
N ASP A 228 27.27 -10.70 34.08
CA ASP A 228 26.00 -10.04 33.69
C ASP A 228 26.19 -8.57 33.26
N GLU A 229 27.14 -7.84 33.87
CA GLU A 229 27.53 -6.47 33.47
C GLU A 229 28.17 -6.47 32.07
N GLY A 230 29.17 -7.33 31.85
CA GLY A 230 29.81 -7.48 30.54
C GLY A 230 28.86 -7.95 29.44
N TYR A 231 27.84 -8.75 29.77
CA TYR A 231 26.78 -9.11 28.83
C TYR A 231 25.84 -7.95 28.51
N ARG A 232 25.55 -7.05 29.45
CA ARG A 232 24.76 -5.83 29.20
C ARG A 232 25.54 -4.84 28.33
N LYS A 233 26.84 -4.63 28.60
CA LYS A 233 27.75 -3.89 27.71
C LYS A 233 27.81 -4.47 26.30
N LEU A 234 27.87 -5.80 26.18
CA LEU A 234 27.86 -6.46 24.89
C LEU A 234 26.51 -6.27 24.15
N ALA A 235 25.39 -6.27 24.87
CA ALA A 235 24.09 -5.90 24.30
C ALA A 235 24.06 -4.44 23.81
N ALA A 236 24.56 -3.48 24.60
CA ALA A 236 24.65 -2.07 24.21
C ALA A 236 25.46 -1.87 22.93
N VAL A 237 26.60 -2.56 22.82
CA VAL A 237 27.47 -2.50 21.64
C VAL A 237 26.83 -3.12 20.40
N TRP A 238 26.11 -4.25 20.54
CA TRP A 238 25.31 -4.79 19.42
C TRP A 238 24.15 -3.86 19.03
N PHE A 239 23.47 -3.26 20.01
CA PHE A 239 22.35 -2.35 19.79
C PHE A 239 22.77 -1.09 19.00
N LYS A 240 23.87 -0.43 19.40
CA LYS A 240 24.44 0.73 18.68
C LYS A 240 24.81 0.36 17.23
N ALA A 241 25.43 -0.80 17.01
CA ALA A 241 25.77 -1.28 15.67
C ALA A 241 24.53 -1.61 14.81
N ILE A 242 23.42 -2.04 15.42
CA ILE A 242 22.15 -2.27 14.71
C ILE A 242 21.48 -0.94 14.35
N LEU A 243 21.51 0.07 15.23
CA LEU A 243 21.01 1.41 14.88
C LEU A 243 21.81 2.04 13.73
N GLN A 244 23.14 1.87 13.73
CA GLN A 244 24.00 2.28 12.61
C GLN A 244 23.63 1.58 11.30
N GLY A 245 23.43 0.25 11.32
CA GLY A 245 23.00 -0.51 10.14
C GLY A 245 21.63 -0.11 9.61
N ARG A 246 20.75 0.43 10.49
CA ARG A 246 19.46 1.01 10.10
C ARG A 246 19.63 2.38 9.43
N GLN A 247 20.47 3.27 9.97
CA GLN A 247 20.80 4.56 9.34
C GLN A 247 21.38 4.36 7.93
N LEU A 248 22.28 3.37 7.78
CA LEU A 248 22.90 2.99 6.51
C LEU A 248 21.99 2.18 5.57
N GLY A 249 20.73 1.92 5.94
CA GLY A 249 19.74 1.25 5.08
C GLY A 249 20.07 -0.22 4.76
N LEU A 250 20.79 -0.92 5.63
CA LEU A 250 21.24 -2.30 5.35
C LEU A 250 20.11 -3.33 5.46
N TYR A 251 19.12 -3.12 6.33
CA TYR A 251 18.08 -4.12 6.62
C TYR A 251 16.86 -4.03 5.72
N SER A 252 16.67 -5.06 4.89
CA SER A 252 15.40 -5.43 4.27
C SER A 252 14.59 -6.36 5.18
N ASP A 253 13.30 -6.54 4.87
CA ASP A 253 12.43 -7.49 5.57
C ASP A 253 12.97 -8.93 5.49
N PRO A 254 12.79 -9.75 6.53
CA PRO A 254 13.33 -11.11 6.55
C PRO A 254 12.64 -11.94 5.48
N ALA A 255 13.45 -12.62 4.67
CA ALA A 255 12.94 -13.44 3.57
C ALA A 255 12.01 -14.52 4.12
N ASP A 256 10.87 -14.71 3.44
CA ASP A 256 9.91 -15.74 3.82
C ASP A 256 10.58 -17.11 3.73
N ASN A 257 10.56 -17.85 4.84
CA ASN A 257 11.23 -19.12 5.04
C ASN A 257 10.25 -20.30 5.07
N GLY A 258 8.94 -20.07 4.93
CA GLY A 258 7.91 -21.10 5.08
C GLY A 258 7.79 -21.62 6.52
N LEU A 259 8.23 -20.84 7.52
CA LEU A 259 8.27 -21.22 8.93
C LEU A 259 7.79 -20.05 9.80
N ALA A 260 7.03 -20.36 10.86
CA ALA A 260 6.69 -19.36 11.86
C ALA A 260 7.97 -18.76 12.52
N PRO A 261 7.93 -17.47 12.94
CA PRO A 261 8.98 -16.87 13.78
C PRO A 261 9.31 -17.74 15.01
N GLY A 262 10.56 -17.74 15.45
CA GLY A 262 11.03 -18.51 16.61
C GLY A 262 11.24 -20.00 16.33
N GLY A 263 11.49 -20.38 15.06
CA GLY A 263 11.98 -21.71 14.66
C GLY A 263 11.10 -22.91 15.01
N SER A 264 9.86 -22.68 15.47
CA SER A 264 9.00 -23.65 16.13
C SER A 264 7.56 -23.46 15.67
N THR A 265 6.88 -24.57 15.41
CA THR A 265 5.50 -24.61 14.90
C THR A 265 4.49 -24.08 15.93
N SER A 266 4.22 -22.77 15.92
CA SER A 266 3.08 -22.19 16.63
C SER A 266 1.79 -22.44 15.86
N VAL A 267 1.36 -23.69 15.80
CA VAL A 267 0.01 -24.03 15.38
C VAL A 267 -0.94 -23.59 16.51
N CYS A 268 -1.86 -22.68 16.21
CA CYS A 268 -2.84 -22.18 17.18
C CYS A 268 -4.23 -22.04 16.59
N ASP A 269 -5.21 -22.66 17.24
CA ASP A 269 -6.63 -22.51 16.89
C ASP A 269 -7.05 -21.03 16.97
N LYS A 270 -7.87 -20.60 16.02
CA LYS A 270 -8.45 -19.26 16.00
C LYS A 270 -9.77 -19.21 16.77
N LYS A 271 -10.05 -18.09 17.45
CA LYS A 271 -11.34 -17.79 18.07
C LYS A 271 -11.95 -16.49 17.51
N PRO A 272 -13.29 -16.32 17.56
CA PRO A 272 -13.95 -15.13 17.04
C PRO A 272 -13.49 -13.87 17.78
N GLY A 273 -13.02 -12.87 17.05
CA GLY A 273 -12.50 -11.63 17.62
C GLY A 273 -11.00 -11.62 17.93
N GLU A 274 -10.25 -12.69 17.64
CA GLU A 274 -8.79 -12.66 17.67
C GLU A 274 -8.25 -11.98 16.40
N TYR A 275 -7.95 -10.69 16.47
CA TYR A 275 -7.32 -9.91 15.39
C TYR A 275 -6.49 -8.77 15.97
N ASP A 276 -5.40 -8.39 15.30
CA ASP A 276 -4.47 -7.36 15.81
C ASP A 276 -5.04 -5.97 15.60
N PHE A 277 -5.51 -5.68 14.39
CA PHE A 277 -6.29 -4.49 14.07
C PHE A 277 -7.12 -4.69 12.79
N SER A 278 -8.08 -3.79 12.56
CA SER A 278 -8.87 -3.73 11.33
C SER A 278 -8.53 -2.49 10.52
N ALA A 279 -8.39 -2.62 9.20
CA ALA A 279 -8.21 -1.49 8.29
C ALA A 279 -9.17 -1.58 7.10
N GLN A 280 -9.65 -0.44 6.59
CA GLN A 280 -10.26 -0.42 5.26
C GLN A 280 -9.17 -0.80 4.25
N THR A 281 -9.31 -1.93 3.58
CA THR A 281 -8.37 -2.40 2.56
C THR A 281 -8.77 -1.95 1.16
N GLN A 282 -10.01 -1.54 0.91
CA GLN A 282 -10.43 -1.07 -0.43
C GLN A 282 -11.42 0.12 -0.37
N ARG A 283 -11.20 1.15 -1.21
CA ARG A 283 -12.06 2.35 -1.35
C ARG A 283 -13.11 2.26 -2.49
N GLY A 284 -13.65 1.08 -2.80
CA GLY A 284 -14.66 0.96 -3.85
C GLY A 284 -14.15 1.00 -5.30
N SER A 285 -12.85 0.71 -5.48
CA SER A 285 -12.24 0.44 -6.78
C SER A 285 -12.74 -0.89 -7.36
N GLY A 286 -12.91 -0.97 -8.67
CA GLY A 286 -13.45 -2.13 -9.36
C GLY A 286 -14.45 -1.73 -10.45
N ALA A 287 -14.86 -2.70 -11.26
CA ALA A 287 -15.85 -2.51 -12.31
C ALA A 287 -17.12 -3.33 -12.07
N ASP A 288 -18.24 -2.71 -12.40
CA ASP A 288 -19.59 -3.26 -12.55
C ASP A 288 -20.02 -3.14 -14.03
N ASP A 289 -21.18 -3.67 -14.41
CA ASP A 289 -21.81 -3.43 -15.73
C ASP A 289 -22.74 -2.19 -15.74
N GLY A 290 -22.66 -1.35 -14.69
CA GLY A 290 -23.55 -0.22 -14.45
C GLY A 290 -24.93 -0.62 -13.91
N PRO A 291 -25.86 0.33 -13.71
CA PRO A 291 -27.25 0.02 -13.41
C PRO A 291 -27.97 -0.52 -14.65
N TYR A 292 -28.94 -1.42 -14.46
CA TYR A 292 -29.75 -1.96 -15.55
C TYR A 292 -30.48 -0.87 -16.33
N LYS A 293 -30.29 -0.91 -17.66
CA LYS A 293 -30.95 -0.08 -18.68
C LYS A 293 -31.72 -1.02 -19.60
N HIS A 294 -33.04 -0.96 -19.51
CA HIS A 294 -33.93 -1.73 -20.38
C HIS A 294 -33.94 -1.16 -21.81
N ASN A 295 -34.05 -2.05 -22.80
CA ASN A 295 -34.25 -1.70 -24.20
C ASN A 295 -35.14 -2.78 -24.86
N GLY A 296 -36.44 -2.55 -24.86
CA GLY A 296 -37.43 -3.48 -25.42
C GLY A 296 -37.67 -3.20 -26.89
N ILE A 297 -37.37 -4.15 -27.77
CA ILE A 297 -37.59 -4.03 -29.22
C ILE A 297 -38.81 -4.85 -29.63
N GLU A 298 -39.85 -4.19 -30.14
CA GLU A 298 -41.05 -4.86 -30.67
C GLU A 298 -40.68 -5.82 -31.81
N GLN A 299 -40.94 -7.11 -31.62
CA GLN A 299 -40.84 -8.12 -32.68
C GLN A 299 -42.20 -8.33 -33.37
N GLY A 300 -43.29 -7.95 -32.70
CA GLY A 300 -44.66 -8.05 -33.21
C GLY A 300 -45.28 -9.41 -32.89
N TYR A 301 -46.09 -9.92 -33.81
CA TYR A 301 -46.79 -11.20 -33.70
C TYR A 301 -45.83 -12.38 -33.85
N ALA A 302 -45.90 -13.35 -32.93
CA ALA A 302 -45.18 -14.61 -33.00
C ALA A 302 -46.07 -15.74 -33.53
N ILE A 303 -47.14 -16.08 -32.78
CA ILE A 303 -47.97 -17.26 -33.03
C ILE A 303 -49.43 -17.01 -32.62
N SER A 304 -50.35 -17.79 -33.20
CA SER A 304 -51.77 -17.87 -32.85
C SER A 304 -52.08 -19.28 -32.38
N LEU A 305 -52.74 -19.42 -31.23
CA LEU A 305 -53.18 -20.70 -30.68
C LEU A 305 -54.71 -20.83 -30.75
N PRO A 306 -55.26 -21.93 -31.29
CA PRO A 306 -56.71 -22.09 -31.47
C PRO A 306 -57.42 -22.29 -30.13
N SER A 307 -58.49 -21.54 -29.89
CA SER A 307 -59.23 -21.54 -28.63
C SER A 307 -60.04 -22.84 -28.43
N VAL A 308 -59.50 -23.77 -27.63
CA VAL A 308 -60.13 -25.05 -27.27
C VAL A 308 -60.62 -25.13 -25.82
N VAL A 309 -60.60 -24.00 -25.10
CA VAL A 309 -60.91 -23.91 -23.66
C VAL A 309 -62.00 -22.87 -23.38
N ARG A 310 -62.56 -22.84 -22.17
CA ARG A 310 -63.45 -21.73 -21.80
C ARG A 310 -62.69 -20.41 -21.69
N LEU A 311 -63.38 -19.33 -22.02
CA LEU A 311 -62.81 -18.00 -22.22
C LEU A 311 -62.34 -17.34 -20.92
N ASP A 312 -62.96 -17.71 -19.80
CA ASP A 312 -62.74 -17.15 -18.46
C ASP A 312 -61.40 -17.52 -17.81
N ILE A 313 -60.59 -18.36 -18.48
CA ILE A 313 -59.31 -18.86 -17.95
C ILE A 313 -58.15 -18.80 -18.95
N ILE A 314 -58.33 -18.27 -20.17
CA ILE A 314 -57.32 -18.40 -21.24
C ILE A 314 -55.93 -17.86 -20.86
N PRO A 315 -55.75 -16.67 -20.26
CA PRO A 315 -54.42 -16.20 -19.86
C PRO A 315 -53.76 -17.08 -18.79
N GLN A 316 -54.57 -17.84 -18.05
CA GLN A 316 -54.15 -18.77 -17.00
C GLN A 316 -53.78 -20.14 -17.58
N THR A 317 -53.93 -20.37 -18.90
CA THR A 317 -53.56 -21.62 -19.60
C THR A 317 -52.24 -21.55 -20.36
N ILE A 318 -51.63 -20.36 -20.48
CA ILE A 318 -50.38 -20.13 -21.21
C ILE A 318 -49.26 -19.78 -20.23
N HIS A 319 -48.15 -20.50 -20.33
CA HIS A 319 -46.98 -20.42 -19.47
C HIS A 319 -45.70 -20.48 -20.32
N PHE A 320 -44.58 -20.17 -19.67
CA PHE A 320 -43.24 -20.19 -20.23
C PHE A 320 -42.31 -20.80 -19.18
N ALA A 321 -41.36 -21.63 -19.58
CA ALA A 321 -40.42 -22.31 -18.69
C ALA A 321 -39.19 -22.87 -19.44
N ASP A 322 -38.03 -22.89 -18.79
CA ASP A 322 -36.79 -23.52 -19.28
C ASP A 322 -36.80 -25.01 -18.94
N LEU A 323 -37.47 -25.81 -19.79
CA LEU A 323 -37.65 -27.24 -19.52
C LEU A 323 -36.36 -28.07 -19.67
N ASP A 324 -35.31 -27.56 -20.33
CA ASP A 324 -34.10 -28.34 -20.67
C ASP A 324 -32.77 -27.75 -20.16
N GLY A 325 -32.86 -26.68 -19.35
CA GLY A 325 -31.78 -26.04 -18.60
C GLY A 325 -30.79 -25.26 -19.46
N LYS A 326 -31.26 -24.64 -20.56
CA LYS A 326 -30.41 -23.90 -21.53
C LYS A 326 -30.77 -22.42 -21.68
N GLY A 327 -31.68 -21.91 -20.86
CA GLY A 327 -32.05 -20.50 -20.77
C GLY A 327 -33.06 -19.99 -21.81
N ASP A 328 -33.65 -20.87 -22.62
CA ASP A 328 -34.66 -20.51 -23.63
C ASP A 328 -36.04 -21.05 -23.24
N ASP A 329 -36.93 -20.17 -22.78
CA ASP A 329 -38.26 -20.59 -22.35
C ASP A 329 -39.11 -21.13 -23.52
N ALA A 330 -39.50 -22.40 -23.41
CA ALA A 330 -40.53 -22.98 -24.26
C ALA A 330 -41.90 -22.37 -23.91
N LEU A 331 -42.77 -22.22 -24.92
CA LEU A 331 -44.18 -21.93 -24.65
C LEU A 331 -44.87 -23.21 -24.22
N ILE A 332 -45.54 -23.17 -23.08
CA ILE A 332 -46.30 -24.29 -22.52
C ILE A 332 -47.79 -23.92 -22.45
N TRP A 333 -48.63 -24.71 -23.09
CA TRP A 333 -50.07 -24.47 -23.20
C TRP A 333 -50.88 -25.64 -22.65
N TYR A 334 -51.76 -25.37 -21.69
CA TYR A 334 -52.69 -26.37 -21.14
C TYR A 334 -53.68 -26.85 -22.21
N PHE A 335 -53.75 -28.16 -22.40
CA PHE A 335 -54.58 -28.81 -23.40
C PHE A 335 -55.19 -30.07 -22.79
N ASP A 336 -56.52 -30.17 -22.69
CA ASP A 336 -57.22 -31.32 -22.11
C ASP A 336 -57.93 -32.16 -23.18
N PRO A 337 -57.25 -33.17 -23.76
CA PRO A 337 -57.89 -34.15 -24.62
C PRO A 337 -58.62 -35.20 -23.77
N GLU A 338 -59.94 -35.26 -23.92
CA GLU A 338 -60.78 -36.35 -23.41
C GLU A 338 -60.94 -36.42 -21.87
N ASN A 339 -60.74 -35.31 -21.14
CA ASN A 339 -60.69 -35.22 -19.66
C ASN A 339 -59.41 -35.83 -19.05
N LYS A 340 -58.31 -35.82 -19.81
CA LYS A 340 -56.97 -36.18 -19.32
C LYS A 340 -56.34 -34.92 -18.74
N LYS A 341 -56.54 -34.73 -17.43
CA LYS A 341 -55.88 -33.67 -16.66
C LYS A 341 -54.36 -33.83 -16.68
N GLY A 342 -53.65 -32.73 -16.40
CA GLY A 342 -52.20 -32.69 -16.34
C GLY A 342 -51.48 -32.72 -17.70
N GLN A 343 -52.21 -32.68 -18.81
CA GLN A 343 -51.65 -32.65 -20.17
C GLN A 343 -51.36 -31.21 -20.62
N TYR A 344 -50.20 -31.00 -21.24
CA TYR A 344 -49.77 -29.73 -21.81
C TYR A 344 -49.08 -29.96 -23.15
N ARG A 345 -49.12 -28.95 -24.02
CA ARG A 345 -48.36 -28.87 -25.27
C ARG A 345 -47.18 -27.94 -25.09
N VAL A 346 -46.02 -28.35 -25.58
CA VAL A 346 -44.77 -27.56 -25.52
C VAL A 346 -44.34 -27.19 -26.93
N TYR A 347 -44.16 -25.89 -27.16
CA TYR A 347 -43.72 -25.28 -28.42
C TYR A 347 -42.37 -24.59 -28.20
N TRP A 348 -41.27 -25.21 -28.64
CA TRP A 348 -39.92 -24.63 -28.49
C TRP A 348 -39.75 -23.38 -29.37
N ASN A 349 -40.02 -23.51 -30.68
CA ASN A 349 -39.74 -22.47 -31.68
C ASN A 349 -40.85 -21.41 -31.81
N TRP A 350 -41.61 -21.16 -30.74
CA TRP A 350 -42.79 -20.28 -30.75
C TRP A 350 -42.46 -18.84 -31.18
N ARG A 351 -41.29 -18.32 -30.77
CA ARG A 351 -40.77 -16.99 -31.17
C ARG A 351 -40.59 -16.83 -32.69
N ALA A 352 -40.39 -17.94 -33.40
CA ALA A 352 -40.25 -18.00 -34.86
C ALA A 352 -41.58 -18.33 -35.59
N GLY A 353 -42.69 -18.47 -34.85
CA GLY A 353 -44.01 -18.79 -35.39
C GLY A 353 -44.21 -20.25 -35.82
N SER A 354 -43.33 -21.17 -35.38
CA SER A 354 -43.54 -22.61 -35.57
C SER A 354 -44.64 -23.12 -34.63
N ASP A 355 -45.62 -23.81 -35.21
CA ASP A 355 -46.71 -24.51 -34.52
C ASP A 355 -46.37 -25.98 -34.21
N ASP A 356 -45.12 -26.40 -34.41
CA ASP A 356 -44.62 -27.72 -34.01
C ASP A 356 -44.63 -27.86 -32.48
N TYR A 357 -45.31 -28.89 -31.98
CA TYR A 357 -45.39 -29.18 -30.55
C TYR A 357 -45.25 -30.67 -30.24
N TYR A 358 -44.95 -30.96 -28.98
CA TYR A 358 -45.11 -32.29 -28.38
C TYR A 358 -45.93 -32.21 -27.10
N GLU A 359 -46.51 -33.34 -26.68
CA GLU A 359 -47.37 -33.41 -25.49
C GLU A 359 -46.62 -34.02 -24.29
N ILE A 360 -46.74 -33.36 -23.14
CA ILE A 360 -46.21 -33.75 -21.84
C ILE A 360 -47.35 -34.00 -20.84
N ASN A 361 -47.07 -34.81 -19.83
CA ASN A 361 -47.96 -35.03 -18.68
C ASN A 361 -47.20 -34.72 -17.40
N VAL A 362 -47.69 -33.74 -16.63
CA VAL A 362 -47.06 -33.31 -15.36
C VAL A 362 -47.46 -34.19 -14.17
N ASN A 363 -48.32 -35.19 -14.38
CA ASN A 363 -48.82 -36.13 -13.37
C ASN A 363 -49.46 -35.44 -12.15
N ASP A 364 -50.14 -34.31 -12.37
CA ASP A 364 -50.87 -33.54 -11.35
C ASP A 364 -52.18 -32.96 -11.93
N GLU A 365 -53.16 -32.67 -11.06
CA GLU A 365 -54.50 -32.19 -11.44
C GLU A 365 -54.72 -30.67 -11.22
N CYS A 366 -53.65 -29.88 -11.14
CA CYS A 366 -53.75 -28.44 -10.86
C CYS A 366 -54.75 -27.67 -11.74
N ILE A 367 -55.48 -26.74 -11.11
CA ILE A 367 -56.33 -25.77 -11.83
C ILE A 367 -55.44 -24.69 -12.51
N PRO A 368 -55.73 -24.25 -13.75
CA PRO A 368 -54.83 -23.38 -14.53
C PRO A 368 -54.30 -22.14 -13.78
N ARG A 369 -55.16 -21.40 -13.05
CA ARG A 369 -54.72 -20.24 -12.22
C ARG A 369 -53.68 -20.55 -11.14
N GLY A 370 -53.56 -21.82 -10.72
CA GLY A 370 -52.58 -22.30 -9.74
C GLY A 370 -51.25 -22.74 -10.35
N VAL A 371 -51.19 -22.95 -11.66
CA VAL A 371 -50.00 -23.45 -12.36
C VAL A 371 -48.89 -22.39 -12.37
N ARG A 372 -47.70 -22.79 -11.92
CA ARG A 372 -46.44 -22.06 -12.01
C ARG A 372 -45.37 -23.02 -12.53
N TRP A 373 -44.27 -22.45 -12.99
CA TRP A 373 -43.06 -23.17 -13.38
C TRP A 373 -41.86 -22.48 -12.74
N GLY A 374 -40.77 -23.21 -12.54
CA GLY A 374 -39.56 -22.71 -11.88
C GLY A 374 -38.76 -23.83 -11.23
N ASP A 375 -37.45 -23.82 -11.36
CA ASP A 375 -36.52 -24.77 -10.71
C ASP A 375 -36.64 -24.76 -9.17
N VAL A 376 -37.10 -25.86 -8.54
CA VAL A 376 -37.15 -25.97 -7.07
C VAL A 376 -36.02 -26.79 -6.44
N ASN A 377 -35.15 -27.42 -7.23
CA ASN A 377 -34.07 -28.29 -6.74
C ASN A 377 -32.64 -27.73 -6.99
N GLY A 378 -32.50 -26.66 -7.77
CA GLY A 378 -31.25 -26.03 -8.18
C GLY A 378 -30.46 -26.81 -9.23
N ASP A 379 -31.10 -27.68 -10.03
CA ASP A 379 -30.45 -28.44 -11.09
C ASP A 379 -30.39 -27.73 -12.46
N GLY A 380 -31.12 -26.61 -12.59
CA GLY A 380 -31.17 -25.74 -13.76
C GLY A 380 -32.41 -25.89 -14.62
N GLN A 381 -33.28 -26.89 -14.38
CA GLN A 381 -34.47 -27.15 -15.19
C GLN A 381 -35.75 -26.70 -14.45
N ASP A 382 -36.68 -26.05 -15.15
CA ASP A 382 -37.93 -25.62 -14.53
C ASP A 382 -38.87 -26.79 -14.22
N ASP A 383 -39.33 -26.86 -12.97
CA ASP A 383 -40.28 -27.86 -12.48
C ASP A 383 -41.74 -27.45 -12.70
N PHE A 384 -42.66 -28.42 -12.69
CA PHE A 384 -44.09 -28.13 -12.63
C PHE A 384 -44.53 -27.85 -11.18
N ILE A 385 -45.16 -26.71 -10.95
CA ILE A 385 -45.59 -26.28 -9.62
C ILE A 385 -47.10 -26.00 -9.63
N CYS A 386 -47.82 -26.63 -8.70
CA CYS A 386 -49.20 -26.27 -8.41
C CYS A 386 -49.30 -25.51 -7.08
N ILE A 387 -49.79 -24.27 -7.13
CA ILE A 387 -50.27 -23.57 -5.94
C ILE A 387 -51.76 -23.91 -5.75
N GLY A 388 -52.12 -24.50 -4.63
CA GLY A 388 -53.51 -24.80 -4.24
C GLY A 388 -54.33 -23.54 -3.91
N PRO A 389 -55.67 -23.61 -3.84
CA PRO A 389 -56.53 -22.47 -3.51
C PRO A 389 -56.20 -21.81 -2.16
N ASP A 390 -55.70 -22.61 -1.21
CA ASP A 390 -55.23 -22.25 0.13
C ASP A 390 -53.75 -21.76 0.15
N GLY A 391 -53.14 -21.58 -1.01
CA GLY A 391 -51.75 -21.16 -1.17
C GLY A 391 -50.72 -22.28 -1.01
N ASN A 392 -51.09 -23.51 -0.66
CA ASN A 392 -50.14 -24.62 -0.48
C ASN A 392 -49.42 -24.96 -1.80
N MET A 393 -48.13 -25.22 -1.74
CA MET A 393 -47.30 -25.51 -2.91
C MET A 393 -47.08 -27.01 -3.06
N TYR A 394 -47.42 -27.55 -4.23
CA TYR A 394 -47.22 -28.92 -4.67
C TYR A 394 -46.31 -28.92 -5.90
N VAL A 395 -45.49 -29.96 -6.07
CA VAL A 395 -44.47 -30.01 -7.13
C VAL A 395 -44.47 -31.37 -7.82
N SER A 396 -44.33 -31.35 -9.14
CA SER A 396 -43.84 -32.49 -9.92
C SER A 396 -42.50 -32.12 -10.54
N LEU A 397 -41.43 -32.83 -10.15
CA LEU A 397 -40.09 -32.55 -10.66
C LEU A 397 -39.95 -32.91 -12.14
N ASN A 398 -39.22 -32.09 -12.87
CA ASN A 398 -38.81 -32.30 -14.25
C ASN A 398 -37.62 -33.29 -14.30
N VAL A 399 -37.74 -34.38 -15.06
CA VAL A 399 -36.69 -35.40 -15.21
C VAL A 399 -36.60 -35.95 -16.64
N TRP A 400 -35.44 -35.77 -17.26
CA TRP A 400 -35.13 -36.22 -18.62
C TRP A 400 -34.57 -37.65 -18.62
N GLN A 401 -35.46 -38.63 -18.80
CA GLN A 401 -35.10 -40.05 -18.93
C GLN A 401 -34.70 -40.44 -20.37
N THR A 402 -35.04 -39.63 -21.36
CA THR A 402 -34.59 -39.74 -22.76
C THR A 402 -34.22 -38.35 -23.30
N PRO A 403 -33.44 -38.24 -24.39
CA PRO A 403 -33.02 -36.93 -24.93
C PRO A 403 -34.13 -36.10 -25.58
N ASP A 404 -35.31 -36.68 -25.81
CA ASP A 404 -36.31 -36.10 -26.73
C ASP A 404 -37.37 -35.24 -26.04
N LYS A 405 -37.71 -35.53 -24.77
CA LYS A 405 -38.66 -34.75 -23.96
C LYS A 405 -38.59 -35.06 -22.46
N PRO A 406 -39.01 -34.13 -21.58
CA PRO A 406 -39.07 -34.37 -20.14
C PRO A 406 -40.19 -35.33 -19.73
N THR A 407 -40.02 -35.90 -18.53
CA THR A 407 -41.05 -36.62 -17.77
C THR A 407 -41.17 -36.02 -16.37
N PHE A 408 -42.29 -36.24 -15.68
CA PHE A 408 -42.58 -35.54 -14.42
C PHE A 408 -42.85 -36.47 -13.23
N GLN A 409 -42.15 -36.25 -12.11
CA GLN A 409 -42.27 -37.01 -10.87
C GLN A 409 -43.00 -36.21 -9.77
N ASN A 410 -44.28 -36.51 -9.52
CA ASN A 410 -45.08 -35.85 -8.49
C ASN A 410 -44.52 -36.13 -7.06
N LEU A 411 -44.13 -35.07 -6.34
CA LEU A 411 -43.63 -35.10 -4.96
C LEU A 411 -44.70 -34.76 -3.90
N GLY A 412 -45.93 -34.49 -4.34
CA GLY A 412 -47.04 -34.02 -3.51
C GLY A 412 -46.77 -32.65 -2.88
N LEU A 413 -47.28 -32.46 -1.65
CA LEU A 413 -47.12 -31.21 -0.90
C LEU A 413 -45.62 -30.93 -0.64
N TYR A 414 -45.13 -29.85 -1.22
CA TYR A 414 -43.73 -29.41 -1.18
C TYR A 414 -43.50 -28.36 -0.09
N PHE A 415 -44.38 -27.34 -0.03
CA PHE A 415 -44.41 -26.35 1.05
C PHE A 415 -45.85 -26.05 1.48
N LYS A 416 -46.04 -25.86 2.79
CA LYS A 416 -47.34 -25.48 3.37
C LYS A 416 -47.37 -23.97 3.58
N ASN A 417 -48.42 -23.30 3.10
CA ASN A 417 -48.63 -21.87 3.28
C ASN A 417 -48.57 -21.50 4.79
N PRO A 418 -47.66 -20.60 5.20
CA PRO A 418 -47.52 -20.17 6.60
C PRO A 418 -48.57 -19.15 7.04
N MET A 419 -49.30 -18.55 6.09
CA MET A 419 -50.33 -17.51 6.29
C MET A 419 -51.62 -17.95 5.57
N PRO A 420 -52.39 -18.90 6.11
CA PRO A 420 -53.55 -19.51 5.45
C PRO A 420 -54.72 -18.56 5.19
N GLU A 421 -54.67 -17.34 5.72
CA GLU A 421 -55.57 -16.23 5.38
C GLU A 421 -55.25 -15.59 4.01
N ARG A 422 -54.02 -15.75 3.51
CA ARG A 422 -53.57 -15.32 2.18
C ARG A 422 -53.76 -16.48 1.20
N SER A 423 -54.47 -16.24 0.09
CA SER A 423 -54.86 -17.30 -0.85
C SER A 423 -53.83 -17.51 -1.96
N GLN A 424 -54.09 -18.48 -2.84
CA GLN A 424 -53.43 -18.68 -4.14
C GLN A 424 -53.06 -17.37 -4.90
N THR A 425 -53.91 -16.34 -4.82
CA THR A 425 -53.72 -15.04 -5.48
C THR A 425 -52.53 -14.24 -4.94
N HIS A 426 -52.21 -14.39 -3.65
CA HIS A 426 -51.15 -13.66 -2.96
C HIS A 426 -49.76 -14.29 -3.16
N VAL A 427 -49.70 -15.52 -3.68
CA VAL A 427 -48.44 -16.27 -3.88
C VAL A 427 -47.70 -15.77 -5.11
N ARG A 428 -46.42 -15.44 -4.94
CA ARG A 428 -45.43 -15.30 -6.02
C ARG A 428 -44.25 -16.22 -5.69
N LEU A 429 -43.53 -16.63 -6.73
CA LEU A 429 -42.36 -17.49 -6.62
C LEU A 429 -41.21 -16.84 -7.40
N GLY A 430 -39.98 -17.09 -6.98
CA GLY A 430 -38.77 -16.55 -7.61
C GLY A 430 -37.56 -16.79 -6.71
N ASP A 431 -36.37 -17.01 -7.26
CA ASP A 431 -35.14 -17.00 -6.45
C ASP A 431 -34.86 -15.56 -5.97
N ILE A 432 -34.95 -15.33 -4.66
CA ILE A 432 -34.78 -14.00 -4.07
C ILE A 432 -33.35 -13.72 -3.62
N ASP A 433 -32.54 -14.75 -3.34
CA ASP A 433 -31.20 -14.58 -2.78
C ASP A 433 -30.04 -14.94 -3.74
N GLY A 434 -30.33 -15.68 -4.81
CA GLY A 434 -29.42 -16.04 -5.89
C GLY A 434 -28.63 -17.32 -5.65
N ASP A 435 -29.25 -18.38 -5.13
CA ASP A 435 -28.65 -19.72 -5.03
C ASP A 435 -29.15 -20.75 -6.06
N GLY A 436 -30.14 -20.39 -6.88
CA GLY A 436 -30.70 -21.20 -7.96
C GLY A 436 -32.03 -21.88 -7.61
N ARG A 437 -32.47 -21.83 -6.35
CA ARG A 437 -33.73 -22.45 -5.93
C ARG A 437 -34.85 -21.42 -5.84
N LEU A 438 -36.02 -21.79 -6.36
CA LEU A 438 -37.21 -20.96 -6.30
C LEU A 438 -37.73 -20.81 -4.87
N ASP A 439 -37.77 -19.57 -4.37
CA ASP A 439 -38.35 -19.23 -3.07
C ASP A 439 -39.86 -19.02 -3.12
N TYR A 440 -40.52 -19.17 -1.98
CA TYR A 440 -41.96 -18.95 -1.82
C TYR A 440 -42.22 -17.58 -1.19
N CYS A 441 -43.02 -16.75 -1.86
CA CYS A 441 -43.30 -15.37 -1.45
C CYS A 441 -44.80 -15.06 -1.36
N LEU A 442 -45.19 -14.23 -0.40
CA LEU A 442 -46.55 -13.75 -0.17
C LEU A 442 -46.62 -12.23 -0.21
N ILE A 443 -47.47 -11.70 -1.09
CA ILE A 443 -47.79 -10.27 -1.17
C ILE A 443 -48.74 -9.89 -0.02
N ASP A 444 -48.58 -8.68 0.50
CA ASP A 444 -49.46 -8.03 1.45
C ASP A 444 -50.36 -7.00 0.75
N GLU A 445 -51.66 -7.31 0.64
CA GLU A 445 -52.65 -6.46 -0.02
C GLU A 445 -52.86 -5.09 0.67
N THR A 446 -52.43 -4.91 1.92
CA THR A 446 -52.60 -3.64 2.65
C THR A 446 -51.54 -2.59 2.29
N ASN A 447 -50.41 -3.01 1.71
CA ASN A 447 -49.24 -2.15 1.50
C ASN A 447 -48.34 -2.53 0.30
N GLY A 448 -48.68 -3.58 -0.45
CA GLY A 448 -47.92 -4.11 -1.59
C GLY A 448 -46.56 -4.74 -1.24
N GLY A 449 -46.23 -4.87 0.05
CA GLY A 449 -44.99 -5.50 0.49
C GLY A 449 -44.98 -7.01 0.24
N ILE A 450 -43.80 -7.61 0.17
CA ILE A 450 -43.65 -9.06 -0.01
C ILE A 450 -42.85 -9.63 1.16
N SER A 451 -43.35 -10.72 1.76
CA SER A 451 -42.59 -11.59 2.66
C SER A 451 -42.23 -12.90 1.97
N CYS A 452 -41.01 -13.41 2.16
CA CYS A 452 -40.56 -14.66 1.52
C CYS A 452 -39.96 -15.67 2.51
N TRP A 453 -39.97 -16.93 2.09
CA TRP A 453 -39.37 -18.08 2.76
C TRP A 453 -38.44 -18.77 1.76
N ARG A 454 -37.17 -18.93 2.15
CA ARG A 454 -36.13 -19.50 1.31
C ARG A 454 -36.26 -21.03 1.22
N ASN A 455 -36.10 -21.59 0.01
CA ASN A 455 -36.01 -23.02 -0.26
C ASN A 455 -34.60 -23.54 0.10
N GLY A 456 -34.42 -24.08 1.31
CA GLY A 456 -33.11 -24.49 1.82
C GLY A 456 -32.83 -25.99 1.69
N GLY A 457 -31.69 -26.35 1.10
CA GLY A 457 -31.18 -27.72 1.06
C GLY A 457 -30.32 -28.00 -0.17
N THR A 458 -29.95 -29.26 -0.36
CA THR A 458 -29.13 -29.73 -1.50
C THR A 458 -29.76 -30.93 -2.22
N SER A 459 -31.06 -31.16 -2.01
CA SER A 459 -31.83 -32.29 -2.54
C SER A 459 -33.08 -31.83 -3.28
N ASP A 460 -33.59 -32.68 -4.17
CA ASP A 460 -34.90 -32.66 -4.86
C ASP A 460 -36.02 -31.96 -4.06
N LYS A 461 -36.12 -32.32 -2.78
CA LYS A 461 -37.00 -31.66 -1.81
C LYS A 461 -36.23 -30.75 -0.88
N ALA A 462 -36.77 -29.54 -0.68
CA ALA A 462 -36.38 -28.62 0.38
C ALA A 462 -36.22 -29.35 1.72
N GLN A 463 -35.03 -29.22 2.32
CA GLN A 463 -34.69 -29.81 3.62
C GLN A 463 -35.19 -28.92 4.76
N TYR A 464 -35.24 -27.61 4.54
CA TYR A 464 -35.78 -26.61 5.44
C TYR A 464 -36.35 -25.41 4.67
N TRP A 465 -37.28 -24.68 5.30
CA TRP A 465 -37.83 -23.43 4.77
C TRP A 465 -37.53 -22.29 5.72
N GLN A 466 -36.79 -21.28 5.27
CA GLN A 466 -36.18 -20.26 6.14
C GLN A 466 -36.80 -18.88 5.92
N PRO A 467 -37.47 -18.27 6.92
CA PRO A 467 -38.15 -16.98 6.72
C PRO A 467 -37.15 -15.84 6.50
N LEU A 468 -37.24 -15.18 5.36
CA LEU A 468 -36.54 -13.91 5.08
C LEU A 468 -37.26 -12.72 5.74
N GLY A 469 -38.55 -12.88 6.03
CA GLY A 469 -39.46 -11.80 6.43
C GLY A 469 -39.77 -10.90 5.25
N VAL A 470 -40.15 -9.63 5.52
CA VAL A 470 -40.43 -8.65 4.47
C VAL A 470 -39.17 -8.33 3.67
N VAL A 471 -39.13 -8.74 2.40
CA VAL A 471 -38.02 -8.49 1.47
C VAL A 471 -38.24 -7.23 0.64
N PHE A 472 -39.48 -6.88 0.31
CA PHE A 472 -39.86 -5.69 -0.46
C PHE A 472 -40.99 -4.92 0.22
N THR A 473 -41.05 -3.60 0.02
CA THR A 473 -42.13 -2.73 0.52
C THR A 473 -42.76 -2.02 -0.68
N GLY A 474 -44.07 -2.20 -0.89
CA GLY A 474 -44.78 -2.05 -2.16
C GLY A 474 -44.78 -0.70 -2.88
N LYS A 475 -44.06 0.33 -2.41
CA LYS A 475 -43.89 1.63 -3.08
C LYS A 475 -45.18 2.37 -3.50
N GLY A 476 -46.32 2.07 -2.86
CA GLY A 476 -47.63 2.61 -3.28
C GLY A 476 -48.27 1.88 -4.46
N LYS A 477 -47.90 0.61 -4.67
CA LYS A 477 -48.47 -0.33 -5.63
C LYS A 477 -49.22 -1.42 -4.85
N ASP A 478 -50.51 -1.18 -4.60
CA ASP A 478 -51.37 -1.98 -3.72
C ASP A 478 -52.11 -3.12 -4.44
N ASN A 479 -52.46 -2.95 -5.72
CA ASN A 479 -53.06 -4.04 -6.50
C ASN A 479 -52.06 -5.20 -6.74
N ILE A 480 -52.30 -6.33 -6.07
CA ILE A 480 -51.47 -7.54 -6.13
C ILE A 480 -51.39 -8.15 -7.54
N ASP A 481 -52.40 -7.96 -8.40
CA ASP A 481 -52.45 -8.53 -9.74
C ASP A 481 -51.38 -7.95 -10.67
N GLY A 482 -50.92 -6.72 -10.40
CA GLY A 482 -49.83 -6.08 -11.13
C GLY A 482 -48.43 -6.54 -10.71
N VAL A 483 -48.29 -7.28 -9.60
CA VAL A 483 -46.99 -7.63 -9.01
C VAL A 483 -46.45 -8.93 -9.62
N HIS A 484 -45.26 -8.88 -10.20
CA HIS A 484 -44.52 -10.05 -10.71
C HIS A 484 -43.11 -10.12 -10.10
N LEU A 485 -42.59 -11.35 -10.00
CA LEU A 485 -41.18 -11.64 -9.78
C LEU A 485 -40.63 -12.20 -11.09
N VAL A 486 -39.58 -11.58 -11.66
CA VAL A 486 -39.01 -11.96 -12.97
C VAL A 486 -37.54 -11.57 -13.01
N ASP A 487 -36.64 -12.47 -13.38
CA ASP A 487 -35.26 -12.15 -13.78
C ASP A 487 -35.26 -11.37 -15.11
N ILE A 488 -35.18 -10.04 -15.05
CA ILE A 488 -35.34 -9.14 -16.21
C ILE A 488 -34.00 -8.70 -16.81
N ASN A 489 -32.91 -8.83 -16.05
CA ASN A 489 -31.57 -8.45 -16.46
C ASN A 489 -30.71 -9.63 -16.93
N GLY A 490 -31.07 -10.87 -16.55
CA GLY A 490 -30.35 -12.10 -16.88
C GLY A 490 -29.28 -12.47 -15.84
N ASP A 491 -29.51 -12.20 -14.55
CA ASP A 491 -28.54 -12.51 -13.47
C ASP A 491 -28.94 -13.67 -12.53
N HIS A 492 -30.06 -14.33 -12.87
CA HIS A 492 -30.70 -15.43 -12.13
C HIS A 492 -31.39 -15.06 -10.80
N ARG A 493 -31.25 -13.83 -10.29
CA ARG A 493 -32.09 -13.35 -9.18
C ARG A 493 -33.38 -12.75 -9.74
N TYR A 494 -34.50 -12.98 -9.06
CA TYR A 494 -35.79 -12.50 -9.52
C TYR A 494 -36.01 -11.04 -9.08
N ASP A 495 -36.24 -10.17 -10.07
CA ASP A 495 -36.50 -8.74 -9.90
C ASP A 495 -37.98 -8.48 -9.58
N TRP A 496 -38.26 -7.32 -8.97
CA TRP A 496 -39.63 -6.92 -8.61
C TRP A 496 -40.21 -6.00 -9.70
N LEU A 497 -41.22 -6.49 -10.40
CA LEU A 497 -41.88 -5.79 -11.50
C LEU A 497 -43.32 -5.45 -11.13
N TYR A 498 -43.76 -4.25 -11.50
CA TYR A 498 -45.16 -3.85 -11.42
C TYR A 498 -45.74 -3.53 -12.80
N VAL A 499 -46.59 -4.42 -13.31
CA VAL A 499 -47.45 -4.17 -14.47
C VAL A 499 -48.63 -3.31 -14.02
N ASN A 500 -48.74 -2.11 -14.56
CA ASN A 500 -49.84 -1.18 -14.28
C ASN A 500 -51.10 -1.57 -15.08
N ASP A 501 -52.26 -0.98 -14.73
CA ASP A 501 -53.57 -1.18 -15.38
C ASP A 501 -53.51 -1.05 -16.92
N ASP A 502 -52.62 -0.20 -17.44
CA ASP A 502 -52.41 0.11 -18.87
C ASP A 502 -51.39 -0.81 -19.60
N GLY A 503 -50.75 -1.74 -18.88
CA GLY A 503 -49.71 -2.65 -19.37
C GLY A 503 -48.29 -2.09 -19.30
N SER A 504 -48.09 -0.88 -18.77
CA SER A 504 -46.76 -0.31 -18.55
C SER A 504 -46.08 -0.93 -17.33
N VAL A 505 -44.76 -1.11 -17.38
CA VAL A 505 -44.01 -1.83 -16.33
C VAL A 505 -43.04 -0.91 -15.63
N ASP A 506 -43.15 -0.82 -14.30
CA ASP A 506 -42.17 -0.16 -13.43
C ASP A 506 -41.34 -1.25 -12.70
N THR A 507 -40.01 -1.11 -12.66
CA THR A 507 -39.07 -2.22 -12.32
C THR A 507 -38.06 -1.86 -11.23
N TRP A 508 -37.82 -2.79 -10.31
CA TRP A 508 -36.78 -2.74 -9.28
C TRP A 508 -35.90 -3.99 -9.30
N ILE A 509 -34.60 -3.81 -9.55
CA ILE A 509 -33.63 -4.90 -9.70
C ILE A 509 -33.15 -5.42 -8.35
N ASN A 510 -33.10 -6.75 -8.21
CA ASN A 510 -32.62 -7.50 -7.06
C ASN A 510 -31.08 -7.48 -7.04
N ASN A 511 -30.49 -6.57 -6.26
CA ASN A 511 -29.05 -6.57 -6.01
C ASN A 511 -28.72 -7.20 -4.65
N ARG A 512 -27.63 -7.94 -4.57
CA ARG A 512 -27.16 -8.53 -3.30
C ARG A 512 -26.94 -7.44 -2.24
N GLY A 513 -27.51 -7.66 -1.06
CA GLY A 513 -27.31 -6.81 0.11
C GLY A 513 -25.97 -7.07 0.80
N HIS A 514 -25.69 -6.30 1.87
CA HIS A 514 -24.45 -6.42 2.66
C HIS A 514 -24.71 -6.80 4.12
N SER A 515 -25.75 -6.21 4.73
CA SER A 515 -26.21 -6.50 6.09
C SER A 515 -26.42 -8.00 6.37
N LYS A 516 -26.33 -8.38 7.66
CA LYS A 516 -26.58 -9.73 8.21
C LYS A 516 -28.03 -10.25 8.03
N SER A 517 -28.43 -10.45 6.79
CA SER A 517 -29.73 -10.95 6.34
C SER A 517 -29.66 -11.12 4.82
N LEU A 518 -30.34 -12.11 4.25
CA LEU A 518 -30.33 -12.31 2.79
C LEU A 518 -31.15 -11.31 1.98
N ARG A 519 -32.00 -10.50 2.64
CA ARG A 519 -32.85 -9.48 1.99
C ARG A 519 -32.12 -8.67 0.91
N PRO A 520 -32.69 -8.54 -0.31
CA PRO A 520 -32.09 -7.75 -1.38
C PRO A 520 -31.92 -6.26 -1.06
N TYR A 521 -31.01 -5.63 -1.79
CA TYR A 521 -31.04 -4.21 -2.09
C TYR A 521 -31.80 -3.99 -3.41
N TRP A 522 -32.96 -3.34 -3.35
CA TRP A 522 -33.79 -3.10 -4.52
C TRP A 522 -33.41 -1.78 -5.22
N ALA A 523 -32.77 -1.89 -6.39
CA ALA A 523 -32.38 -0.74 -7.21
C ALA A 523 -33.52 -0.34 -8.17
N ASN A 524 -33.97 0.91 -8.16
CA ASN A 524 -35.04 1.37 -9.05
C ASN A 524 -34.49 1.60 -10.48
N SER A 525 -35.03 0.87 -11.47
CA SER A 525 -34.72 1.03 -12.91
C SER A 525 -35.76 1.84 -13.67
N GLY A 526 -36.80 2.36 -12.98
CA GLY A 526 -37.84 3.19 -13.57
C GLY A 526 -38.82 2.37 -14.42
N ARG A 527 -39.35 3.00 -15.48
CA ARG A 527 -40.32 2.39 -16.39
C ARG A 527 -39.59 1.66 -17.53
N THR A 528 -39.73 0.35 -17.57
CA THR A 528 -39.09 -0.53 -18.56
C THR A 528 -39.97 -0.73 -19.79
N HIS A 529 -41.28 -0.92 -19.61
CA HIS A 529 -42.24 -1.03 -20.72
C HIS A 529 -43.27 0.11 -20.72
N ALA A 530 -43.60 0.64 -21.90
CA ALA A 530 -44.51 1.79 -22.06
C ALA A 530 -46.01 1.42 -21.92
N GLY A 531 -46.36 0.15 -22.11
CA GLY A 531 -47.75 -0.33 -22.09
C GLY A 531 -48.52 -0.04 -23.37
N PHE A 532 -49.83 -0.29 -23.32
CA PHE A 532 -50.73 -0.20 -24.48
C PHE A 532 -51.96 0.70 -24.27
N ASN A 533 -52.09 1.34 -23.10
CA ASN A 533 -53.24 2.16 -22.73
C ASN A 533 -54.58 1.38 -22.80
N VAL A 534 -54.54 0.08 -22.48
CA VAL A 534 -55.69 -0.81 -22.37
C VAL A 534 -55.82 -1.25 -20.92
N LYS A 535 -56.97 -0.99 -20.29
CA LYS A 535 -57.23 -1.35 -18.89
C LYS A 535 -57.32 -2.86 -18.66
N GLY A 536 -57.04 -3.30 -17.44
CA GLY A 536 -57.01 -4.71 -17.06
C GLY A 536 -55.83 -5.48 -17.66
N ALA A 537 -54.78 -4.79 -18.09
CA ALA A 537 -53.64 -5.41 -18.77
C ALA A 537 -52.92 -6.53 -17.99
N PRO A 538 -52.71 -6.48 -16.66
CA PRO A 538 -51.81 -7.41 -15.97
C PRO A 538 -52.07 -8.90 -16.20
N GLU A 539 -53.33 -9.35 -16.26
CA GLU A 539 -53.65 -10.76 -16.51
C GLU A 539 -53.19 -11.24 -17.91
N TYR A 540 -53.09 -10.33 -18.88
CA TYR A 540 -52.71 -10.62 -20.27
C TYR A 540 -51.21 -10.44 -20.55
N ILE A 541 -50.42 -10.01 -19.55
CA ILE A 541 -48.97 -9.84 -19.68
C ILE A 541 -48.24 -11.07 -19.13
N LYS A 542 -47.22 -11.50 -19.88
CA LYS A 542 -46.33 -12.60 -19.54
C LYS A 542 -44.89 -12.17 -19.75
N PHE A 543 -43.98 -12.97 -19.22
CA PHE A 543 -42.54 -12.82 -19.39
C PHE A 543 -41.96 -14.19 -19.72
N ALA A 544 -40.90 -14.24 -20.54
CA ALA A 544 -40.24 -15.50 -20.89
C ALA A 544 -38.75 -15.27 -21.18
N LYS A 545 -37.84 -16.05 -20.60
CA LYS A 545 -36.39 -15.93 -20.84
C LYS A 545 -36.01 -16.31 -22.27
N ASN A 546 -34.94 -15.70 -22.75
CA ASN A 546 -34.27 -16.08 -24.00
C ASN A 546 -32.81 -16.44 -23.75
N SER A 547 -32.27 -17.38 -24.53
CA SER A 547 -30.87 -17.81 -24.43
C SER A 547 -29.85 -16.73 -24.83
N ALA A 548 -30.30 -15.66 -25.49
CA ALA A 548 -29.48 -14.52 -25.94
C ALA A 548 -29.12 -13.54 -24.80
N GLY A 549 -28.65 -14.08 -23.68
CA GLY A 549 -28.25 -13.35 -22.47
C GLY A 549 -29.15 -13.57 -21.25
N GLY A 550 -30.00 -14.60 -21.25
CA GLY A 550 -30.79 -15.04 -20.09
C GLY A 550 -31.97 -14.14 -19.71
N ARG A 551 -32.26 -13.10 -20.49
CA ARG A 551 -33.21 -12.03 -20.11
C ARG A 551 -34.64 -12.40 -20.44
N ALA A 552 -35.56 -12.06 -19.55
CA ALA A 552 -36.97 -12.17 -19.85
C ALA A 552 -37.46 -11.14 -20.89
N ASP A 553 -38.03 -11.62 -21.98
CA ASP A 553 -38.80 -10.82 -22.94
C ASP A 553 -40.16 -10.41 -22.35
N TYR A 554 -40.74 -9.31 -22.84
CA TYR A 554 -42.10 -8.91 -22.47
C TYR A 554 -43.09 -9.46 -23.51
N ILE A 555 -44.16 -10.11 -23.03
CA ILE A 555 -45.14 -10.82 -23.87
C ILE A 555 -46.55 -10.31 -23.57
N ARG A 556 -47.35 -10.14 -24.63
CA ARG A 556 -48.75 -9.71 -24.57
C ARG A 556 -49.65 -10.73 -25.26
N LEU A 557 -50.67 -11.20 -24.53
CA LEU A 557 -51.77 -12.01 -25.08
C LEU A 557 -52.88 -11.11 -25.64
N THR A 558 -53.45 -11.49 -26.78
CA THR A 558 -54.56 -10.78 -27.45
C THR A 558 -55.50 -11.76 -28.17
N TYR A 559 -56.65 -11.30 -28.66
CA TYR A 559 -57.74 -12.15 -29.14
C TYR A 559 -58.26 -11.77 -30.52
N VAL A 560 -58.60 -12.78 -31.34
CA VAL A 560 -59.26 -12.60 -32.64
C VAL A 560 -60.71 -13.11 -32.61
N TRP A 561 -61.60 -12.35 -33.25
CA TRP A 561 -63.05 -12.61 -33.30
C TRP A 561 -63.50 -12.76 -34.76
N TYR A 562 -63.73 -13.98 -35.24
CA TYR A 562 -64.28 -14.22 -36.57
C TYR A 562 -65.82 -14.26 -36.55
N GLY A 563 -66.43 -13.07 -36.48
CA GLY A 563 -67.86 -12.87 -36.77
C GLY A 563 -68.76 -12.65 -35.56
N ALA A 564 -70.05 -13.00 -35.71
CA ALA A 564 -71.14 -12.52 -34.85
C ALA A 564 -71.36 -13.31 -33.54
N ILE A 565 -70.46 -14.22 -33.17
CA ILE A 565 -70.50 -14.95 -31.90
C ILE A 565 -69.48 -14.30 -30.96
N PRO A 566 -69.85 -13.88 -29.74
CA PRO A 566 -68.92 -13.30 -28.78
C PRO A 566 -68.10 -14.40 -28.08
N VAL A 567 -67.30 -15.15 -28.86
CA VAL A 567 -66.24 -16.02 -28.37
C VAL A 567 -64.93 -15.73 -29.12
N PRO A 568 -63.80 -15.50 -28.43
CA PRO A 568 -62.48 -15.56 -29.06
C PRO A 568 -62.25 -16.94 -29.67
N LEU A 569 -61.82 -16.95 -30.92
CA LEU A 569 -61.50 -18.18 -31.65
C LEU A 569 -60.00 -18.50 -31.63
N ASP A 570 -59.16 -17.47 -31.53
CA ASP A 570 -57.71 -17.58 -31.52
C ASP A 570 -57.10 -16.68 -30.43
N VAL A 571 -55.95 -17.12 -29.90
CA VAL A 571 -55.11 -16.37 -28.95
C VAL A 571 -53.81 -15.96 -29.65
N ASN A 572 -53.68 -14.68 -29.97
CA ASN A 572 -52.50 -14.12 -30.62
C ASN A 572 -51.47 -13.67 -29.58
N ILE A 573 -50.22 -14.11 -29.76
CA ILE A 573 -49.09 -13.80 -28.90
C ILE A 573 -48.19 -12.78 -29.58
N PHE A 574 -48.00 -11.64 -28.93
CA PHE A 574 -47.08 -10.58 -29.34
C PHE A 574 -45.92 -10.46 -28.35
N TRP A 575 -44.71 -10.14 -28.82
CA TRP A 575 -43.53 -10.05 -27.96
C TRP A 575 -42.57 -8.90 -28.29
N TRP A 576 -41.86 -8.46 -27.26
CA TRP A 576 -40.84 -7.41 -27.27
C TRP A 576 -39.56 -8.00 -26.69
N ARG A 577 -38.51 -8.07 -27.53
CA ARG A 577 -37.23 -8.68 -27.16
C ARG A 577 -36.45 -7.75 -26.21
N ASN A 578 -35.90 -8.31 -25.14
CA ASN A 578 -35.16 -7.57 -24.12
C ASN A 578 -33.67 -7.45 -24.45
N ASP A 579 -33.33 -6.44 -25.27
CA ASP A 579 -31.95 -6.04 -25.59
C ASP A 579 -31.34 -5.12 -24.50
N GLY A 580 -31.80 -5.27 -23.25
CA GLY A 580 -31.31 -4.50 -22.10
C GLY A 580 -29.88 -4.87 -21.68
N SER A 581 -29.27 -4.05 -20.83
CA SER A 581 -27.88 -4.24 -20.36
C SER A 581 -27.65 -3.61 -18.99
N GLY A 582 -26.65 -4.08 -18.25
CA GLY A 582 -26.30 -3.55 -16.94
C GLY A 582 -27.02 -4.24 -15.78
N GLY A 583 -26.52 -4.04 -14.56
CA GLY A 583 -27.11 -4.54 -13.33
C GLY A 583 -26.94 -6.03 -13.07
N THR A 584 -26.27 -6.78 -13.94
CA THR A 584 -26.01 -8.22 -13.74
C THR A 584 -24.73 -8.47 -12.96
N MET A 585 -23.79 -7.52 -12.97
CA MET A 585 -22.49 -7.63 -12.31
C MET A 585 -22.30 -6.56 -11.25
N LEU A 586 -22.16 -7.00 -10.00
CA LEU A 586 -21.72 -6.15 -8.91
C LEU A 586 -20.21 -5.89 -8.99
N LYS A 587 -19.76 -4.79 -8.37
CA LYS A 587 -18.38 -4.33 -8.46
C LYS A 587 -17.40 -5.38 -7.93
N ALA A 588 -16.36 -5.66 -8.72
CA ALA A 588 -15.25 -6.50 -8.30
C ALA A 588 -13.90 -5.95 -8.79
N LEU A 589 -12.81 -6.40 -8.14
CA LEU A 589 -11.46 -6.23 -8.67
C LEU A 589 -11.37 -6.95 -10.04
N MET A 590 -10.77 -6.29 -11.03
CA MET A 590 -11.31 -6.35 -12.39
C MET A 590 -10.68 -7.44 -13.28
N ILE A 591 -11.41 -8.53 -13.45
CA ILE A 591 -11.36 -9.44 -14.62
C ILE A 591 -12.66 -9.22 -15.41
N THR A 592 -12.74 -8.27 -16.35
CA THR A 592 -14.00 -7.97 -17.08
C THR A 592 -13.77 -7.67 -18.55
N SER A 593 -14.78 -8.01 -19.37
CA SER A 593 -15.18 -7.30 -20.60
C SER A 593 -14.03 -6.85 -21.52
N GLY A 594 -13.64 -7.71 -22.47
CA GLY A 594 -12.62 -7.38 -23.46
C GLY A 594 -11.23 -7.90 -23.09
N TYR A 595 -11.15 -9.14 -22.61
CA TYR A 595 -9.90 -9.91 -22.42
C TYR A 595 -8.89 -9.41 -21.38
N LEU A 596 -9.14 -8.31 -20.67
CA LEU A 596 -8.14 -7.66 -19.79
C LEU A 596 -8.28 -8.04 -18.31
N VAL A 597 -7.19 -8.52 -17.73
CA VAL A 597 -7.00 -8.77 -16.29
C VAL A 597 -6.22 -7.61 -15.68
N GLY A 598 -6.80 -6.95 -14.67
CA GLY A 598 -6.10 -5.92 -13.89
C GLY A 598 -5.32 -6.56 -12.74
N ILE A 599 -3.98 -6.48 -12.78
CA ILE A 599 -3.14 -7.02 -11.71
C ILE A 599 -2.83 -5.93 -10.69
N PHE A 600 -3.26 -6.17 -9.45
CA PHE A 600 -3.05 -5.30 -8.31
C PHE A 600 -2.10 -5.97 -7.33
N ARG A 601 -1.11 -5.21 -6.84
CA ARG A 601 -0.16 -5.64 -5.83
C ARG A 601 -0.59 -5.11 -4.46
N ASN A 602 -0.60 -5.99 -3.47
CA ASN A 602 -0.61 -5.52 -2.09
C ASN A 602 0.71 -4.76 -1.83
N ILE A 603 0.59 -3.49 -1.48
CA ILE A 603 1.70 -2.62 -1.08
C ILE A 603 1.72 -2.39 0.45
N ASN A 604 0.99 -3.23 1.19
CA ASN A 604 0.74 -3.16 2.63
C ASN A 604 0.17 -1.82 3.13
N SER A 605 -0.33 -0.95 2.24
CA SER A 605 -0.75 0.43 2.54
C SER A 605 -2.27 0.62 2.47
N PRO A 606 -3.07 -0.09 3.28
CA PRO A 606 -4.53 -0.08 3.18
C PRO A 606 -5.08 1.35 3.33
N PRO A 607 -6.03 1.79 2.47
CA PRO A 607 -6.74 1.05 1.42
C PRO A 607 -6.12 1.14 0.01
N ASN A 608 -4.86 1.58 -0.12
CA ASN A 608 -4.18 1.75 -1.39
C ASN A 608 -3.54 0.43 -1.85
N TRP A 609 -3.79 0.06 -3.11
CA TRP A 609 -3.13 -1.06 -3.79
C TRP A 609 -2.23 -0.51 -4.89
N GLY A 610 -1.07 -1.12 -5.11
CA GLY A 610 -0.29 -0.87 -6.32
C GLY A 610 -0.98 -1.51 -7.52
N GLN A 611 -0.80 -0.96 -8.72
CA GLN A 611 -1.31 -1.56 -9.95
C GLN A 611 -0.15 -1.85 -10.91
N HIS A 612 0.01 -3.12 -11.31
CA HIS A 612 1.02 -3.55 -12.30
C HIS A 612 0.54 -3.44 -13.75
N GLY A 613 -0.73 -3.07 -13.96
CA GLY A 613 -1.31 -2.79 -15.28
C GLY A 613 -2.44 -3.75 -15.68
N TRP A 614 -2.71 -3.77 -16.98
CA TRP A 614 -3.76 -4.57 -17.60
C TRP A 614 -3.15 -5.57 -18.58
N TYR A 615 -3.49 -6.85 -18.42
CA TYR A 615 -2.87 -7.95 -19.15
C TYR A 615 -3.93 -8.68 -19.98
N LYS A 616 -3.68 -8.85 -21.28
CA LYS A 616 -4.60 -9.55 -22.18
C LYS A 616 -4.37 -11.05 -22.11
N ILE A 617 -5.39 -11.82 -21.71
CA ILE A 617 -5.34 -13.29 -21.68
C ILE A 617 -6.33 -13.86 -22.71
N LYS A 618 -7.57 -14.16 -22.32
CA LYS A 618 -8.58 -14.83 -23.16
C LYS A 618 -9.99 -14.42 -22.69
N ASP A 619 -11.00 -14.55 -23.56
CA ASP A 619 -12.40 -14.47 -23.11
C ASP A 619 -12.75 -15.81 -22.48
N TRP A 620 -13.15 -15.76 -21.22
CA TRP A 620 -13.50 -16.88 -20.40
C TRP A 620 -14.62 -16.45 -19.46
N ASP A 621 -15.57 -17.33 -19.20
CA ASP A 621 -16.54 -17.09 -18.13
C ASP A 621 -15.78 -17.02 -16.79
N ARG A 622 -16.02 -15.91 -16.08
CA ARG A 622 -15.50 -15.62 -14.74
C ARG A 622 -15.78 -16.78 -13.77
N LYS A 623 -16.94 -17.45 -13.92
CA LYS A 623 -17.41 -18.57 -13.12
C LYS A 623 -16.61 -19.86 -13.34
N LEU A 624 -15.89 -19.96 -14.46
CA LEU A 624 -15.03 -21.09 -14.82
C LEU A 624 -13.53 -20.84 -14.53
N ILE A 625 -13.14 -19.61 -14.17
CA ILE A 625 -11.77 -19.28 -13.78
C ILE A 625 -11.51 -19.67 -12.31
N ARG A 626 -10.34 -20.24 -12.02
CA ARG A 626 -9.78 -20.37 -10.66
C ARG A 626 -8.39 -19.74 -10.61
N ILE A 627 -7.98 -19.34 -9.41
CA ILE A 627 -6.67 -18.71 -9.14
C ILE A 627 -6.06 -19.46 -7.96
N ALA A 628 -4.91 -20.11 -8.18
CA ALA A 628 -4.17 -20.86 -7.17
C ALA A 628 -2.75 -21.16 -7.66
N ASP A 629 -1.80 -21.33 -6.75
CA ASP A 629 -0.41 -21.73 -7.06
C ASP A 629 -0.37 -23.23 -7.40
N ILE A 630 -0.13 -23.62 -8.65
CA ILE A 630 -0.02 -25.03 -9.07
C ILE A 630 1.45 -25.41 -9.29
N ASP A 631 2.27 -24.47 -9.77
CA ASP A 631 3.68 -24.73 -10.10
C ASP A 631 4.64 -24.66 -8.90
N GLY A 632 4.18 -24.18 -7.74
CA GLY A 632 4.86 -24.15 -6.45
C GLY A 632 5.87 -23.02 -6.29
N ASP A 633 5.77 -21.94 -7.07
CA ASP A 633 6.74 -20.84 -7.08
C ASP A 633 6.43 -19.66 -6.12
N GLY A 634 5.34 -19.75 -5.37
CA GLY A 634 4.85 -18.75 -4.42
C GLY A 634 3.92 -17.70 -5.04
N LYS A 635 3.34 -17.97 -6.22
CA LYS A 635 2.44 -17.07 -6.96
C LYS A 635 1.25 -17.85 -7.50
N CYS A 636 0.09 -17.20 -7.59
CA CYS A 636 -1.10 -17.86 -8.09
C CYS A 636 -1.17 -17.86 -9.62
N ASP A 637 -1.35 -19.04 -10.20
CA ASP A 637 -1.63 -19.28 -11.61
C ASP A 637 -3.09 -19.01 -11.96
N ILE A 638 -3.38 -18.90 -13.26
CA ILE A 638 -4.75 -18.74 -13.76
C ILE A 638 -5.18 -20.04 -14.44
N ILE A 639 -6.25 -20.63 -13.92
CA ILE A 639 -6.77 -21.95 -14.30
C ILE A 639 -8.15 -21.74 -14.92
N TYR A 640 -8.42 -22.37 -16.07
CA TYR A 640 -9.73 -22.35 -16.72
C TYR A 640 -10.31 -23.77 -16.80
N LEU A 641 -11.57 -23.87 -16.36
CA LEU A 641 -12.34 -25.10 -16.31
C LEU A 641 -13.34 -25.18 -17.46
N ASP A 642 -13.74 -26.40 -17.84
CA ASP A 642 -14.99 -26.62 -18.55
C ASP A 642 -16.18 -26.61 -17.57
N GLU A 643 -17.40 -26.73 -18.10
CA GLU A 643 -18.65 -26.79 -17.33
C GLU A 643 -18.74 -28.03 -16.41
N ASN A 644 -17.92 -29.05 -16.64
CA ASN A 644 -17.87 -30.32 -15.89
C ASN A 644 -16.65 -30.40 -14.92
N GLY A 645 -15.91 -29.30 -14.75
CA GLY A 645 -14.78 -29.20 -13.81
C GLY A 645 -13.46 -29.83 -14.26
N SER A 646 -13.30 -30.18 -15.53
CA SER A 646 -12.01 -30.50 -16.14
C SER A 646 -11.19 -29.23 -16.36
N VAL A 647 -9.87 -29.28 -16.15
CA VAL A 647 -8.97 -28.18 -16.48
C VAL A 647 -8.66 -28.23 -17.99
N GLU A 648 -9.20 -27.31 -18.78
CA GLU A 648 -8.90 -27.21 -20.22
C GLU A 648 -7.59 -26.44 -20.49
N ASP A 649 -7.33 -25.43 -19.66
CA ASP A 649 -6.29 -24.43 -19.91
C ASP A 649 -5.75 -23.94 -18.56
N TRP A 650 -4.42 -23.77 -18.47
CA TRP A 650 -3.81 -23.13 -17.30
C TRP A 650 -2.57 -22.35 -17.73
N TRP A 651 -2.38 -21.21 -17.08
CA TRP A 651 -1.41 -20.19 -17.44
C TRP A 651 -0.61 -19.83 -16.20
N MET A 652 0.68 -20.17 -16.22
CA MET A 652 1.59 -19.88 -15.12
C MET A 652 1.83 -18.37 -15.03
N THR A 653 1.95 -17.86 -13.79
CA THR A 653 2.09 -16.42 -13.52
C THR A 653 3.52 -16.05 -13.14
N SER A 654 4.34 -15.63 -14.11
CA SER A 654 5.69 -15.09 -13.79
C SER A 654 5.63 -13.60 -13.48
N TYR A 655 6.48 -13.17 -12.55
CA TYR A 655 6.79 -11.77 -12.26
C TYR A 655 8.31 -11.57 -12.40
N ASP A 656 8.74 -10.62 -13.22
CA ASP A 656 10.15 -10.46 -13.64
C ASP A 656 10.87 -9.23 -13.06
N GLY A 657 10.23 -8.52 -12.12
CA GLY A 657 10.82 -7.37 -11.42
C GLY A 657 10.02 -6.08 -11.58
N GLY A 658 9.30 -5.96 -12.69
CA GLY A 658 8.28 -4.92 -12.88
C GLY A 658 7.02 -5.41 -13.60
N ARG A 659 7.16 -6.44 -14.44
CA ARG A 659 6.13 -6.89 -15.37
C ARG A 659 5.58 -8.27 -14.97
N PHE A 660 4.28 -8.46 -15.17
CA PHE A 660 3.68 -9.79 -15.12
C PHE A 660 3.70 -10.42 -16.52
N SER A 661 4.01 -11.71 -16.59
CA SER A 661 4.01 -12.50 -17.81
C SER A 661 3.21 -13.79 -17.58
N PHE A 662 2.11 -13.93 -18.33
CA PHE A 662 1.27 -15.12 -18.32
C PHE A 662 1.66 -16.02 -19.49
N PHE A 663 1.95 -17.29 -19.22
CA PHE A 663 2.37 -18.25 -20.23
C PHE A 663 1.60 -19.56 -20.08
N LYS A 664 0.92 -19.98 -21.17
CA LYS A 664 0.19 -21.25 -21.21
C LYS A 664 1.14 -22.40 -20.86
N ALA A 665 0.79 -23.17 -19.84
CA ALA A 665 1.63 -24.23 -19.33
C ALA A 665 1.73 -25.42 -20.31
N PRO A 666 2.86 -26.16 -20.31
CA PRO A 666 3.11 -27.24 -21.25
C PRO A 666 2.33 -28.52 -20.88
N SER A 667 1.05 -28.53 -21.27
CA SER A 667 0.04 -29.57 -20.99
C SER A 667 -0.37 -29.72 -19.52
N VAL A 668 -1.65 -30.03 -19.30
CA VAL A 668 -2.20 -30.38 -17.97
C VAL A 668 -1.75 -31.80 -17.65
N ASN A 669 -1.28 -32.06 -16.43
CA ASN A 669 -1.08 -33.45 -15.97
C ASN A 669 -2.46 -34.13 -15.88
N ASN A 670 -2.62 -35.32 -16.47
CA ASN A 670 -3.92 -35.99 -16.67
C ASN A 670 -4.82 -35.97 -15.41
N ALA A 671 -4.26 -36.21 -14.22
CA ALA A 671 -5.02 -36.23 -12.96
C ALA A 671 -5.70 -34.88 -12.60
N LEU A 672 -5.18 -33.74 -13.07
CA LEU A 672 -5.85 -32.43 -12.97
C LEU A 672 -6.88 -32.22 -14.08
N ALA A 673 -6.67 -32.84 -15.25
CA ALA A 673 -7.56 -32.74 -16.40
C ALA A 673 -8.85 -33.57 -16.22
N ASP A 674 -8.84 -34.62 -15.39
CA ASP A 674 -10.00 -35.47 -15.14
C ASP A 674 -11.21 -34.68 -14.58
N THR A 675 -12.41 -34.96 -15.10
CA THR A 675 -13.67 -34.29 -14.71
C THR A 675 -14.03 -34.57 -13.25
N CYS A 676 -14.62 -33.61 -12.54
CA CYS A 676 -15.27 -33.90 -11.26
C CYS A 676 -16.59 -34.66 -11.54
N ALA A 677 -16.54 -35.99 -11.57
CA ALA A 677 -17.60 -36.84 -12.11
C ALA A 677 -18.99 -36.54 -11.52
N GLY A 678 -19.89 -36.05 -12.37
CA GLY A 678 -21.27 -35.67 -12.01
C GLY A 678 -21.40 -34.36 -11.22
N GLN A 679 -20.33 -33.59 -11.02
CA GLN A 679 -20.33 -32.36 -10.22
C GLN A 679 -20.19 -31.13 -11.13
N ARG A 680 -21.29 -30.40 -11.33
CA ARG A 680 -21.32 -29.10 -12.04
C ARG A 680 -21.44 -27.94 -11.07
N ASN A 681 -21.00 -26.74 -11.47
CA ASN A 681 -21.26 -25.52 -10.71
C ASN A 681 -22.76 -25.20 -10.78
N GLY A 682 -23.41 -24.91 -9.66
CA GLY A 682 -24.81 -24.45 -9.65
C GLY A 682 -24.91 -22.95 -9.94
N VAL A 683 -26.10 -22.36 -9.77
CA VAL A 683 -26.38 -20.96 -10.15
C VAL A 683 -25.56 -19.96 -9.33
N GLY A 684 -25.58 -20.08 -8.00
CA GLY A 684 -25.02 -19.07 -7.09
C GLY A 684 -23.50 -18.86 -7.20
N LEU A 685 -23.06 -17.61 -6.91
CA LEU A 685 -21.67 -17.14 -7.11
C LEU A 685 -20.58 -18.07 -6.53
N PHE A 686 -20.85 -18.70 -5.38
CA PHE A 686 -19.90 -19.56 -4.69
C PHE A 686 -20.23 -21.04 -4.80
N ASP A 687 -21.29 -21.45 -5.51
CA ASP A 687 -21.67 -22.86 -5.67
C ASP A 687 -20.81 -23.57 -6.71
N LEU A 688 -19.51 -23.68 -6.38
CA LEU A 688 -18.46 -24.13 -7.28
C LEU A 688 -18.13 -25.60 -7.00
N ALA A 689 -18.25 -26.44 -8.03
CA ALA A 689 -17.92 -27.86 -7.96
C ALA A 689 -16.42 -28.13 -7.84
N VAL A 690 -15.58 -27.18 -8.25
CA VAL A 690 -14.13 -27.26 -8.19
C VAL A 690 -13.56 -26.08 -7.41
N ARG A 691 -12.69 -26.38 -6.44
CA ARG A 691 -11.84 -25.41 -5.74
C ARG A 691 -10.38 -25.90 -5.78
N PHE A 692 -9.45 -25.02 -5.44
CA PHE A 692 -8.04 -25.33 -5.32
C PHE A 692 -7.52 -24.82 -3.97
N ALA A 693 -6.78 -25.64 -3.23
CA ALA A 693 -6.11 -25.27 -1.98
C ALA A 693 -5.06 -26.33 -1.61
N ASP A 694 -3.94 -25.93 -1.00
CA ASP A 694 -2.91 -26.85 -0.51
C ASP A 694 -3.43 -27.62 0.72
N LEU A 695 -3.63 -28.93 0.62
CA LEU A 695 -4.03 -29.77 1.78
C LEU A 695 -2.82 -30.40 2.50
N ASN A 696 -1.63 -30.42 1.91
CA ASN A 696 -0.49 -31.23 2.37
C ASN A 696 0.66 -30.42 2.99
N GLY A 697 0.74 -29.12 2.71
CA GLY A 697 1.77 -28.17 3.14
C GLY A 697 3.02 -28.15 2.26
N ASP A 698 2.95 -28.58 1.00
CA ASP A 698 4.08 -28.60 0.05
C ASP A 698 4.23 -27.31 -0.78
N GLY A 699 3.27 -26.38 -0.66
CA GLY A 699 3.24 -25.09 -1.35
C GLY A 699 2.44 -25.10 -2.66
N ARG A 700 1.84 -26.23 -3.05
CA ARG A 700 1.03 -26.37 -4.29
C ARG A 700 -0.43 -26.63 -3.96
N ALA A 701 -1.32 -26.11 -4.80
CA ALA A 701 -2.76 -26.21 -4.59
C ALA A 701 -3.35 -27.49 -5.17
N ASP A 702 -3.96 -28.29 -4.31
CA ASP A 702 -4.65 -29.53 -4.67
C ASP A 702 -6.01 -29.24 -5.32
N LYS A 703 -6.42 -30.09 -6.27
CA LYS A 703 -7.74 -29.98 -6.92
C LYS A 703 -8.80 -30.63 -6.05
N LEU A 704 -9.77 -29.85 -5.60
CA LEU A 704 -10.88 -30.27 -4.77
C LEU A 704 -12.18 -30.36 -5.59
N CYS A 705 -12.69 -31.57 -5.79
CA CYS A 705 -14.00 -31.83 -6.37
C CYS A 705 -15.05 -31.90 -5.24
N ILE A 706 -16.07 -31.04 -5.27
CA ILE A 706 -17.02 -30.86 -4.15
C ILE A 706 -18.46 -31.10 -4.60
N SER A 707 -19.09 -32.11 -4.00
CA SER A 707 -20.52 -32.41 -4.19
C SER A 707 -21.42 -31.43 -3.43
N PRO A 708 -22.67 -31.20 -3.89
CA PRO A 708 -23.58 -30.22 -3.28
C PRO A 708 -23.69 -30.32 -1.75
N GLU A 709 -23.71 -31.53 -1.19
CA GLU A 709 -23.81 -31.79 0.25
C GLU A 709 -22.52 -31.59 1.07
N GLY A 710 -21.47 -31.02 0.46
CA GLY A 710 -20.20 -30.67 1.12
C GLY A 710 -19.21 -31.83 1.25
N ARG A 711 -19.41 -32.91 0.49
CA ARG A 711 -18.44 -33.99 0.35
C ARG A 711 -17.30 -33.54 -0.56
N VAL A 712 -16.04 -33.75 -0.14
CA VAL A 712 -14.86 -33.36 -0.94
C VAL A 712 -14.07 -34.60 -1.34
N PHE A 713 -13.74 -34.68 -2.62
CA PHE A 713 -12.69 -35.53 -3.16
C PHE A 713 -11.47 -34.68 -3.53
N GLY A 714 -10.27 -35.20 -3.29
CA GLY A 714 -9.02 -34.44 -3.44
C GLY A 714 -8.02 -35.16 -4.34
N VAL A 715 -7.52 -34.44 -5.35
CA VAL A 715 -6.37 -34.83 -6.16
C VAL A 715 -5.19 -33.99 -5.72
N VAL A 716 -4.26 -34.62 -5.00
CA VAL A 716 -3.26 -33.99 -4.14
C VAL A 716 -1.87 -34.04 -4.77
N SER A 717 -1.10 -32.96 -4.60
CA SER A 717 0.28 -32.83 -5.04
C SER A 717 1.22 -33.83 -4.35
N ASN A 718 2.31 -34.19 -5.04
CA ASN A 718 3.47 -34.86 -4.44
C ASN A 718 4.81 -34.20 -4.84
N GLY A 719 4.77 -32.93 -5.24
CA GLY A 719 5.93 -32.15 -5.69
C GLY A 719 6.48 -32.50 -7.08
N ILE A 720 6.09 -33.64 -7.68
CA ILE A 720 6.46 -34.04 -9.06
C ILE A 720 5.24 -34.33 -9.96
N GLY A 721 4.04 -34.29 -9.40
CA GLY A 721 2.78 -34.64 -10.04
C GLY A 721 1.63 -34.66 -9.03
N TYR A 722 0.54 -35.31 -9.40
CA TYR A 722 -0.70 -35.35 -8.63
C TYR A 722 -1.19 -36.80 -8.43
N VAL A 723 -1.86 -37.05 -7.30
CA VAL A 723 -2.36 -38.36 -6.85
C VAL A 723 -3.81 -38.20 -6.37
N ASP A 724 -4.72 -39.03 -6.90
CA ASP A 724 -6.09 -39.11 -6.38
C ASP A 724 -6.09 -39.75 -4.98
N MET A 725 -6.56 -39.01 -3.98
CA MET A 725 -6.73 -39.46 -2.60
C MET A 725 -8.18 -39.84 -2.26
N GLY A 726 -9.08 -39.85 -3.26
CA GLY A 726 -10.49 -40.14 -3.07
C GLY A 726 -11.16 -39.13 -2.14
N GLN A 727 -12.07 -39.61 -1.27
CA GLN A 727 -12.88 -38.76 -0.39
C GLN A 727 -12.07 -38.20 0.79
N VAL A 728 -11.27 -37.16 0.55
CA VAL A 728 -10.47 -36.45 1.56
C VAL A 728 -11.30 -35.89 2.71
N LYS A 729 -12.58 -35.54 2.47
CA LYS A 729 -13.49 -35.03 3.51
C LYS A 729 -14.92 -35.57 3.32
N LYS A 730 -15.43 -36.30 4.33
CA LYS A 730 -16.86 -36.65 4.44
C LYS A 730 -17.73 -35.39 4.57
N PRO A 731 -18.99 -35.39 4.07
CA PRO A 731 -19.90 -34.27 4.30
C PRO A 731 -20.25 -34.10 5.78
N GLU A 732 -20.51 -32.86 6.19
CA GLU A 732 -20.94 -32.50 7.56
C GLU A 732 -22.37 -31.89 7.58
N GLY A 733 -23.18 -32.15 6.54
CA GLY A 733 -24.49 -31.51 6.38
C GLY A 733 -24.39 -30.02 6.05
N LYS A 734 -23.31 -29.62 5.35
CA LYS A 734 -22.97 -28.25 5.00
C LYS A 734 -22.92 -28.13 3.47
N ASP A 735 -23.63 -27.17 2.91
CA ASP A 735 -23.62 -26.94 1.47
C ASP A 735 -22.24 -26.47 0.98
N ARG A 736 -21.86 -26.83 -0.26
CA ARG A 736 -20.57 -26.45 -0.84
C ARG A 736 -20.45 -24.96 -1.20
N ALA A 737 -21.56 -24.24 -1.36
CA ALA A 737 -21.56 -22.82 -1.73
C ALA A 737 -20.96 -21.97 -0.60
N ASN A 738 -21.25 -22.34 0.64
CA ASN A 738 -20.75 -21.71 1.85
C ASN A 738 -19.37 -22.21 2.31
N LEU A 739 -18.75 -23.19 1.64
CA LEU A 739 -17.40 -23.67 1.97
C LEU A 739 -16.28 -22.75 1.47
N ARG A 740 -15.17 -22.68 2.22
CA ARG A 740 -13.89 -22.04 1.88
C ARG A 740 -12.74 -22.93 2.38
N PHE A 741 -11.57 -22.82 1.77
CA PHE A 741 -10.37 -23.58 2.14
C PHE A 741 -9.17 -22.63 2.22
N VAL A 742 -8.60 -22.47 3.42
CA VAL A 742 -7.46 -21.58 3.75
C VAL A 742 -6.80 -22.05 5.04
N ASP A 743 -5.53 -21.74 5.27
CA ASP A 743 -4.90 -21.92 6.60
C ASP A 743 -5.58 -20.99 7.63
N VAL A 744 -6.08 -21.57 8.73
CA VAL A 744 -6.64 -20.85 9.88
C VAL A 744 -5.75 -20.97 11.12
N ASN A 745 -4.93 -22.02 11.22
CA ASN A 745 -4.21 -22.42 12.44
C ASN A 745 -2.68 -22.17 12.42
N ASN A 746 -2.10 -21.73 11.31
CA ASN A 746 -0.67 -21.56 11.05
C ASN A 746 0.15 -22.87 10.94
N ASP A 747 -0.44 -23.97 10.47
CA ASP A 747 0.25 -25.25 10.23
C ASP A 747 0.70 -25.48 8.77
N GLY A 748 0.38 -24.53 7.87
CA GLY A 748 0.77 -24.55 6.47
C GLY A 748 -0.23 -25.24 5.54
N LYS A 749 -1.28 -25.88 6.07
CA LYS A 749 -2.31 -26.57 5.28
C LYS A 749 -3.62 -25.79 5.26
N ALA A 750 -4.42 -26.00 4.22
CA ALA A 750 -5.76 -25.46 4.14
C ALA A 750 -6.74 -26.22 5.05
N ASP A 751 -7.30 -25.48 5.99
CA ASP A 751 -8.44 -25.87 6.81
C ASP A 751 -9.76 -25.62 6.06
N MET A 752 -10.82 -26.35 6.42
CA MET A 752 -12.14 -26.16 5.83
C MET A 752 -12.98 -25.21 6.70
N ILE A 753 -13.47 -24.11 6.12
CA ILE A 753 -14.42 -23.19 6.75
C ILE A 753 -15.79 -23.33 6.07
N TRP A 754 -16.88 -23.41 6.84
CA TRP A 754 -18.23 -23.13 6.37
C TRP A 754 -18.69 -21.76 6.90
N LEU A 755 -19.40 -20.98 6.10
CA LEU A 755 -19.96 -19.68 6.48
C LEU A 755 -21.49 -19.72 6.53
N ASP A 756 -22.10 -19.28 7.62
CA ASP A 756 -23.55 -19.04 7.62
C ASP A 756 -23.92 -17.92 6.63
N LYS A 757 -24.84 -18.24 5.73
CA LYS A 757 -25.29 -17.36 4.64
C LYS A 757 -25.82 -16.03 5.20
N PHE A 758 -26.52 -16.02 6.35
CA PHE A 758 -27.19 -14.83 6.89
C PHE A 758 -26.27 -13.93 7.72
N GLY A 759 -25.59 -14.47 8.73
CA GLY A 759 -24.83 -13.73 9.74
C GLY A 759 -23.32 -13.75 9.55
N GLY A 760 -22.80 -14.55 8.62
CA GLY A 760 -21.36 -14.69 8.37
C GLY A 760 -20.63 -15.55 9.41
N THR A 761 -21.36 -16.36 10.19
CA THR A 761 -20.78 -17.22 11.22
C THR A 761 -19.91 -18.30 10.60
N SER A 762 -18.59 -18.24 10.84
CA SER A 762 -17.66 -19.30 10.45
C SER A 762 -17.83 -20.53 11.34
N GLU A 763 -17.73 -21.73 10.77
CA GLU A 763 -17.46 -22.98 11.48
C GLU A 763 -16.27 -23.68 10.79
N VAL A 764 -15.27 -24.11 11.55
CA VAL A 764 -13.98 -24.59 11.01
C VAL A 764 -13.70 -26.05 11.35
N TRP A 765 -13.07 -26.78 10.42
CA TRP A 765 -12.46 -28.09 10.61
C TRP A 765 -10.98 -28.01 10.22
N TYR A 766 -10.11 -28.27 11.18
CA TYR A 766 -8.67 -28.23 11.02
C TYR A 766 -8.13 -29.48 10.33
N ASN A 767 -7.20 -29.30 9.39
CA ASN A 767 -6.57 -30.37 8.59
C ASN A 767 -5.33 -30.93 9.30
N VAL A 768 -5.50 -31.96 10.14
CA VAL A 768 -4.45 -32.41 11.05
C VAL A 768 -3.42 -33.31 10.38
N ALA A 769 -3.84 -34.25 9.52
CA ALA A 769 -2.94 -35.19 8.86
C ALA A 769 -3.53 -35.79 7.58
N MET A 770 -2.64 -36.12 6.62
CA MET A 770 -2.99 -36.77 5.34
C MET A 770 -3.47 -38.22 5.47
N GLU A 771 -3.40 -38.82 6.66
CA GLU A 771 -3.80 -40.20 6.94
C GLU A 771 -5.18 -40.25 7.61
N PRO A 772 -6.00 -41.31 7.39
CA PRO A 772 -7.37 -41.39 7.89
C PRO A 772 -7.43 -41.61 9.40
N ALA A 773 -8.32 -40.88 10.07
CA ALA A 773 -8.60 -41.13 11.48
C ALA A 773 -9.37 -42.45 11.65
N ALA A 774 -9.00 -43.24 12.67
CA ALA A 774 -9.57 -44.56 12.91
C ALA A 774 -11.10 -44.50 13.10
N GLY A 775 -11.84 -45.18 12.22
CA GLY A 775 -13.29 -45.21 12.24
C GLY A 775 -13.98 -44.02 11.56
N THR A 776 -13.30 -43.33 10.63
CA THR A 776 -13.89 -42.24 9.82
C THR A 776 -13.91 -42.56 8.33
N ASP A 777 -14.89 -42.01 7.61
CA ASP A 777 -15.05 -42.20 6.16
C ASP A 777 -14.21 -41.21 5.31
N SER A 778 -13.28 -40.47 5.92
CA SER A 778 -12.41 -39.51 5.24
C SER A 778 -11.02 -40.11 5.08
N SER A 779 -10.39 -39.98 3.90
CA SER A 779 -9.01 -40.45 3.72
C SER A 779 -7.96 -39.62 4.49
N MET A 780 -8.36 -38.50 5.09
CA MET A 780 -7.53 -37.61 5.91
C MET A 780 -8.14 -37.36 7.30
N THR A 781 -7.31 -36.95 8.27
CA THR A 781 -7.73 -36.63 9.65
C THR A 781 -8.12 -35.17 9.78
N TRP A 782 -9.41 -34.94 10.05
CA TRP A 782 -9.98 -33.60 10.31
C TRP A 782 -10.45 -33.46 11.76
N ARG A 783 -10.20 -32.29 12.38
CA ARG A 783 -10.61 -31.97 13.75
C ARG A 783 -11.56 -30.76 13.77
N PRO A 784 -12.78 -30.86 14.33
CA PRO A 784 -13.63 -29.68 14.52
C PRO A 784 -12.94 -28.60 15.36
N GLY A 785 -12.98 -27.35 14.88
CA GLY A 785 -12.47 -26.16 15.54
C GLY A 785 -13.57 -25.26 16.14
N GLY A 786 -14.77 -25.29 15.56
CA GLY A 786 -15.87 -24.40 15.96
C GLY A 786 -15.80 -23.02 15.29
N GLU A 787 -16.32 -21.98 15.95
CA GLU A 787 -16.27 -20.62 15.41
C GLU A 787 -14.84 -20.02 15.50
N ALA A 788 -14.40 -19.32 14.45
CA ALA A 788 -13.03 -18.81 14.31
C ALA A 788 -12.96 -17.32 13.93
N TYR A 789 -13.98 -16.79 13.24
CA TYR A 789 -13.96 -15.46 12.64
C TYR A 789 -15.15 -14.62 13.10
N LEU A 790 -15.06 -13.30 12.88
CA LEU A 790 -16.11 -12.37 13.26
C LEU A 790 -17.29 -12.44 12.29
N GLN A 791 -18.49 -12.52 12.85
CA GLN A 791 -19.71 -12.20 12.13
C GLN A 791 -19.74 -10.69 11.85
N SER A 792 -19.35 -10.23 10.66
CA SER A 792 -19.43 -8.81 10.28
C SER A 792 -20.63 -8.53 9.35
N ALA A 793 -20.68 -9.23 8.21
CA ALA A 793 -21.70 -9.15 7.17
C ALA A 793 -22.36 -10.52 6.92
N ARG A 794 -23.19 -10.62 5.87
CA ARG A 794 -23.66 -11.93 5.36
C ARG A 794 -22.49 -12.78 4.84
N GLY A 795 -22.59 -14.11 4.86
CA GLY A 795 -21.50 -15.02 4.46
C GLY A 795 -21.01 -14.83 3.01
N GLU A 796 -21.88 -14.32 2.13
CA GLU A 796 -21.56 -13.97 0.73
C GLU A 796 -20.61 -12.77 0.58
N ALA A 797 -20.43 -11.97 1.63
CA ALA A 797 -19.55 -10.79 1.67
C ALA A 797 -18.24 -11.06 2.43
N ILE A 798 -18.08 -12.24 3.04
CA ILE A 798 -16.89 -12.61 3.82
C ILE A 798 -15.97 -13.50 2.97
N HIS A 799 -14.73 -13.04 2.85
CA HIS A 799 -13.64 -13.67 2.12
C HIS A 799 -12.42 -13.85 3.06
N PHE A 800 -11.50 -14.74 2.67
CA PHE A 800 -10.31 -15.06 3.43
C PHE A 800 -9.07 -15.07 2.53
N ALA A 801 -7.99 -14.46 2.99
CA ALA A 801 -6.67 -14.52 2.37
C ALA A 801 -5.59 -14.10 3.38
N ASN A 802 -4.39 -14.67 3.30
CA ASN A 802 -3.23 -14.20 4.06
C ASN A 802 -2.66 -12.94 3.39
N LEU A 803 -3.09 -11.75 3.82
CA LEU A 803 -2.68 -10.49 3.19
C LEU A 803 -1.39 -9.90 3.78
N ARG A 804 -0.95 -10.31 4.98
CA ARG A 804 0.25 -9.73 5.63
C ARG A 804 1.41 -10.71 5.87
N GLY A 805 1.38 -11.88 5.22
CA GLY A 805 2.43 -12.90 5.35
C GLY A 805 2.44 -13.58 6.73
N SER A 806 1.29 -13.62 7.41
CA SER A 806 1.12 -14.21 8.76
C SER A 806 1.04 -15.75 8.77
N GLY A 807 1.12 -16.40 7.60
CA GLY A 807 0.77 -17.80 7.35
C GLY A 807 -0.74 -18.01 7.34
N ARG A 808 -1.38 -17.73 8.48
CA ARG A 808 -2.84 -17.69 8.68
C ARG A 808 -3.55 -16.72 7.74
N ALA A 809 -4.82 -17.02 7.42
CA ALA A 809 -5.70 -16.13 6.69
C ALA A 809 -6.31 -14.99 7.53
N ASP A 810 -6.36 -13.80 6.93
CA ASP A 810 -7.11 -12.63 7.40
C ASP A 810 -8.58 -12.72 6.98
N MET A 811 -9.48 -12.06 7.73
CA MET A 811 -10.89 -11.93 7.34
C MET A 811 -11.12 -10.64 6.57
N ILE A 812 -11.78 -10.73 5.42
CA ILE A 812 -12.08 -9.60 4.53
C ILE A 812 -13.60 -9.52 4.37
N ASP A 813 -14.21 -8.42 4.81
CA ASP A 813 -15.60 -8.08 4.56
C ASP A 813 -15.68 -7.09 3.39
N ALA A 814 -16.25 -7.51 2.26
CA ALA A 814 -16.39 -6.71 1.05
C ALA A 814 -17.86 -6.35 0.80
N ASN A 815 -18.18 -5.05 0.82
CA ASN A 815 -19.52 -4.57 0.46
C ASN A 815 -19.71 -4.69 -1.06
N PRO A 816 -20.57 -5.59 -1.57
CA PRO A 816 -20.59 -5.91 -2.99
C PRO A 816 -21.15 -4.77 -3.86
N ARG A 817 -21.84 -3.77 -3.28
CA ARG A 817 -22.37 -2.63 -4.05
C ARG A 817 -21.37 -1.50 -4.24
N THR A 818 -20.49 -1.27 -3.27
CA THR A 818 -19.45 -0.24 -3.37
C THR A 818 -18.10 -0.81 -3.80
N ASN A 819 -17.86 -2.09 -3.49
CA ASN A 819 -16.56 -2.77 -3.41
C ASN A 819 -15.57 -2.10 -2.44
N GLU A 820 -16.11 -1.53 -1.37
CA GLU A 820 -15.32 -1.15 -0.20
C GLU A 820 -15.11 -2.39 0.66
N ALA A 821 -13.86 -2.63 1.05
CA ALA A 821 -13.49 -3.79 1.85
C ALA A 821 -12.83 -3.34 3.16
N THR A 822 -13.15 -4.05 4.24
CA THR A 822 -12.46 -3.95 5.53
C THR A 822 -11.82 -5.30 5.84
N THR A 823 -10.57 -5.29 6.29
CA THR A 823 -9.84 -6.51 6.67
C THR A 823 -9.46 -6.45 8.13
N TRP A 824 -9.75 -7.53 8.86
CA TRP A 824 -9.28 -7.79 10.22
C TRP A 824 -8.04 -8.66 10.13
N PHE A 825 -6.89 -8.09 10.51
CA PHE A 825 -5.61 -8.81 10.47
C PHE A 825 -5.58 -9.90 11.52
N THR A 826 -5.38 -11.14 11.10
CA THR A 826 -5.36 -12.29 12.00
C THR A 826 -4.14 -12.22 12.91
N THR A 827 -4.34 -12.36 14.22
CA THR A 827 -3.22 -12.35 15.18
C THR A 827 -2.24 -13.47 14.85
N ARG A 828 -0.96 -13.11 14.65
CA ARG A 828 0.15 -14.05 14.43
C ARG A 828 0.12 -15.09 15.56
N CYS A 829 0.20 -16.39 15.23
CA CYS A 829 0.17 -17.42 16.27
C CYS A 829 1.40 -17.33 17.17
N GLY A 830 1.17 -17.24 18.49
CA GLY A 830 2.22 -17.08 19.50
C GLY A 830 3.19 -18.25 19.53
N SER A 831 4.33 -18.10 18.87
CA SER A 831 5.54 -18.88 19.09
C SER A 831 6.30 -18.33 20.30
N GLY A 832 7.54 -18.81 20.52
CA GLY A 832 8.42 -18.30 21.57
C GLY A 832 8.76 -16.80 21.45
N GLY A 833 8.53 -16.17 20.29
CA GLY A 833 8.80 -14.75 20.04
C GLY A 833 7.80 -13.76 20.63
N GLY A 834 6.72 -14.22 21.29
CA GLY A 834 5.83 -13.32 22.03
C GLY A 834 6.54 -12.67 23.22
N ASP A 835 6.45 -11.34 23.37
CA ASP A 835 7.24 -10.56 24.33
C ASP A 835 7.23 -11.12 25.75
N ASP A 836 8.38 -11.03 26.43
CA ASP A 836 8.60 -11.65 27.76
C ASP A 836 7.60 -11.15 28.81
N GLY A 837 7.20 -9.89 28.73
CA GLY A 837 6.18 -9.23 29.53
C GLY A 837 5.81 -7.88 28.89
N PRO A 838 5.59 -6.82 29.68
CA PRO A 838 5.73 -5.45 29.18
C PRO A 838 7.12 -5.23 28.57
N ILE A 839 7.25 -4.26 27.67
CA ILE A 839 8.56 -3.78 27.22
C ILE A 839 9.12 -2.91 28.36
N GLU A 840 10.12 -3.44 29.05
CA GLU A 840 10.86 -2.77 30.13
C GLU A 840 12.24 -2.37 29.62
N ASP A 841 12.75 -1.21 30.05
CA ASP A 841 14.09 -0.76 29.67
C ASP A 841 15.17 -1.68 30.29
N PRO A 842 16.01 -2.36 29.50
CA PRO A 842 17.09 -3.20 30.01
C PRO A 842 18.25 -2.40 30.62
N ASN A 843 18.19 -1.06 30.65
CA ASN A 843 19.19 -0.15 31.22
C ASN A 843 20.59 -0.38 30.61
N LEU A 844 20.69 -0.31 29.28
CA LEU A 844 21.95 -0.53 28.58
C LEU A 844 22.96 0.61 28.90
N PRO A 845 24.21 0.29 29.27
CA PRO A 845 25.21 1.32 29.55
C PRO A 845 25.70 1.99 28.26
N ASP A 846 26.02 3.29 28.34
CA ASP A 846 26.53 4.06 27.21
C ASP A 846 27.73 3.40 26.54
N VAL A 847 27.73 3.41 25.21
CA VAL A 847 28.84 2.89 24.39
C VAL A 847 29.62 4.08 23.82
N PRO A 848 30.88 4.28 24.24
CA PRO A 848 31.74 5.32 23.69
C PRO A 848 31.82 5.28 22.16
N ASP A 849 32.01 6.43 21.53
CA ASP A 849 32.15 6.50 20.08
C ASP A 849 33.46 5.84 19.63
N GLN A 850 33.34 4.80 18.82
CA GLN A 850 34.48 3.97 18.45
C GLN A 850 35.37 4.70 17.44
N PRO A 851 36.68 4.85 17.72
CA PRO A 851 37.59 5.59 16.84
C PRO A 851 37.93 4.79 15.56
N GLY A 852 37.08 4.93 14.54
CA GLY A 852 37.36 4.54 13.15
C GLY A 852 36.57 3.31 12.66
N GLY A 853 35.34 3.55 12.17
CA GLY A 853 34.48 2.51 11.60
C GLY A 853 33.65 2.90 10.36
N GLY A 854 33.57 4.19 10.03
CA GLY A 854 32.75 4.73 8.93
C GLY A 854 31.31 5.02 9.36
N ASP A 855 30.91 6.29 9.26
CA ASP A 855 29.55 6.81 9.09
C ASP A 855 28.48 6.31 10.11
N GLY A 856 28.02 7.08 11.11
CA GLY A 856 28.43 8.43 11.52
C GLY A 856 27.29 9.45 11.62
N ASP A 857 26.25 9.16 12.41
CA ASP A 857 25.31 10.15 12.95
C ASP A 857 24.81 9.62 14.31
N GLY A 858 24.76 10.48 15.33
CA GLY A 858 24.39 10.09 16.70
C GLY A 858 23.42 11.06 17.32
N ASP A 859 22.20 10.58 17.59
CA ASP A 859 21.30 11.13 18.60
C ASP A 859 21.18 10.08 19.72
N GLY A 860 21.36 10.51 20.97
CA GLY A 860 21.28 9.62 22.12
C GLY A 860 20.85 10.39 23.37
N ASP A 861 19.67 10.04 23.89
CA ASP A 861 19.19 10.46 25.20
C ASP A 861 19.20 9.23 26.12
N GLY A 862 19.96 9.31 27.22
CA GLY A 862 20.06 8.27 28.24
C GLY A 862 20.21 8.90 29.61
N ASP A 863 19.14 8.90 30.40
CA ASP A 863 19.09 9.59 31.69
C ASP A 863 19.19 8.58 32.86
N GLY A 864 20.43 8.29 33.25
CA GLY A 864 20.77 7.45 34.39
C GLY A 864 21.22 8.26 35.60
N ASP A 865 20.28 8.66 36.46
CA ASP A 865 20.56 9.42 37.69
C ASP A 865 21.44 8.59 38.67
N GLY A 866 22.61 9.05 39.10
CA GLY A 866 23.35 10.26 38.75
C GLY A 866 24.60 10.40 39.62
N GLY A 867 25.32 11.53 39.55
CA GLY A 867 26.32 11.87 40.59
C GLY A 867 27.66 12.50 40.22
N ASP A 868 27.80 13.27 39.13
CA ASP A 868 28.97 14.16 38.97
C ASP A 868 28.61 15.62 38.60
N ASN A 869 28.64 16.49 39.62
CA ASN A 869 28.84 17.95 39.55
C ASN A 869 28.12 18.79 38.46
N GLY A 870 26.90 18.40 38.07
CA GLY A 870 25.80 19.34 37.79
C GLY A 870 26.02 20.41 36.72
N ASN A 871 26.77 20.10 35.65
CA ASN A 871 26.91 20.97 34.47
C ASN A 871 26.43 20.22 33.21
N PRO A 872 25.29 20.61 32.61
CA PRO A 872 24.67 19.89 31.49
C PRO A 872 25.52 19.87 30.21
N GLY A 873 25.14 18.97 29.30
CA GLY A 873 25.72 18.84 27.98
C GLY A 873 25.27 19.93 27.01
N PRO A 874 25.75 19.91 25.75
CA PRO A 874 25.41 20.91 24.76
C PRO A 874 23.91 20.97 24.41
N GLY A 875 23.16 19.86 24.52
CA GLY A 875 21.71 19.80 24.27
C GLY A 875 20.85 20.29 25.44
N ASP A 876 21.24 19.96 26.67
CA ASP A 876 20.43 20.13 27.88
C ASP A 876 20.70 21.43 28.62
N ALA A 877 21.79 22.13 28.29
CA ALA A 877 22.08 23.43 28.86
C ALA A 877 20.93 24.43 28.62
N PRO A 878 20.39 25.10 29.65
CA PRO A 878 19.41 26.16 29.44
C PRO A 878 20.07 27.33 28.71
N PHE A 879 19.38 27.94 27.74
CA PHE A 879 19.87 29.18 27.12
C PHE A 879 19.88 30.27 28.20
N PRO A 880 20.99 31.01 28.38
CA PRO A 880 21.10 31.92 29.51
C PRO A 880 20.14 33.12 29.34
N PRO A 881 19.56 33.64 30.45
CA PRO A 881 18.44 34.58 30.43
C PRO A 881 18.86 36.02 30.10
N PHE A 882 19.21 36.24 28.83
CA PHE A 882 19.59 37.54 28.29
C PHE A 882 18.49 38.14 27.41
N LYS A 883 18.41 39.47 27.40
CA LYS A 883 17.39 40.22 26.67
C LYS A 883 17.77 40.61 25.24
N ARG A 884 18.98 40.25 24.78
CA ARG A 884 19.46 40.57 23.43
C ARG A 884 19.87 39.31 22.67
N PHE A 885 19.48 39.26 21.40
CA PHE A 885 19.74 38.17 20.46
C PHE A 885 20.48 38.71 19.22
N ILE A 886 21.43 37.95 18.68
CA ILE A 886 22.25 38.35 17.52
C ILE A 886 22.07 37.35 16.37
N ALA A 887 21.77 37.84 15.17
CA ALA A 887 21.83 37.04 13.95
C ALA A 887 23.14 37.28 13.20
N LEU A 888 23.85 36.21 12.85
CA LEU A 888 25.10 36.21 12.09
C LEU A 888 24.98 35.32 10.85
N GLY A 889 25.84 35.53 9.85
CA GLY A 889 26.03 34.64 8.71
C GLY A 889 25.72 35.25 7.34
N ASP A 890 25.42 34.37 6.38
CA ASP A 890 25.29 34.69 4.96
C ASP A 890 23.83 34.94 4.50
N SER A 891 23.60 34.89 3.18
CA SER A 891 22.31 35.06 2.52
C SER A 891 21.17 34.16 3.04
N TYR A 892 21.46 32.96 3.56
CA TYR A 892 20.46 32.10 4.23
C TYR A 892 20.04 32.68 5.59
N SER A 893 20.97 33.29 6.33
CA SER A 893 20.71 33.94 7.61
C SER A 893 20.08 35.34 7.43
N ALA A 894 20.47 36.06 6.38
CA ALA A 894 19.85 37.33 5.95
C ALA A 894 18.46 37.16 5.29
N GLY A 895 18.06 35.92 4.98
CA GLY A 895 16.73 35.56 4.47
C GLY A 895 16.43 36.03 3.06
N ILE A 896 17.42 36.01 2.17
CA ILE A 896 17.38 36.76 0.90
C ILE A 896 16.15 36.43 0.04
N GLY A 897 15.32 37.46 -0.16
CA GLY A 897 14.07 37.43 -0.91
C GLY A 897 12.79 37.19 -0.09
N ALA A 898 12.89 36.82 1.19
CA ALA A 898 11.74 36.49 2.02
C ALA A 898 11.01 37.74 2.53
N GLY A 899 10.10 38.27 1.72
CA GLY A 899 9.37 39.52 2.00
C GLY A 899 10.25 40.77 1.88
N ASP A 900 9.71 41.91 2.33
CA ASP A 900 10.34 43.24 2.22
C ASP A 900 11.76 43.29 2.79
N ASP A 901 12.58 44.22 2.31
CA ASP A 901 13.85 44.55 2.96
C ASP A 901 13.62 45.13 4.38
N VAL A 902 14.59 44.92 5.27
CA VAL A 902 14.63 45.57 6.57
C VAL A 902 15.05 47.04 6.38
N PRO A 903 14.40 48.03 7.02
CA PRO A 903 14.80 49.43 6.94
C PRO A 903 16.29 49.63 7.28
N ARG A 904 16.97 50.52 6.54
CA ARG A 904 18.43 50.74 6.64
C ARG A 904 18.88 50.96 8.09
N ASP A 905 19.69 50.03 8.59
CA ASP A 905 20.26 50.13 9.93
C ASP A 905 21.50 51.02 9.96
N THR A 906 21.33 52.23 10.48
CA THR A 906 22.44 53.20 10.66
C THR A 906 23.55 52.75 11.63
N VAL A 907 23.34 51.69 12.43
CA VAL A 907 24.32 51.19 13.42
C VAL A 907 25.38 50.31 12.75
N TYR A 908 24.97 49.34 11.93
CA TYR A 908 25.86 48.36 11.30
C TYR A 908 26.06 48.58 9.79
N ASP A 909 25.05 49.09 9.07
CA ASP A 909 25.06 49.38 7.62
C ASP A 909 24.50 50.79 7.30
N PRO A 910 25.29 51.85 7.50
CA PRO A 910 24.85 53.23 7.25
C PRO A 910 24.69 53.57 5.76
N GLU A 911 25.26 52.77 4.86
CA GLU A 911 25.15 52.98 3.41
C GLU A 911 23.90 52.30 2.84
N GLY A 912 23.35 51.30 3.54
CA GLY A 912 22.17 50.54 3.14
C GLY A 912 22.46 49.59 1.98
N LYS A 913 23.63 48.94 2.01
CA LYS A 913 24.12 48.05 0.95
C LYS A 913 24.07 46.55 1.35
N CYS A 914 23.91 46.22 2.63
CA CYS A 914 23.80 44.86 3.14
C CYS A 914 22.35 44.38 3.12
N TYR A 915 21.99 43.55 2.13
CA TYR A 915 20.61 43.09 1.96
C TYR A 915 20.19 42.10 3.04
N ARG A 916 19.03 42.36 3.65
CA ARG A 916 18.39 41.60 4.73
C ARG A 916 16.88 41.72 4.58
N ASN A 917 16.14 40.62 4.63
CA ASN A 917 14.69 40.63 4.44
C ASN A 917 13.92 40.30 5.74
N GLN A 918 12.72 40.85 5.87
CA GLN A 918 11.90 40.77 7.08
C GLN A 918 11.37 39.36 7.39
N GLY A 919 11.42 38.44 6.42
CA GLY A 919 11.09 37.04 6.56
C GLY A 919 12.27 36.12 6.87
N ALA A 920 13.48 36.65 7.10
CA ALA A 920 14.61 35.86 7.58
C ALA A 920 14.27 35.15 8.90
N TYR A 921 14.70 33.89 9.08
CA TYR A 921 14.27 33.07 10.22
C TYR A 921 14.54 33.74 11.58
N ALA A 922 15.73 34.33 11.76
CA ALA A 922 16.09 35.03 13.00
C ALA A 922 15.25 36.30 13.25
N HIS A 923 14.94 37.07 12.21
CA HIS A 923 14.09 38.24 12.31
C HIS A 923 12.61 37.86 12.54
N GLN A 924 12.15 36.71 12.01
CA GLN A 924 10.86 36.13 12.38
C GLN A 924 10.83 35.72 13.86
N MET A 925 11.87 35.03 14.37
CA MET A 925 12.00 34.68 15.79
C MET A 925 11.86 35.94 16.68
N TRP A 926 12.61 37.01 16.38
CA TRP A 926 12.46 38.30 17.06
C TRP A 926 11.05 38.91 16.94
N LYS A 927 10.45 38.95 15.74
CA LYS A 927 9.07 39.45 15.55
C LYS A 927 8.01 38.66 16.33
N THR A 928 8.27 37.39 16.69
CA THR A 928 7.35 36.59 17.53
C THR A 928 7.51 36.81 19.04
N ILE A 929 8.55 37.53 19.48
CA ILE A 929 8.83 37.77 20.92
C ILE A 929 7.99 38.93 21.49
N GLN A 930 7.74 39.98 20.70
CA GLN A 930 6.81 41.12 20.94
C GLN A 930 6.85 41.89 22.28
N ASP A 931 7.70 41.56 23.24
CA ASP A 931 7.98 42.39 24.41
C ASP A 931 9.07 43.44 24.08
N PRO A 932 8.79 44.76 24.22
CA PRO A 932 9.74 45.84 23.90
C PRO A 932 10.94 45.93 24.87
N GLN A 933 11.08 45.00 25.82
CA GLN A 933 12.29 44.83 26.62
C GLN A 933 13.40 44.02 25.92
N TYR A 934 13.15 43.47 24.72
CA TYR A 934 14.08 42.58 24.02
C TYR A 934 14.65 43.19 22.73
N ASP A 935 15.99 43.25 22.68
CA ASP A 935 16.76 43.81 21.58
C ASP A 935 17.18 42.72 20.58
N PHE A 936 17.38 43.11 19.31
CA PHE A 936 17.84 42.21 18.25
C PHE A 936 18.83 42.89 17.31
N ASP A 937 20.02 42.30 17.19
CA ASP A 937 21.10 42.76 16.32
C ASP A 937 21.15 41.88 15.06
N PHE A 938 20.53 42.37 13.99
CA PHE A 938 20.51 41.67 12.70
C PHE A 938 21.80 41.93 11.92
N ILE A 939 22.90 41.25 12.29
CA ILE A 939 24.24 41.48 11.71
C ILE A 939 24.44 40.69 10.40
N SER A 940 23.82 39.51 10.24
CA SER A 940 23.86 38.65 9.03
C SER A 940 23.82 39.43 7.72
N CYS A 941 24.59 39.02 6.71
CA CYS A 941 24.69 39.79 5.46
C CYS A 941 24.74 38.90 4.22
N SER A 942 23.97 39.29 3.21
CA SER A 942 23.97 38.66 1.87
C SER A 942 25.38 38.51 1.31
N GLY A 943 25.70 37.35 0.74
CA GLY A 943 26.95 37.09 0.03
C GLY A 943 28.20 36.93 0.91
N ALA A 944 28.08 36.90 2.24
CA ALA A 944 29.23 36.69 3.12
C ALA A 944 29.85 35.30 2.92
N VAL A 945 31.18 35.22 2.87
CA VAL A 945 31.95 33.98 3.04
C VAL A 945 32.53 33.91 4.45
N ILE A 946 33.00 32.73 4.90
CA ILE A 946 33.53 32.57 6.27
C ILE A 946 34.65 33.59 6.56
N LYS A 947 35.50 33.89 5.56
CA LYS A 947 36.60 34.85 5.66
C LYS A 947 36.18 36.32 5.87
N ASP A 948 34.92 36.68 5.59
CA ASP A 948 34.36 38.02 5.82
C ASP A 948 33.87 38.21 7.28
N MET A 949 33.82 37.13 8.06
CA MET A 949 33.32 37.14 9.43
C MET A 949 34.40 37.54 10.45
N PHE A 950 35.67 37.27 10.15
CA PHE A 950 36.81 37.34 11.09
C PHE A 950 37.24 38.76 11.49
N ARG A 951 37.72 38.92 12.71
CA ARG A 951 38.43 40.12 13.17
C ARG A 951 39.66 40.38 12.31
N GLY A 952 39.79 41.58 11.74
CA GLY A 952 40.89 41.95 10.85
C GLY A 952 40.95 41.17 9.53
N GLY A 953 39.87 40.47 9.16
CA GLY A 953 39.73 39.81 7.87
C GLY A 953 39.64 40.81 6.71
N LYS A 954 39.34 40.32 5.49
CA LYS A 954 38.80 41.21 4.48
C LYS A 954 37.43 41.66 4.99
N LYS A 955 37.25 42.97 5.19
CA LYS A 955 35.90 43.51 5.34
C LYS A 955 35.08 43.12 4.11
N GLN A 956 33.80 42.82 4.31
CA GLN A 956 32.82 42.76 3.23
C GLN A 956 32.70 44.18 2.68
N PHE A 957 33.50 44.50 1.65
CA PHE A 957 34.34 45.72 1.69
C PHE A 957 33.60 47.07 1.61
N GLU A 958 32.30 47.04 1.31
CA GLU A 958 31.40 48.21 1.31
C GLU A 958 30.08 48.00 2.05
N TYR A 959 29.80 46.80 2.59
CA TYR A 959 28.47 46.44 3.11
C TYR A 959 28.27 46.70 4.60
N LEU A 960 29.36 46.73 5.38
CA LEU A 960 29.31 46.79 6.84
C LEU A 960 30.47 47.63 7.39
N GLN A 961 30.26 48.30 8.53
CA GLN A 961 31.31 49.11 9.18
C GLN A 961 32.51 48.28 9.73
N GLY A 962 32.41 46.96 9.74
CA GLY A 962 33.40 45.99 10.21
C GLY A 962 33.02 44.59 9.74
N THR A 963 33.81 43.57 10.10
CA THR A 963 33.38 42.18 9.92
C THR A 963 32.33 41.80 10.97
N GLN A 964 31.55 40.74 10.73
CA GLN A 964 30.39 40.45 11.59
C GLN A 964 30.78 40.20 13.06
N VAL A 965 31.97 39.63 13.33
CA VAL A 965 32.51 39.49 14.70
C VAL A 965 33.03 40.82 15.28
N GLU A 966 33.58 41.71 14.46
CA GLU A 966 33.94 43.09 14.89
C GLU A 966 32.71 43.91 15.26
N LEU A 967 31.57 43.65 14.63
CA LEU A 967 30.29 44.28 14.96
C LEU A 967 29.70 43.67 16.24
N MET A 968 29.75 42.35 16.39
CA MET A 968 29.38 41.63 17.61
C MET A 968 30.15 42.14 18.84
N GLU A 969 31.44 42.46 18.73
CA GLU A 969 32.23 43.04 19.85
C GLU A 969 31.82 44.48 20.22
N ARG A 970 31.08 45.22 19.38
CA ARG A 970 30.53 46.53 19.76
C ARG A 970 29.40 46.41 20.79
N ILE A 971 28.73 45.26 20.81
CA ILE A 971 27.68 44.92 21.76
C ILE A 971 28.37 44.44 23.04
N PRO A 972 28.04 44.98 24.23
CA PRO A 972 28.62 44.49 25.48
C PRO A 972 28.30 43.00 25.68
N ALA A 973 29.35 42.19 25.87
CA ALA A 973 29.25 40.73 26.06
C ALA A 973 28.13 40.32 27.03
N ASN A 974 28.02 41.04 28.14
CA ASN A 974 27.05 40.83 29.22
C ASN A 974 25.61 41.30 28.92
N GLU A 975 25.26 41.59 27.66
CA GLU A 975 23.89 41.99 27.27
C GLU A 975 23.19 40.93 26.42
N TYR A 976 23.95 40.03 25.76
CA TYR A 976 23.43 38.94 24.92
C TYR A 976 23.85 37.55 25.42
N GLY A 977 22.99 36.56 25.17
CA GLY A 977 23.17 35.18 25.66
C GLY A 977 23.28 34.12 24.57
N TRP A 978 22.91 34.44 23.34
CA TRP A 978 22.87 33.48 22.24
C TRP A 978 22.87 34.18 20.88
N ALA A 979 23.22 33.43 19.84
CA ALA A 979 23.22 33.90 18.45
C ALA A 979 22.83 32.77 17.48
N THR A 980 22.42 33.11 16.26
CA THR A 980 22.21 32.15 15.16
C THR A 980 23.22 32.37 14.04
N LEU A 981 23.66 31.30 13.38
CA LEU A 981 24.63 31.33 12.28
C LEU A 981 24.26 30.37 11.14
N SER A 982 24.28 30.86 9.91
CA SER A 982 24.33 30.06 8.68
C SER A 982 25.48 30.61 7.82
N ILE A 983 26.47 29.79 7.47
CA ILE A 983 27.67 30.23 6.75
C ILE A 983 28.30 29.07 5.96
N GLY A 984 29.09 29.36 4.92
CA GLY A 984 29.82 28.37 4.14
C GLY A 984 29.21 28.00 2.78
N GLY A 985 27.93 28.28 2.52
CA GLY A 985 27.30 28.01 1.22
C GLY A 985 27.91 28.84 0.08
N ASN A 986 28.33 30.06 0.40
CA ASN A 986 29.06 30.94 -0.51
C ASN A 986 30.53 30.52 -0.70
N ASP A 987 31.17 29.90 0.29
CA ASP A 987 32.52 29.33 0.20
C ASP A 987 32.52 28.11 -0.73
N LEU A 988 31.53 27.22 -0.60
CA LEU A 988 31.26 26.08 -1.48
C LEU A 988 30.66 26.48 -2.85
N LYS A 989 30.43 27.78 -3.09
CA LYS A 989 29.94 28.36 -4.35
C LYS A 989 28.61 27.77 -4.84
N PHE A 990 27.68 27.47 -3.92
CA PHE A 990 26.36 26.90 -4.26
C PHE A 990 25.60 27.71 -5.33
N SER A 991 25.66 29.05 -5.27
CA SER A 991 25.05 29.93 -6.29
C SER A 991 25.64 29.74 -7.70
N ALA A 992 26.96 29.54 -7.81
CA ALA A 992 27.64 29.29 -9.09
C ALA A 992 27.38 27.87 -9.62
N ILE A 993 27.28 26.87 -8.72
CA ILE A 993 26.87 25.50 -9.07
C ILE A 993 25.45 25.53 -9.62
N ALA A 994 24.50 26.17 -8.92
CA ALA A 994 23.13 26.30 -9.40
C ALA A 994 23.08 26.99 -10.78
N LYS A 995 23.74 28.14 -10.95
CA LYS A 995 23.87 28.87 -12.23
C LYS A 995 24.34 27.96 -13.38
N ALA A 996 25.41 27.18 -13.19
CA ALA A 996 25.98 26.31 -14.22
C ALA A 996 25.22 24.99 -14.45
N CYS A 997 24.66 24.39 -13.39
CA CYS A 997 24.03 23.07 -13.44
C CYS A 997 22.54 23.08 -13.77
N LEU A 998 21.84 24.19 -13.60
CA LEU A 998 20.37 24.23 -13.67
C LEU A 998 19.82 25.28 -14.66
N TYR A 999 20.59 26.32 -14.96
CA TYR A 999 20.09 27.52 -15.66
C TYR A 999 20.87 27.87 -16.93
N TYR A 1000 22.18 28.13 -16.86
CA TYR A 1000 22.97 28.74 -17.93
C TYR A 1000 24.32 28.02 -18.18
N PRO A 1001 24.32 26.84 -18.82
CA PRO A 1001 25.51 26.01 -19.01
C PRO A 1001 26.53 26.59 -20.01
N PHE A 1002 26.18 27.64 -20.75
CA PHE A 1002 26.99 28.21 -21.84
C PHE A 1002 27.81 29.46 -21.46
N HIS A 1003 27.70 29.98 -20.23
CA HIS A 1003 28.33 31.25 -19.84
C HIS A 1003 29.25 31.19 -18.60
N GLN A 1004 29.34 30.06 -17.90
CA GLN A 1004 30.07 29.95 -16.61
C GLN A 1004 30.95 28.68 -16.46
N GLY A 1005 31.21 27.99 -17.59
CA GLY A 1005 31.86 26.68 -17.62
C GLY A 1005 30.88 25.52 -17.36
N PRO A 1006 31.30 24.26 -17.59
CA PRO A 1006 30.43 23.11 -17.42
C PRO A 1006 30.11 22.84 -15.94
N CYS A 1007 28.90 22.34 -15.70
CA CYS A 1007 28.40 21.95 -14.37
C CYS A 1007 29.37 21.03 -13.61
N ARG A 1008 29.93 20.02 -14.31
CA ARG A 1008 30.87 19.03 -13.74
C ARG A 1008 32.04 19.69 -13.02
N ASP A 1009 32.74 20.62 -13.67
CA ASP A 1009 33.89 21.32 -13.08
C ASP A 1009 33.51 22.15 -11.85
N ARG A 1010 32.28 22.68 -11.76
CA ARG A 1010 31.81 23.45 -10.59
C ARG A 1010 31.49 22.50 -9.43
N LEU A 1011 30.82 21.36 -9.68
CA LEU A 1011 30.61 20.29 -8.70
C LEU A 1011 31.94 19.69 -8.20
N ASP A 1012 32.86 19.35 -9.10
CA ASP A 1012 34.18 18.79 -8.77
C ASP A 1012 35.12 19.78 -8.06
N ARG A 1013 34.79 21.07 -8.02
CA ARG A 1013 35.47 22.04 -7.13
C ARG A 1013 34.93 21.95 -5.71
N ALA A 1014 33.62 22.03 -5.50
CA ALA A 1014 33.03 21.92 -4.17
C ALA A 1014 33.26 20.53 -3.54
N TRP A 1015 33.18 19.46 -4.34
CA TRP A 1015 33.52 18.13 -3.87
C TRP A 1015 34.99 17.96 -3.45
N ARG A 1016 35.94 18.67 -4.08
CA ARG A 1016 37.35 18.69 -3.61
C ARG A 1016 37.54 19.45 -2.30
N VAL A 1017 36.70 20.43 -2.01
CA VAL A 1017 36.70 21.11 -0.70
C VAL A 1017 36.17 20.18 0.40
N LEU A 1018 35.19 19.33 0.10
CA LEU A 1018 34.54 18.46 1.09
C LEU A 1018 35.19 17.07 1.27
N ARG A 1019 35.67 16.40 0.19
CA ARG A 1019 36.06 14.97 0.19
C ARG A 1019 37.47 14.63 0.70
N GLN A 1020 38.09 15.51 1.49
CA GLN A 1020 39.25 15.20 2.35
C GLN A 1020 40.47 14.51 1.68
N GLU A 1021 40.97 15.00 0.54
CA GLU A 1021 42.31 14.58 0.09
C GLU A 1021 43.43 15.06 1.05
N GLN A 1022 43.22 16.17 1.78
CA GLN A 1022 44.02 16.59 2.95
C GLN A 1022 43.15 17.33 3.99
N PRO A 1023 42.75 16.68 5.11
CA PRO A 1023 41.92 17.32 6.14
C PRO A 1023 42.55 18.57 6.76
N GLU A 1024 43.82 18.47 7.20
CA GLU A 1024 44.56 19.54 7.88
C GLU A 1024 45.02 20.69 6.96
N GLY A 1025 44.76 20.60 5.65
CA GLY A 1025 45.21 21.55 4.63
C GLY A 1025 44.10 22.30 3.89
N SER A 1026 42.82 22.04 4.20
CA SER A 1026 41.69 22.69 3.53
C SER A 1026 41.29 23.99 4.23
N GLU A 1027 41.22 25.10 3.47
CA GLU A 1027 40.85 26.41 4.02
C GLU A 1027 39.44 26.38 4.64
N PHE A 1028 38.48 25.70 4.02
CA PHE A 1028 37.08 25.67 4.47
C PHE A 1028 36.89 25.14 5.90
N TYR A 1029 37.45 23.97 6.23
CA TYR A 1029 37.31 23.39 7.57
C TYR A 1029 38.08 24.19 8.62
N SER A 1030 39.27 24.71 8.27
CA SER A 1030 40.07 25.53 9.18
C SER A 1030 39.46 26.91 9.43
N ASP A 1031 38.81 27.50 8.41
CA ASP A 1031 38.03 28.74 8.55
C ASP A 1031 36.74 28.51 9.36
N LEU A 1032 35.99 27.42 9.13
CA LEU A 1032 34.82 27.04 9.95
C LEU A 1032 35.19 26.91 11.43
N LYS A 1033 36.27 26.16 11.73
CA LYS A 1033 36.79 26.03 13.09
C LYS A 1033 37.10 27.39 13.70
N LYS A 1034 37.84 28.22 12.95
CA LYS A 1034 38.27 29.55 13.39
C LYS A 1034 37.09 30.49 13.66
N ILE A 1035 36.01 30.45 12.89
CA ILE A 1035 34.88 31.37 13.11
C ILE A 1035 34.08 30.96 14.35
N TYR A 1036 33.93 29.66 14.61
CA TYR A 1036 33.32 29.18 15.84
C TYR A 1036 34.14 29.62 17.07
N HIS A 1037 35.47 29.51 17.05
CA HIS A 1037 36.32 30.06 18.11
C HIS A 1037 36.17 31.58 18.24
N GLU A 1038 36.25 32.35 17.13
CA GLU A 1038 36.16 33.81 17.19
C GLU A 1038 34.81 34.31 17.70
N ILE A 1039 33.68 33.66 17.38
CA ILE A 1039 32.36 34.00 17.93
C ILE A 1039 32.31 33.68 19.42
N LEU A 1040 32.70 32.46 19.83
CA LEU A 1040 32.62 32.04 21.23
C LEU A 1040 33.57 32.86 22.14
N ASP A 1041 34.80 33.15 21.69
CA ASP A 1041 35.76 33.99 22.43
C ASP A 1041 35.47 35.49 22.32
N THR A 1042 34.61 35.93 21.39
CA THR A 1042 34.00 37.27 21.43
C THR A 1042 32.88 37.33 22.47
N ALA A 1043 32.02 36.31 22.51
CA ALA A 1043 30.83 36.28 23.34
C ALA A 1043 31.11 36.46 24.84
N LYS A 1044 32.12 35.78 25.39
CA LYS A 1044 32.61 35.85 26.80
C LYS A 1044 31.59 35.61 27.91
N THR A 1045 30.29 35.55 27.60
CA THR A 1045 29.20 35.29 28.53
C THR A 1045 29.15 33.81 28.92
N PRO A 1046 29.12 33.48 30.23
CA PRO A 1046 28.91 32.11 30.70
C PRO A 1046 27.60 31.53 30.17
N GLY A 1047 27.63 30.30 29.65
CA GLY A 1047 26.45 29.64 29.07
C GLY A 1047 26.10 30.11 27.65
N PHE A 1048 26.85 31.02 27.02
CA PHE A 1048 26.50 31.52 25.68
C PHE A 1048 26.34 30.38 24.67
N THR A 1049 25.23 30.39 23.92
CA THR A 1049 24.87 29.33 22.97
C THR A 1049 24.78 29.86 21.54
N LEU A 1050 25.60 29.30 20.63
CA LEU A 1050 25.53 29.56 19.20
C LEU A 1050 24.69 28.47 18.51
N VAL A 1051 23.59 28.84 17.84
CA VAL A 1051 22.81 27.92 17.01
C VAL A 1051 23.31 28.00 15.57
N VAL A 1052 23.98 26.93 15.09
CA VAL A 1052 24.46 26.81 13.71
C VAL A 1052 23.46 26.01 12.89
N THR A 1053 22.85 26.62 11.89
CA THR A 1053 21.93 25.95 10.97
C THR A 1053 22.67 25.34 9.79
N GLY A 1054 22.35 24.09 9.44
CA GLY A 1054 22.75 23.50 8.16
C GLY A 1054 22.00 24.09 6.95
N TYR A 1055 22.12 23.42 5.81
CA TYR A 1055 21.39 23.71 4.57
C TYR A 1055 20.38 22.60 4.24
N ALA A 1056 19.34 22.93 3.49
CA ALA A 1056 18.37 21.95 3.00
C ALA A 1056 18.65 21.53 1.55
N GLN A 1057 18.42 20.26 1.26
CA GLN A 1057 18.54 19.62 -0.04
C GLN A 1057 17.52 20.20 -1.03
N PHE A 1058 18.00 20.60 -2.20
CA PHE A 1058 17.19 21.33 -3.17
C PHE A 1058 16.10 20.49 -3.85
N PHE A 1059 16.27 19.16 -3.90
CA PHE A 1059 15.45 18.30 -4.75
C PHE A 1059 14.80 17.10 -4.04
N GLY A 1060 13.61 16.72 -4.50
CA GLY A 1060 13.17 15.34 -4.46
C GLY A 1060 13.96 14.54 -5.51
N ALA A 1061 14.76 13.56 -5.07
CA ALA A 1061 15.76 12.85 -5.91
C ALA A 1061 15.45 11.34 -6.11
N ILE A 1062 14.20 10.95 -5.86
CA ILE A 1062 13.71 9.56 -5.83
C ILE A 1062 12.69 9.22 -6.93
N THR A 1063 12.11 10.22 -7.62
CA THR A 1063 11.30 10.04 -8.83
C THR A 1063 12.05 10.47 -10.09
N ASP A 1064 11.76 9.85 -11.24
CA ASP A 1064 12.25 10.26 -12.56
C ASP A 1064 11.37 11.30 -13.28
N ASP A 1065 10.22 11.71 -12.71
CA ASP A 1065 9.25 12.66 -13.32
C ASP A 1065 9.88 13.97 -13.82
N CYS A 1066 10.97 14.40 -13.16
CA CYS A 1066 11.70 15.61 -13.50
C CYS A 1066 12.82 15.45 -14.53
N ASN A 1067 13.16 14.24 -14.98
CA ASN A 1067 14.31 14.01 -15.88
C ASN A 1067 14.20 14.71 -17.24
N SER A 1068 12.99 15.08 -17.66
CA SER A 1068 12.73 15.88 -18.87
C SER A 1068 12.64 17.40 -18.62
N ARG A 1069 12.48 17.81 -17.34
CA ARG A 1069 12.28 19.19 -16.90
C ARG A 1069 13.60 19.94 -16.83
N SER A 1070 13.52 21.26 -16.84
CA SER A 1070 14.65 22.19 -16.71
C SER A 1070 14.17 23.44 -15.98
N LEU A 1071 15.07 24.08 -15.22
CA LEU A 1071 14.81 25.36 -14.58
C LEU A 1071 15.27 26.55 -15.45
N ALA A 1072 15.90 26.33 -16.60
CA ALA A 1072 16.30 27.41 -17.49
C ALA A 1072 15.12 28.13 -18.17
N ARG A 1073 15.26 29.44 -18.41
CA ARG A 1073 14.26 30.30 -19.09
C ARG A 1073 13.78 29.73 -20.45
N VAL A 1074 14.65 28.97 -21.13
CA VAL A 1074 14.29 28.19 -22.33
C VAL A 1074 14.53 26.71 -22.04
N ALA A 1075 13.50 26.01 -21.56
CA ALA A 1075 13.60 24.63 -21.05
C ALA A 1075 14.01 23.56 -22.10
N LEU A 1076 14.08 23.93 -23.39
CA LEU A 1076 14.59 23.10 -24.49
C LEU A 1076 16.13 23.21 -24.66
N LEU A 1077 16.74 24.29 -24.17
CA LEU A 1077 18.19 24.55 -24.24
C LEU A 1077 18.89 24.43 -22.87
N GLY A 1078 18.11 24.35 -21.79
CA GLY A 1078 18.61 24.26 -20.42
C GLY A 1078 19.04 22.86 -19.98
N PRO A 1079 19.86 22.78 -18.90
CA PRO A 1079 20.20 21.52 -18.24
C PRO A 1079 18.95 20.78 -17.78
N LYS A 1080 18.99 19.45 -17.80
CA LYS A 1080 17.87 18.61 -17.38
C LYS A 1080 18.02 18.19 -15.92
N LEU A 1081 16.92 18.19 -15.17
CA LEU A 1081 16.86 17.77 -13.77
C LEU A 1081 16.88 16.24 -13.66
N THR A 1082 17.93 15.60 -14.18
CA THR A 1082 18.07 14.14 -14.10
C THR A 1082 18.17 13.69 -12.65
N THR A 1083 17.69 12.48 -12.35
CA THR A 1083 17.80 11.87 -11.02
C THR A 1083 19.25 11.81 -10.55
N GLN A 1084 20.21 11.57 -11.46
CA GLN A 1084 21.64 11.67 -11.16
C GLN A 1084 22.07 13.07 -10.70
N LEU A 1085 21.69 14.14 -11.44
CA LEU A 1085 22.03 15.51 -11.07
C LEU A 1085 21.37 15.94 -9.75
N ARG A 1086 20.10 15.55 -9.56
CA ARG A 1086 19.35 15.83 -8.32
C ARG A 1086 19.98 15.13 -7.11
N ARG A 1087 20.44 13.87 -7.26
CA ARG A 1087 21.19 13.15 -6.22
C ARG A 1087 22.55 13.79 -5.94
N GLU A 1088 23.36 14.05 -6.97
CA GLU A 1088 24.70 14.63 -6.78
C GLU A 1088 24.67 16.03 -6.13
N MET A 1089 23.66 16.86 -6.43
CA MET A 1089 23.47 18.14 -5.74
C MET A 1089 22.94 17.98 -4.30
N ASN A 1090 22.09 16.97 -4.04
CA ASN A 1090 21.60 16.65 -2.71
C ASN A 1090 22.68 16.05 -1.80
N GLU A 1091 23.55 15.19 -2.33
CA GLU A 1091 24.71 14.61 -1.66
C GLU A 1091 25.73 15.69 -1.26
N LEU A 1092 25.94 16.70 -2.13
CA LEU A 1092 26.81 17.83 -1.83
C LEU A 1092 26.32 18.64 -0.62
N VAL A 1093 25.00 18.79 -0.47
CA VAL A 1093 24.39 19.44 0.71
C VAL A 1093 24.57 18.59 1.96
N LEU A 1094 24.39 17.26 1.89
CA LEU A 1094 24.60 16.39 3.06
C LEU A 1094 26.04 16.44 3.57
N LYS A 1095 27.05 16.28 2.69
CA LYS A 1095 28.44 16.38 3.14
C LYS A 1095 28.87 17.80 3.53
N ALA A 1096 28.14 18.84 3.12
CA ALA A 1096 28.32 20.19 3.68
C ALA A 1096 27.74 20.29 5.11
N ASN A 1097 26.57 19.71 5.37
CA ASN A 1097 25.97 19.64 6.71
C ASN A 1097 26.84 18.80 7.67
N GLU A 1098 27.32 17.64 7.24
CA GLU A 1098 28.24 16.78 8.00
C GLU A 1098 29.55 17.52 8.35
N ALA A 1099 30.14 18.26 7.41
CA ALA A 1099 31.33 19.07 7.66
C ALA A 1099 31.07 20.19 8.70
N ILE A 1100 29.86 20.75 8.72
CA ILE A 1100 29.42 21.76 9.69
C ILE A 1100 29.19 21.11 11.08
N GLN A 1101 28.44 20.01 11.13
CA GLN A 1101 28.08 19.28 12.35
C GLN A 1101 29.32 18.71 13.05
N ARG A 1102 30.21 18.02 12.31
CA ARG A 1102 31.50 17.54 12.82
C ARG A 1102 32.34 18.68 13.40
N MET A 1103 32.32 19.87 12.80
CA MET A 1103 33.06 21.02 13.32
C MET A 1103 32.39 21.67 14.54
N VAL A 1104 31.07 21.56 14.66
CA VAL A 1104 30.32 21.89 15.89
C VAL A 1104 30.72 20.96 17.04
N GLU A 1105 30.78 19.65 16.79
CA GLU A 1105 31.25 18.63 17.74
C GLU A 1105 32.71 18.87 18.16
N GLU A 1106 33.61 19.06 17.20
CA GLU A 1106 35.05 19.26 17.44
C GLU A 1106 35.32 20.51 18.30
N VAL A 1107 34.64 21.63 18.01
CA VAL A 1107 34.79 22.86 18.80
C VAL A 1107 34.09 22.76 20.16
N ASN A 1108 32.92 22.10 20.26
CA ASN A 1108 32.29 21.82 21.55
C ASN A 1108 33.21 21.00 22.47
N ALA A 1109 33.90 19.98 21.94
CA ALA A 1109 34.83 19.15 22.71
C ALA A 1109 36.01 19.98 23.25
N GLU A 1110 36.55 20.92 22.46
CA GLU A 1110 37.57 21.85 22.95
C GLU A 1110 37.05 22.77 24.06
N TYR A 1111 35.89 23.42 23.88
CA TYR A 1111 35.34 24.32 24.90
C TYR A 1111 34.86 23.60 26.16
N ALA A 1112 34.45 22.34 26.08
CA ALA A 1112 34.09 21.53 27.25
C ALA A 1112 35.25 21.31 28.24
N THR A 1113 36.50 21.44 27.77
CA THR A 1113 37.72 21.24 28.59
C THR A 1113 38.43 22.54 29.01
N ARG A 1114 38.01 23.72 28.51
CA ARG A 1114 38.61 25.02 28.86
C ARG A 1114 38.25 25.42 30.31
N PRO A 1115 39.22 25.60 31.23
CA PRO A 1115 38.91 26.05 32.60
C PRO A 1115 38.70 27.57 32.67
N GLY A 1116 37.63 28.02 33.34
CA GLY A 1116 37.53 29.41 33.86
C GLY A 1116 36.18 30.09 33.69
N ASP A 1117 35.65 30.14 32.46
CA ASP A 1117 34.65 31.16 32.06
C ASP A 1117 33.18 30.70 32.11
N GLY A 1118 32.92 29.46 32.55
CA GLY A 1118 31.66 28.77 32.28
C GLY A 1118 31.61 28.24 30.83
N ARG A 1119 30.94 27.09 30.64
CA ARG A 1119 30.84 26.46 29.32
C ARG A 1119 30.11 27.39 28.35
N ARG A 1120 30.62 27.45 27.12
CA ARG A 1120 30.03 28.15 25.96
C ARG A 1120 29.82 27.08 24.89
N TYR A 1121 28.65 27.05 24.27
CA TYR A 1121 28.16 25.90 23.52
C TYR A 1121 27.82 26.28 22.08
N ILE A 1122 27.88 25.28 21.19
CA ILE A 1122 27.33 25.36 19.84
C ILE A 1122 26.29 24.25 19.68
N ARG A 1123 25.13 24.56 19.10
CA ARG A 1123 24.10 23.59 18.72
C ARG A 1123 23.98 23.55 17.22
N PHE A 1124 24.13 22.37 16.61
CA PHE A 1124 23.77 22.19 15.21
C PHE A 1124 22.25 22.06 15.08
N TYR A 1125 21.66 22.71 14.09
CA TYR A 1125 20.27 22.52 13.72
C TYR A 1125 20.18 22.10 12.24
N ASN A 1126 19.83 20.83 12.02
CA ASN A 1126 19.58 20.31 10.69
C ASN A 1126 18.23 20.83 10.18
N ILE A 1127 18.25 21.79 9.24
CA ILE A 1127 17.04 22.34 8.64
C ILE A 1127 16.43 21.45 7.55
N ASP A 1128 17.15 20.43 7.08
CA ASP A 1128 16.76 19.62 5.91
C ASP A 1128 15.39 18.91 6.04
N PRO A 1129 15.01 18.34 7.20
CA PRO A 1129 13.69 17.71 7.38
C PRO A 1129 12.53 18.69 7.21
N ASN A 1130 12.73 19.98 7.51
CA ASN A 1130 11.67 20.99 7.39
C ASN A 1130 11.19 21.17 5.94
N PHE A 1131 12.03 20.82 4.95
CA PHE A 1131 11.73 21.00 3.53
C PHE A 1131 11.07 19.77 2.90
N ASN A 1132 10.80 18.70 3.67
CA ASN A 1132 10.19 17.46 3.15
C ASN A 1132 8.80 17.72 2.56
N GLY A 1133 8.56 17.29 1.31
CA GLY A 1133 7.34 17.59 0.55
C GLY A 1133 7.35 18.97 -0.11
N HIS A 1134 8.40 19.76 0.11
CA HIS A 1134 8.57 21.14 -0.34
C HIS A 1134 9.90 21.39 -1.07
N ARG A 1135 10.55 20.32 -1.55
CA ARG A 1135 11.72 20.41 -2.43
C ARG A 1135 11.29 20.61 -3.88
N ILE A 1136 12.23 20.89 -4.78
CA ILE A 1136 11.95 20.92 -6.22
C ILE A 1136 11.87 19.46 -6.71
N CYS A 1137 10.86 19.10 -7.53
CA CYS A 1137 10.68 17.72 -8.04
C CYS A 1137 10.32 16.64 -6.99
N GLU A 1138 9.48 16.98 -6.02
CA GLU A 1138 8.94 15.97 -5.08
C GLU A 1138 8.02 14.95 -5.78
N PRO A 1139 7.95 13.69 -5.30
CA PRO A 1139 7.14 12.63 -5.91
C PRO A 1139 5.67 13.01 -6.12
N GLY A 1140 5.11 12.64 -7.28
CA GLY A 1140 3.70 12.90 -7.62
C GLY A 1140 3.38 14.33 -8.07
N SER A 1141 4.36 15.25 -8.07
CA SER A 1141 4.17 16.63 -8.52
C SER A 1141 3.83 16.72 -10.01
N SER A 1142 2.55 16.95 -10.34
CA SER A 1142 2.05 16.91 -11.71
C SER A 1142 2.23 18.24 -12.45
N GLY A 1143 2.20 18.23 -13.79
CA GLY A 1143 2.14 19.43 -14.63
C GLY A 1143 3.27 20.44 -14.38
N ASP A 1144 3.01 21.40 -13.49
CA ASP A 1144 3.87 22.53 -13.11
C ASP A 1144 4.10 22.61 -11.58
N GLU A 1145 3.51 21.70 -10.80
CA GLU A 1145 3.49 21.71 -9.33
C GLU A 1145 4.89 21.49 -8.73
N TRP A 1146 5.73 20.75 -9.45
CA TRP A 1146 7.13 20.38 -9.12
C TRP A 1146 8.07 21.57 -8.85
N ARG A 1147 7.64 22.79 -9.23
CA ARG A 1147 8.31 24.07 -8.93
C ARG A 1147 7.42 25.08 -8.17
N LYS A 1148 6.11 24.80 -8.02
CA LYS A 1148 5.15 25.69 -7.34
C LYS A 1148 5.18 25.50 -5.82
N ASN A 1149 5.07 24.24 -5.39
CA ASN A 1149 5.02 23.88 -3.96
C ASN A 1149 6.41 23.89 -3.31
N ALA A 1150 7.47 24.06 -4.11
CA ALA A 1150 8.85 24.14 -3.67
C ALA A 1150 9.09 25.40 -2.82
N TRP A 1151 9.74 25.24 -1.67
CA TRP A 1151 10.11 26.33 -0.75
C TRP A 1151 11.41 27.05 -1.11
N PHE A 1152 11.99 26.76 -2.27
CA PHE A 1152 13.08 27.54 -2.88
C PHE A 1152 12.55 28.46 -3.98
N TYR A 1153 13.24 29.58 -4.24
CA TYR A 1153 12.92 30.42 -5.40
C TYR A 1153 13.29 29.72 -6.72
N THR A 1154 12.33 29.67 -7.64
CA THR A 1154 12.47 29.10 -8.99
C THR A 1154 11.96 30.09 -10.04
N PRO A 1155 12.57 30.18 -11.23
CA PRO A 1155 12.17 31.15 -12.24
C PRO A 1155 10.78 30.87 -12.81
N GLY A 1156 10.05 31.96 -13.10
CA GLY A 1156 8.75 31.92 -13.77
C GLY A 1156 7.60 31.38 -12.91
N ASN A 1157 7.71 31.41 -11.58
CA ASN A 1157 6.59 31.17 -10.66
C ASN A 1157 6.85 31.84 -9.30
N ASN A 1158 6.28 33.02 -9.06
CA ASN A 1158 6.39 33.73 -7.78
C ASN A 1158 5.12 34.53 -7.38
N PRO A 1159 3.98 33.87 -7.14
CA PRO A 1159 2.97 34.42 -6.24
C PRO A 1159 3.49 34.28 -4.80
N ASP A 1160 3.68 35.40 -4.09
CA ASP A 1160 4.00 35.40 -2.67
C ASP A 1160 2.69 35.44 -1.86
N PRO A 1161 2.39 34.47 -0.98
CA PRO A 1161 1.23 34.52 -0.09
C PRO A 1161 1.41 35.44 1.14
N GLY A 1162 2.60 36.01 1.34
CA GLY A 1162 3.07 36.53 2.64
C GLY A 1162 2.92 38.03 2.90
N VAL A 1163 2.64 38.87 1.89
CA VAL A 1163 2.47 40.33 2.08
C VAL A 1163 1.06 40.62 2.64
N GLY A 1164 0.86 40.26 3.90
CA GLY A 1164 -0.47 40.19 4.51
C GLY A 1164 -0.49 40.01 6.03
N LEU A 1165 0.35 40.74 6.77
CA LEU A 1165 0.09 40.93 8.20
C LEU A 1165 -1.24 41.70 8.40
N PRO A 1166 -1.97 41.47 9.50
CA PRO A 1166 -3.43 41.37 9.42
C PRO A 1166 -4.16 42.70 9.18
N GLY A 1167 -4.63 42.90 7.95
CA GLY A 1167 -5.63 43.92 7.64
C GLY A 1167 -5.71 44.30 6.16
N ARG A 1168 -6.83 43.89 5.52
CA ARG A 1168 -7.25 44.16 4.12
C ARG A 1168 -6.63 43.26 3.04
N ASP A 1169 -7.49 42.43 2.47
CA ASP A 1169 -7.61 42.31 1.02
C ASP A 1169 -7.86 43.71 0.42
N ASP A 1170 -7.10 44.10 -0.62
CA ASP A 1170 -7.53 44.92 -1.78
C ASP A 1170 -6.28 45.36 -2.60
N ASP A 1171 -6.27 44.97 -3.88
CA ASP A 1171 -5.62 45.60 -5.03
C ASP A 1171 -4.07 45.70 -5.20
N GLU A 1172 -3.76 46.11 -6.42
CA GLU A 1172 -2.55 46.09 -7.24
C GLU A 1172 -1.41 47.07 -6.79
N ASP A 1173 -0.34 47.16 -7.59
CA ASP A 1173 0.77 48.13 -7.47
C ASP A 1173 1.80 47.98 -6.32
N MET A 1174 2.46 46.81 -6.23
CA MET A 1174 3.88 46.81 -5.80
C MET A 1174 4.78 47.14 -7.00
N TYR A 1175 5.34 48.35 -7.03
CA TYR A 1175 6.13 48.84 -8.17
C TYR A 1175 7.48 48.10 -8.30
N TRP A 1176 7.70 47.50 -9.47
CA TRP A 1176 8.99 46.92 -9.92
C TRP A 1176 10.02 48.02 -10.24
N GLY A 1177 10.32 48.90 -9.27
CA GLY A 1177 11.20 50.05 -9.42
C GLY A 1177 12.33 50.13 -8.38
N ASP A 1178 12.11 49.60 -7.18
CA ASP A 1178 12.99 49.87 -6.03
C ASP A 1178 14.09 48.80 -5.80
N LEU A 1179 14.27 47.86 -6.75
CA LEU A 1179 15.38 46.90 -6.75
C LEU A 1179 16.40 47.25 -7.84
N TYR A 1180 17.54 47.81 -7.42
CA TYR A 1180 18.77 48.07 -8.19
C TYR A 1180 18.71 49.07 -9.36
N PRO A 1181 19.01 50.36 -9.13
CA PRO A 1181 19.58 51.22 -10.17
C PRO A 1181 21.03 50.78 -10.46
N PHE A 1182 21.23 49.86 -11.40
CA PHE A 1182 22.55 49.37 -11.80
C PHE A 1182 23.35 50.43 -12.59
N ASN A 1183 24.44 50.94 -12.01
CA ASN A 1183 25.35 51.87 -12.66
C ASN A 1183 26.54 51.13 -13.29
N TYR A 1184 26.57 51.07 -14.63
CA TYR A 1184 27.63 50.41 -15.40
C TYR A 1184 29.05 50.98 -15.16
N ASN A 1185 29.17 52.20 -14.63
CA ASN A 1185 30.47 52.81 -14.33
C ASN A 1185 31.17 52.17 -13.11
N ASP A 1186 30.44 51.49 -12.23
CA ASP A 1186 30.98 50.87 -11.01
C ASP A 1186 31.46 49.43 -11.26
N CYS A 1187 31.59 49.04 -12.54
CA CYS A 1187 31.90 47.68 -12.96
C CYS A 1187 33.38 47.29 -12.81
N PRO A 1188 33.75 46.27 -12.01
CA PRO A 1188 35.12 45.80 -11.88
C PRO A 1188 35.63 45.10 -13.16
N PRO A 1189 36.94 44.81 -13.29
CA PRO A 1189 37.52 44.22 -14.51
C PRO A 1189 36.87 42.90 -14.97
N GLU A 1190 36.97 42.62 -16.26
CA GLU A 1190 36.38 41.42 -16.88
C GLU A 1190 37.00 40.13 -16.30
N GLY A 1191 36.15 39.15 -15.96
CA GLY A 1191 36.53 37.92 -15.29
C GLY A 1191 36.64 38.02 -13.76
N THR A 1192 36.19 39.12 -13.14
CA THR A 1192 36.18 39.25 -11.67
C THR A 1192 35.08 38.38 -11.05
N GLU A 1193 35.43 37.25 -10.41
CA GLU A 1193 34.49 36.34 -9.71
C GLU A 1193 33.91 36.92 -8.40
N THR A 1194 33.33 38.12 -8.47
CA THR A 1194 32.37 38.68 -7.49
C THR A 1194 31.00 38.76 -8.15
N ASP A 1195 29.91 38.77 -7.38
CA ASP A 1195 28.57 38.92 -7.98
C ASP A 1195 28.46 40.21 -8.82
N MET A 1196 29.10 41.30 -8.40
CA MET A 1196 29.16 42.56 -9.14
C MET A 1196 29.96 42.45 -10.45
N GLY A 1197 31.10 41.76 -10.45
CA GLY A 1197 31.85 41.48 -11.69
C GLY A 1197 31.10 40.59 -12.65
N ILE A 1198 30.40 39.56 -12.14
CA ILE A 1198 29.58 38.66 -12.95
C ILE A 1198 28.36 39.38 -13.55
N ILE A 1199 27.75 40.34 -12.82
CA ILE A 1199 26.73 41.25 -13.38
C ILE A 1199 27.29 42.04 -14.56
N CYS A 1200 28.46 42.63 -14.39
CA CYS A 1200 29.11 43.47 -15.40
C CYS A 1200 29.59 42.69 -16.62
N ASP A 1201 30.07 41.46 -16.45
CA ASP A 1201 30.47 40.59 -17.56
C ASP A 1201 29.26 40.09 -18.36
N ILE A 1202 28.11 39.87 -17.69
CA ILE A 1202 26.83 39.62 -18.37
C ILE A 1202 26.36 40.87 -19.13
N ALA A 1203 26.51 42.07 -18.57
CA ALA A 1203 26.18 43.32 -19.27
C ALA A 1203 27.07 43.53 -20.52
N ARG A 1204 28.40 43.41 -20.37
CA ARG A 1204 29.39 43.44 -21.47
C ARG A 1204 29.10 42.42 -22.58
N ALA A 1205 28.61 41.23 -22.21
CA ALA A 1205 28.26 40.18 -23.17
C ALA A 1205 26.96 40.43 -23.94
N ASN A 1206 26.08 41.34 -23.46
CA ASN A 1206 24.81 41.67 -24.11
C ASN A 1206 24.84 43.00 -24.89
N ASP A 1207 25.79 43.90 -24.61
CA ASP A 1207 26.15 44.99 -25.54
C ASP A 1207 27.68 45.06 -25.76
N PRO A 1208 28.19 44.57 -26.91
CA PRO A 1208 29.62 44.43 -27.18
C PRO A 1208 30.30 45.72 -27.69
N GLY A 1209 29.66 46.88 -27.59
CA GLY A 1209 30.18 48.15 -28.12
C GLY A 1209 30.90 49.01 -27.05
N PRO A 1210 32.11 49.54 -27.32
CA PRO A 1210 32.80 50.46 -26.40
C PRO A 1210 32.13 51.84 -26.21
N ASP A 1211 31.20 52.22 -27.10
CA ASP A 1211 30.60 53.57 -27.19
C ASP A 1211 29.04 53.57 -27.27
N SER A 1212 28.39 52.41 -27.10
CA SER A 1212 26.96 52.20 -27.44
C SER A 1212 25.97 52.53 -26.30
N HIS A 1213 25.95 53.79 -25.86
CA HIS A 1213 24.89 54.30 -24.96
C HIS A 1213 23.51 54.42 -25.65
N THR A 1214 22.93 53.31 -26.15
CA THR A 1214 21.63 53.31 -26.84
C THR A 1214 20.82 52.02 -26.69
N GLY A 1215 19.69 52.11 -25.97
CA GLY A 1215 18.42 51.57 -26.52
C GLY A 1215 17.66 50.50 -25.73
N LEU A 1216 18.26 49.83 -24.74
CA LEU A 1216 17.49 49.06 -23.76
C LEU A 1216 17.04 50.00 -22.63
N PRO A 1217 15.76 50.00 -22.21
CA PRO A 1217 15.32 50.75 -21.03
C PRO A 1217 15.82 50.03 -19.76
N ASP A 1218 16.29 50.80 -18.77
CA ASP A 1218 16.97 50.29 -17.56
C ASP A 1218 16.12 49.38 -16.64
N ARG A 1219 14.87 49.09 -17.02
CA ARG A 1219 14.02 48.07 -16.38
C ARG A 1219 14.29 46.66 -16.89
N ASP A 1220 14.23 46.40 -18.19
CA ASP A 1220 14.10 45.05 -18.77
C ASP A 1220 15.29 44.11 -18.45
N VAL A 1221 16.48 44.70 -18.26
CA VAL A 1221 17.70 43.99 -17.83
C VAL A 1221 17.65 43.71 -16.32
N THR A 1222 17.32 44.73 -15.54
CA THR A 1222 17.24 44.71 -14.07
C THR A 1222 16.16 43.74 -13.56
N ASP A 1223 14.97 43.81 -14.17
CA ASP A 1223 13.81 42.92 -13.95
C ASP A 1223 14.12 41.45 -14.25
N ALA A 1224 15.16 41.15 -15.05
CA ALA A 1224 15.62 39.79 -15.31
C ALA A 1224 16.75 39.36 -14.35
N MET A 1225 17.64 40.28 -13.96
CA MET A 1225 18.85 39.94 -13.19
C MET A 1225 18.58 39.72 -11.70
N GLY A 1226 17.69 40.51 -11.08
CA GLY A 1226 17.41 40.41 -9.63
C GLY A 1226 16.93 39.04 -9.15
N TRP A 1227 16.25 38.27 -10.02
CA TRP A 1227 15.76 36.93 -9.70
C TRP A 1227 16.86 35.86 -9.64
N VAL A 1228 17.94 36.01 -10.41
CA VAL A 1228 18.97 34.96 -10.57
C VAL A 1228 19.82 34.82 -9.30
N PHE A 1229 19.89 35.86 -8.46
CA PHE A 1229 20.58 35.82 -7.18
C PHE A 1229 19.75 35.20 -6.05
N LYS A 1230 18.41 35.30 -6.11
CA LYS A 1230 17.50 34.71 -5.13
C LYS A 1230 17.30 33.19 -5.32
N MET A 1231 17.62 32.64 -6.49
CA MET A 1231 17.52 31.20 -6.77
C MET A 1231 18.18 30.33 -5.70
N MET A 1232 17.51 29.23 -5.32
CA MET A 1232 17.94 28.31 -4.25
C MET A 1232 18.05 28.91 -2.82
N HIS A 1233 17.62 30.14 -2.57
CA HIS A 1233 17.37 30.62 -1.21
C HIS A 1233 15.98 30.17 -0.72
N PRO A 1234 15.76 30.06 0.60
CA PRO A 1234 14.45 29.67 1.14
C PRO A 1234 13.41 30.81 1.04
N LYS A 1235 12.15 30.43 0.82
CA LYS A 1235 10.97 31.31 0.89
C LYS A 1235 10.60 31.63 2.34
N TRP A 1236 9.75 32.65 2.54
CA TRP A 1236 9.21 33.03 3.84
C TRP A 1236 8.70 31.81 4.66
N ALA A 1237 7.94 30.90 4.03
CA ALA A 1237 7.40 29.70 4.68
C ALA A 1237 8.50 28.79 5.25
N ALA A 1238 9.57 28.53 4.49
CA ALA A 1238 10.70 27.74 4.98
C ALA A 1238 11.43 28.42 6.15
N HIS A 1239 11.61 29.74 6.11
CA HIS A 1239 12.15 30.48 7.25
C HIS A 1239 11.21 30.48 8.46
N THR A 1240 9.89 30.39 8.24
CA THR A 1240 8.89 30.22 9.30
C THR A 1240 9.07 28.85 9.98
N GLU A 1241 9.30 27.78 9.21
CA GLU A 1241 9.53 26.44 9.76
C GLU A 1241 10.91 26.29 10.41
N THR A 1242 11.98 26.89 9.85
CA THR A 1242 13.28 26.97 10.54
C THR A 1242 13.17 27.75 11.85
N SER A 1243 12.47 28.89 11.86
CA SER A 1243 12.15 29.64 13.10
C SER A 1243 11.37 28.78 14.09
N ARG A 1244 10.36 28.03 13.61
CA ARG A 1244 9.53 27.17 14.47
C ARG A 1244 10.34 26.00 15.03
N GLY A 1245 11.10 25.29 14.23
CA GLY A 1245 11.87 24.12 14.67
C GLY A 1245 12.99 24.46 15.66
N ILE A 1246 13.71 25.57 15.48
CA ILE A 1246 14.66 26.07 16.49
C ILE A 1246 13.92 26.39 17.82
N LYS A 1247 12.68 26.90 17.75
CA LYS A 1247 11.83 27.13 18.94
C LYS A 1247 11.19 25.83 19.49
N THR A 1248 10.88 24.82 18.68
CA THR A 1248 10.34 23.55 19.17
C THR A 1248 11.42 22.77 19.92
N ASN A 1249 12.63 22.69 19.38
CA ASN A 1249 13.72 21.93 19.98
C ASN A 1249 14.22 22.57 21.28
N TRP A 1250 14.25 23.90 21.38
CA TRP A 1250 14.92 24.59 22.50
C TRP A 1250 14.16 25.77 23.12
N GLY A 1251 12.95 26.10 22.67
CA GLY A 1251 12.23 27.31 23.06
C GLY A 1251 11.83 27.38 24.53
N THR A 1252 11.48 26.24 25.12
CA THR A 1252 11.24 26.11 26.58
C THR A 1252 12.52 26.34 27.40
N SER A 1253 13.69 26.11 26.79
CA SER A 1253 15.00 26.40 27.35
C SER A 1253 15.44 27.85 27.13
N TRP A 1254 14.73 28.64 26.30
CA TRP A 1254 15.04 30.06 26.09
C TRP A 1254 14.67 30.86 27.34
N GLY A 1255 15.62 31.62 27.89
CA GLY A 1255 15.44 32.42 29.12
C GLY A 1255 14.44 33.59 29.06
N PHE A 1256 13.57 33.63 28.06
CA PHE A 1256 12.36 34.45 28.00
C PHE A 1256 11.27 33.83 28.89
N GLU A 1257 11.11 32.50 28.81
CA GLU A 1257 10.10 31.75 29.60
C GLU A 1257 10.63 31.44 31.00
N ALA A 1258 11.91 31.06 31.14
CA ALA A 1258 12.52 30.78 32.45
C ALA A 1258 12.59 32.00 33.41
N ALA A 1259 12.36 33.22 32.91
CA ALA A 1259 12.24 34.43 33.72
C ALA A 1259 10.86 34.60 34.37
N GLN A 1260 9.84 33.88 33.91
CA GLN A 1260 8.50 33.84 34.51
C GLN A 1260 8.29 32.47 35.17
N GLY A 1261 8.58 32.40 36.48
CA GLY A 1261 8.34 31.20 37.28
C GLY A 1261 6.85 30.76 37.25
N PRO A 1262 6.59 29.45 37.44
CA PRO A 1262 5.26 28.88 37.23
C PRO A 1262 4.19 29.47 38.19
N PRO A 1263 2.96 29.69 37.70
CA PRO A 1263 1.78 29.97 38.53
C PRO A 1263 1.34 28.79 39.42
#